data_AF-A0A535ZVT8-F1
#
_entry.id   AF-A0A535ZVT8-F1
#
_cell.length_a   1.000
_cell.length_b   1.000
_cell.length_c   1.000
_cell.angle_alpha   90.00
_cell.angle_beta   90.00
_cell.angle_gamma   90.00
#
_symmetry.space_group_name_H-M   'P 1'
#
loop_
_entity.id
_entity.type
_entity.pdbx_description
1 polymer ?
#
loop_
_entity_poly.entity_id
_entity_poly.type
_entity_poly.pdbx_seq_one_letter_code
_entity_poly.pdbx_strand_id
1 'polypeptide(L)'
;MPIADARHRSSGAAVAAGLALPSDIRRFREEDRRLCVALHAVDAPRQAGCAGASRLCACHHAPLHVVRRDPPDVIAAITIGVLAATSFALLCFGLNLLYLTWSSTRIRPSIPSDVQPGEEPRVCVQVPIYNERYVAERVIDAVCAMKWPRDRLEVQLLDDSDDETCFIVSRRTAHWRRKGTRVTHVRRGSREDFKAGALAHGLNLTAAPFIAIFDADFVPPRDFLRRILGVFDDAQVGFAQARWGHLDEGYSWFTRLQALAIDFHFLVEQAVRSDKGFFTNFTGTAGVWRRQAIDDAGGWSAATLTEDLELSYRAQLRGWKAAYVEDLVVPEELPVSIDAYRRQQSRWATGSFQSAFLLLVPVMRSSNRMAVKFQAAVHLVAYGVGPVMLVQLACYPLLLVVFAHQRLELPWYIKDAAAVAILVGISPWIGFMVAQVRQGRRWWAGVPSFLCQVVGAGMSLNTLIAIARATRRGGEFVRTPKHRIVERGQEWRDQAYVQVGDPRALAEAVVGLGALAIVPAALGMGQGLVAVYASMFGLGFLTIAALSAADLVQVVALRRLGARALARVRALTPALGLFGLCGILLLLAAQMPEPFEDGYGHWLIAANLAQTGHLHDPLFGMEDTWLPGYHVLGAAVLSVFGWHQLAALKALGAVLGLATLACVYWIAPNARQGRLAVVLLALNPVFLLTSGSAVVEPLMTVLLAGAALAAIRHRMRLAALLAALAAVTATKAWIWIAAAVAFVVIEAIHARLTRRAARPLAAAAWAVPAVALLVFVQLGYGPASHSIARGSVEVLSASARGSLPGGAVARLLELARTYGLAALPLFALGLVGLVSSARRPTGEIAALRFLHAPALVYLAAVFGLVAAGAYTGSHRYLYPALPSLALLAAAALDRVRWPAVMGIAAASALLVLGFLPLYASFGADNAGLVAAGRASAGPGILITDSPVVAYYSGRAPSDISGSRVLPADRIQAIAWMTSHQVRDIVLEGISYYPATGLFPDLASGHATPPFRSLGDQAQYQVAGGKPVFAYRLGAPLLTQSITPGIAACIEGNAGRGKTAQLAKGVVLEVAGSDVSGEGMGFGVPIVHYPDGWVFSRTVTTTDVSTPTETIWQSDFELDEAGGNAIPGGGFDFKPVASHGRIEVTYTISTAGIAVNVKVIRLEPGYTEVAILNEESAAFNDLADHSKTLVGSAFGRWVPVAGDWARLRSGSLGVEWSVPAIKGAQLYGGREWAAPNFDWAGLDYVFSGPFYGTSYRINVQEAR
;
A
#
# COMPACT_ATOMS: atom_id res chain seq x y z
N MET A 1 8.28 -5.25 64.04
CA MET A 1 9.30 -4.85 65.05
C MET A 1 10.53 -5.70 64.80
N PRO A 2 11.77 -5.16 64.81
CA PRO A 2 12.19 -3.75 64.96
C PRO A 2 12.06 -2.93 63.65
N ILE A 3 11.79 -1.60 63.67
CA ILE A 3 12.71 -0.44 63.76
C ILE A 3 13.51 -0.24 62.45
N ALA A 4 13.29 0.78 61.60
CA ALA A 4 13.24 2.26 61.81
C ALA A 4 14.66 2.88 61.99
N ASP A 5 14.92 4.19 61.91
CA ASP A 5 14.08 5.41 61.94
C ASP A 5 14.81 6.56 61.18
N ALA A 6 14.17 7.75 61.13
CA ALA A 6 14.81 9.07 61.23
C ALA A 6 15.49 9.70 59.99
N ARG A 7 15.44 11.03 59.78
CA ARG A 7 14.62 12.12 60.41
C ARG A 7 14.68 13.43 59.59
N HIS A 8 13.55 14.16 59.54
CA HIS A 8 13.42 15.65 59.66
C HIS A 8 14.19 16.62 58.69
N ARG A 9 13.77 17.88 58.45
CA ARG A 9 12.64 18.70 58.97
C ARG A 9 12.24 19.85 58.02
N SER A 10 10.99 20.30 58.14
CA SER A 10 10.39 21.68 58.02
C SER A 10 11.11 22.80 57.24
N SER A 11 10.42 23.77 56.62
CA SER A 11 9.06 24.34 56.81
C SER A 11 8.39 24.66 55.45
N GLY A 12 7.11 25.03 55.26
CA GLY A 12 5.96 25.56 56.04
C GLY A 12 5.11 26.41 55.04
N ALA A 13 3.84 26.77 55.18
CA ALA A 13 2.75 26.56 56.17
C ALA A 13 1.40 26.46 55.39
N ALA A 14 0.37 25.72 55.82
CA ALA A 14 -0.81 26.14 56.63
C ALA A 14 -1.71 27.22 55.95
N VAL A 15 -3.07 27.25 56.04
CA VAL A 15 -4.04 26.74 57.05
C VAL A 15 -5.37 26.24 56.39
N ALA A 16 -6.13 25.44 57.15
CA ALA A 16 -7.54 24.98 57.09
C ALA A 16 -8.63 25.95 56.52
N ALA A 17 -9.91 25.58 56.30
CA ALA A 17 -10.65 24.32 56.05
C ALA A 17 -12.16 24.63 55.82
N GLY A 18 -12.95 23.69 55.26
CA GLY A 18 -14.42 23.74 55.35
C GLY A 18 -15.22 23.04 54.21
N LEU A 19 -15.89 21.93 54.55
CA LEU A 19 -17.15 21.39 53.98
C LEU A 19 -17.45 21.51 52.46
N ALA A 20 -17.41 20.37 51.73
CA ALA A 20 -18.60 19.66 51.20
C ALA A 20 -18.41 18.95 49.82
N LEU A 21 -18.45 17.60 49.81
CA LEU A 21 -18.77 16.68 48.68
C LEU A 21 -17.91 16.77 47.37
N PRO A 22 -17.98 15.78 46.44
CA PRO A 22 -17.68 14.35 46.62
C PRO A 22 -16.69 13.76 45.56
N SER A 23 -16.52 12.43 45.56
CA SER A 23 -15.99 11.54 44.48
C SER A 23 -14.47 11.41 44.17
N ASP A 24 -13.96 10.21 44.54
CA ASP A 24 -13.21 9.23 43.72
C ASP A 24 -11.76 9.38 43.18
N ILE A 25 -11.20 8.18 42.89
CA ILE A 25 -10.19 7.80 41.86
C ILE A 25 -8.73 7.48 42.32
N ARG A 26 -8.34 6.18 42.14
CA ARG A 26 -6.96 5.59 41.93
C ARG A 26 -5.97 5.52 43.13
N ARG A 27 -5.00 4.58 43.20
CA ARG A 27 -4.74 3.25 42.56
C ARG A 27 -3.63 2.47 43.33
N PHE A 28 -3.71 1.13 43.38
CA PHE A 28 -2.66 0.08 43.17
C PHE A 28 -1.20 0.31 43.66
N ARG A 29 -0.47 -0.66 44.24
CA ARG A 29 -0.11 -2.07 43.87
C ARG A 29 0.49 -2.77 45.12
N GLU A 30 0.88 -4.06 45.25
CA GLU A 30 0.65 -5.46 44.73
C GLU A 30 1.59 -6.37 45.59
N GLU A 31 1.66 -7.72 45.67
CA GLU A 31 1.10 -8.97 45.06
C GLU A 31 1.00 -10.05 46.20
N ASP A 32 0.31 -11.20 46.00
CA ASP A 32 0.91 -12.58 46.04
C ASP A 32 -0.14 -13.74 46.06
N ARG A 33 0.09 -14.79 45.24
CA ARG A 33 -0.32 -16.23 45.38
C ARG A 33 -1.75 -16.63 45.83
N ARG A 34 -2.56 -17.33 45.01
CA ARG A 34 -2.36 -18.70 44.46
C ARG A 34 -3.43 -19.08 43.41
N LEU A 35 -3.11 -20.03 42.52
CA LEU A 35 -4.07 -20.74 41.64
C LEU A 35 -3.62 -22.20 41.44
N CYS A 36 -4.53 -23.12 41.12
CA CYS A 36 -4.24 -24.50 40.71
C CYS A 36 -5.23 -24.94 39.63
N VAL A 37 -4.76 -25.35 38.45
CA VAL A 37 -5.54 -25.99 37.38
C VAL A 37 -4.65 -27.05 36.70
N ALA A 38 -5.24 -28.18 36.31
CA ALA A 38 -4.56 -29.32 35.68
C ALA A 38 -4.37 -29.15 34.17
N LEU A 39 -3.56 -30.04 33.56
CA LEU A 39 -3.46 -30.15 32.09
C LEU A 39 -4.58 -31.04 31.54
N HIS A 40 -5.08 -30.69 30.37
CA HIS A 40 -5.42 -31.68 29.34
C HIS A 40 -4.65 -31.34 28.06
N ALA A 41 -4.17 -32.38 27.37
CA ALA A 41 -3.56 -32.28 26.04
C ALA A 41 -4.52 -32.87 25.00
N VAL A 42 -4.42 -32.42 23.77
CA VAL A 42 -5.22 -32.92 22.64
C VAL A 42 -4.42 -34.01 21.92
N ASP A 43 -4.95 -35.23 21.90
CA ASP A 43 -4.39 -36.32 21.09
C ASP A 43 -4.79 -36.18 19.61
N ALA A 44 -3.86 -36.52 18.73
CA ALA A 44 -4.10 -36.73 17.31
C ALA A 44 -3.41 -38.04 16.89
N PRO A 45 -4.12 -38.98 16.24
CA PRO A 45 -3.60 -40.34 16.06
C PRO A 45 -2.44 -40.39 15.06
N ARG A 46 -1.30 -40.92 15.51
CA ARG A 46 -0.22 -41.39 14.62
C ARG A 46 -0.30 -42.89 14.43
N GLN A 47 -0.08 -43.32 13.18
CA GLN A 47 -0.03 -44.73 12.81
C GLN A 47 1.14 -45.45 13.50
N ALA A 48 0.93 -46.71 13.86
CA ALA A 48 1.95 -47.55 14.49
C ALA A 48 2.99 -48.07 13.48
N GLY A 49 4.26 -48.19 13.89
CA GLY A 49 5.29 -48.78 13.05
C GLY A 49 6.70 -48.80 13.66
N CYS A 50 7.16 -49.99 14.05
CA CYS A 50 8.54 -50.39 14.38
C CYS A 50 9.24 -49.73 15.59
N ALA A 51 9.71 -50.60 16.49
CA ALA A 51 10.47 -50.24 17.69
C ALA A 51 11.97 -50.00 17.41
N GLY A 52 12.63 -49.27 18.30
CA GLY A 52 14.09 -49.09 18.33
C GLY A 52 14.53 -48.44 19.64
N ALA A 53 14.91 -49.26 20.63
CA ALA A 53 15.17 -48.79 21.99
C ALA A 53 16.64 -48.42 22.24
N SER A 54 16.88 -47.25 22.84
CA SER A 54 18.13 -46.96 23.56
C SER A 54 17.82 -46.19 24.86
N ARG A 55 18.40 -46.66 25.97
CA ARG A 55 18.21 -46.07 27.31
C ARG A 55 19.08 -44.83 27.46
N LEU A 56 18.60 -43.84 28.23
CA LEU A 56 19.46 -42.98 29.05
C LEU A 56 18.66 -42.55 30.30
N CYS A 57 19.31 -42.57 31.47
CA CYS A 57 18.65 -42.34 32.75
C CYS A 57 18.55 -40.84 33.11
N ALA A 58 17.53 -40.47 33.88
CA ALA A 58 17.39 -39.12 34.40
C ALA A 58 18.31 -38.88 35.61
N CYS A 59 19.12 -37.83 35.56
CA CYS A 59 20.05 -37.44 36.63
C CYS A 59 19.90 -35.95 36.95
N HIS A 60 19.47 -35.67 38.19
CA HIS A 60 19.48 -34.37 38.89
C HIS A 60 18.62 -33.21 38.37
N HIS A 61 17.85 -32.65 39.31
CA HIS A 61 17.04 -31.46 39.13
C HIS A 61 17.89 -30.19 38.95
N ALA A 62 17.57 -29.39 37.94
CA ALA A 62 17.77 -27.95 37.97
C ALA A 62 16.39 -27.28 37.83
N PRO A 63 16.04 -26.25 38.63
CA PRO A 63 14.75 -25.59 38.53
C PRO A 63 14.67 -24.75 37.26
N LEU A 64 14.09 -25.32 36.21
CA LEU A 64 13.73 -24.59 34.99
C LEU A 64 12.69 -23.52 35.33
N HIS A 65 13.08 -22.25 35.29
CA HIS A 65 12.13 -21.13 35.25
C HIS A 65 11.32 -21.22 33.95
N VAL A 66 10.11 -21.78 34.03
CA VAL A 66 9.19 -21.87 32.89
C VAL A 66 8.60 -20.48 32.62
N VAL A 67 9.36 -19.66 31.89
CA VAL A 67 8.85 -18.45 31.24
C VAL A 67 8.02 -18.89 30.02
N ARG A 68 6.79 -19.36 30.28
CA ARG A 68 5.77 -19.56 29.25
C ARG A 68 5.27 -18.18 28.81
N ARG A 69 6.03 -17.53 27.94
CA ARG A 69 5.50 -16.57 26.95
C ARG A 69 5.11 -17.36 25.72
N ASP A 70 4.04 -16.96 25.06
CA ASP A 70 3.64 -17.62 23.82
C ASP A 70 4.69 -17.34 22.72
N PRO A 71 4.90 -18.26 21.76
CA PRO A 71 5.83 -18.06 20.66
C PRO A 71 5.74 -16.70 19.94
N PRO A 72 4.55 -16.14 19.62
CA PRO A 72 4.44 -14.78 19.07
C PRO A 72 5.04 -13.69 19.98
N ASP A 73 4.88 -13.75 21.30
CA ASP A 73 5.39 -12.72 22.22
C ASP A 73 6.92 -12.70 22.27
N VAL A 74 7.55 -13.88 22.19
CA VAL A 74 9.02 -14.00 22.13
C VAL A 74 9.53 -13.44 20.80
N ILE A 75 8.89 -13.78 19.68
CA ILE A 75 9.22 -13.23 18.36
C ILE A 75 9.01 -11.71 18.31
N ALA A 76 7.91 -11.21 18.89
CA ALA A 76 7.62 -9.78 19.00
C ALA A 76 8.67 -9.04 19.82
N ALA A 77 9.01 -9.56 21.01
CA ALA A 77 10.03 -8.97 21.89
C ALA A 77 11.43 -8.92 21.22
N ILE A 78 11.82 -9.99 20.52
CA ILE A 78 13.07 -10.02 19.74
C ILE A 78 13.01 -9.00 18.59
N THR A 79 11.92 -8.96 17.83
CA THR A 79 11.74 -8.04 16.68
C THR A 79 11.80 -6.58 17.13
N ILE A 80 11.12 -6.23 18.24
CA ILE A 80 11.14 -4.90 18.84
C ILE A 80 12.55 -4.56 19.38
N GLY A 81 13.22 -5.51 20.05
CA GLY A 81 14.59 -5.31 20.55
C GLY A 81 15.60 -5.07 19.43
N VAL A 82 15.52 -5.82 18.33
CA VAL A 82 16.34 -5.62 17.13
C VAL A 82 16.03 -4.28 16.47
N LEU A 83 14.76 -3.91 16.32
CA LEU A 83 14.37 -2.60 15.78
C LEU A 83 14.86 -1.43 16.64
N ALA A 84 14.81 -1.55 17.97
CA ALA A 84 15.32 -0.53 18.89
C ALA A 84 16.85 -0.39 18.80
N ALA A 85 17.59 -1.50 18.85
CA ALA A 85 19.05 -1.49 18.77
C ALA A 85 19.57 -0.97 17.43
N THR A 86 18.96 -1.38 16.32
CA THR A 86 19.29 -0.89 14.97
C THR A 86 18.92 0.59 14.80
N SER A 87 17.77 1.04 15.32
CA SER A 87 17.38 2.45 15.27
C SER A 87 18.32 3.33 16.08
N PHE A 88 18.76 2.87 17.25
CA PHE A 88 19.76 3.58 18.06
C PHE A 88 21.12 3.69 17.33
N ALA A 89 21.58 2.62 16.69
CA ALA A 89 22.80 2.64 15.89
C ALA A 89 22.73 3.64 14.72
N LEU A 90 21.60 3.66 13.99
CA LEU A 90 21.37 4.63 12.90
C LEU A 90 21.20 6.06 13.41
N LEU A 91 20.58 6.26 14.57
CA LEU A 91 20.47 7.55 15.25
C LEU A 91 21.87 8.09 15.59
N CYS A 92 22.73 7.29 16.22
CA CYS A 92 24.11 7.67 16.51
C CYS A 92 24.90 7.98 15.23
N PHE A 93 24.70 7.22 14.15
CA PHE A 93 25.37 7.46 12.87
C PHE A 93 24.93 8.78 12.22
N GLY A 94 23.63 9.03 12.11
CA GLY A 94 23.12 10.27 11.51
C GLY A 94 23.39 11.51 12.36
N LEU A 95 23.38 11.40 13.70
CA LEU A 95 23.86 12.46 14.58
C LEU A 95 25.35 12.76 14.36
N ASN A 96 26.16 11.74 14.09
CA ASN A 96 27.56 11.95 13.69
C ASN A 96 27.68 12.66 12.34
N LEU A 97 26.88 12.29 11.33
CA LEU A 97 26.86 12.99 10.05
C LEU A 97 26.44 14.46 10.21
N LEU A 98 25.46 14.77 11.07
CA LEU A 98 25.09 16.16 11.39
C LEU A 98 26.24 16.91 12.07
N TYR A 99 26.94 16.28 13.02
CA TYR A 99 28.10 16.87 13.69
C TYR A 99 29.25 17.17 12.72
N LEU A 100 29.59 16.23 11.81
CA LEU A 100 30.60 16.46 10.78
C LEU A 100 30.14 17.55 9.81
N THR A 101 28.89 17.49 9.33
CA THR A 101 28.32 18.49 8.41
C THR A 101 28.35 19.90 9.01
N TRP A 102 27.91 20.07 10.25
CA TRP A 102 27.95 21.35 10.99
C TRP A 102 29.38 21.82 11.30
N SER A 103 30.31 20.89 11.55
CA SER A 103 31.72 21.23 11.73
C SER A 103 32.34 21.73 10.43
N SER A 104 31.99 21.11 9.28
CA SER A 104 32.54 21.46 7.97
C SER A 104 32.19 22.88 7.50
N THR A 105 31.03 23.43 7.91
CA THR A 105 30.67 24.83 7.59
C THR A 105 31.47 25.87 8.38
N ARG A 106 32.22 25.44 9.40
CA ARG A 106 33.06 26.29 10.25
C ARG A 106 34.55 26.21 9.91
N ILE A 107 34.95 25.22 9.10
CA ILE A 107 36.32 25.03 8.64
C ILE A 107 36.59 25.97 7.47
N ARG A 108 37.80 26.56 7.46
CA ARG A 108 38.36 27.23 6.29
C ARG A 108 39.48 26.34 5.74
N PRO A 109 39.56 26.08 4.43
CA PRO A 109 40.69 25.37 3.85
C PRO A 109 42.01 26.04 4.23
N SER A 110 42.95 25.25 4.76
CA SER A 110 44.34 25.67 4.91
C SER A 110 45.05 25.49 3.58
N ILE A 111 45.60 26.58 3.05
CA ILE A 111 46.49 26.56 1.89
C ILE A 111 47.90 26.28 2.43
N PRO A 112 48.57 25.17 2.06
CA PRO A 112 49.95 24.92 2.47
C PRO A 112 50.92 25.94 1.88
N SER A 113 52.08 26.10 2.51
CA SER A 113 53.25 26.73 1.92
C SER A 113 53.63 26.02 0.61
N ASP A 114 53.87 26.79 -0.47
CA ASP A 114 54.55 26.27 -1.64
C ASP A 114 56.02 26.03 -1.27
N VAL A 115 56.57 24.84 -1.57
CA VAL A 115 57.97 24.50 -1.24
C VAL A 115 58.93 25.43 -1.97
N GLN A 116 59.93 25.97 -1.24
CA GLN A 116 60.84 26.97 -1.78
C GLN A 116 61.74 26.40 -2.89
N PRO A 117 62.01 27.15 -3.97
CA PRO A 117 62.91 26.72 -5.03
C PRO A 117 64.32 26.42 -4.50
N GLY A 118 64.82 25.21 -4.74
CA GLY A 118 66.10 24.72 -4.24
C GLY A 118 65.97 23.74 -3.06
N GLU A 119 64.91 23.84 -2.26
CA GLU A 119 64.63 22.97 -1.10
C GLU A 119 63.76 21.75 -1.44
N GLU A 120 63.23 21.69 -2.67
CA GLU A 120 62.36 20.62 -3.18
C GLU A 120 62.91 19.19 -2.88
N PRO A 121 62.25 18.38 -2.04
CA PRO A 121 62.77 17.05 -1.70
C PRO A 121 62.72 16.06 -2.89
N ARG A 122 63.44 14.93 -2.77
CA ARG A 122 63.32 13.81 -3.72
C ARG A 122 61.95 13.14 -3.57
N VAL A 123 61.26 12.93 -4.69
CA VAL A 123 59.92 12.32 -4.75
C VAL A 123 59.93 11.16 -5.74
N CYS A 124 59.35 10.03 -5.36
CA CYS A 124 59.00 8.96 -6.29
C CYS A 124 57.49 8.94 -6.51
N VAL A 125 57.04 9.00 -7.76
CA VAL A 125 55.64 8.85 -8.14
C VAL A 125 55.38 7.40 -8.58
N GLN A 126 54.59 6.66 -7.80
CA GLN A 126 54.19 5.28 -8.10
C GLN A 126 52.81 5.26 -8.79
N VAL A 127 52.72 4.55 -9.91
CA VAL A 127 51.48 4.34 -10.67
C VAL A 127 51.26 2.83 -10.84
N PRO A 128 50.43 2.18 -10.02
CA PRO A 128 50.02 0.80 -10.23
C PRO A 128 49.10 0.66 -11.45
N ILE A 129 49.38 -0.30 -12.32
CA ILE A 129 48.68 -0.53 -13.59
C ILE A 129 48.37 -2.02 -13.76
N TYR A 130 47.11 -2.34 -14.07
CA TYR A 130 46.68 -3.69 -14.43
C TYR A 130 45.54 -3.66 -15.46
N ASN A 131 45.87 -3.92 -16.72
CA ASN A 131 44.93 -4.03 -17.87
C ASN A 131 44.15 -2.72 -18.19
N GLU A 132 44.73 -1.57 -17.89
CA GLU A 132 44.10 -0.24 -18.03
C GLU A 132 44.38 0.45 -19.39
N ARG A 133 44.31 -0.29 -20.51
CA ARG A 133 44.60 0.17 -21.88
C ARG A 133 44.03 1.53 -22.28
N TYR A 134 42.86 1.90 -21.75
CA TYR A 134 42.11 3.09 -22.14
C TYR A 134 42.58 4.36 -21.41
N VAL A 135 43.14 4.21 -20.20
CA VAL A 135 43.51 5.33 -19.32
C VAL A 135 45.00 5.42 -18.99
N ALA A 136 45.77 4.33 -19.14
CA ALA A 136 47.20 4.27 -18.84
C ALA A 136 48.03 5.39 -19.50
N GLU A 137 47.76 5.76 -20.76
CA GLU A 137 48.49 6.89 -21.40
C GLU A 137 48.17 8.24 -20.73
N ARG A 138 46.95 8.43 -20.24
CA ARG A 138 46.45 9.68 -19.63
C ARG A 138 47.16 9.96 -18.30
N VAL A 139 47.27 8.94 -17.43
CA VAL A 139 47.98 9.06 -16.14
C VAL A 139 49.49 9.22 -16.34
N ILE A 140 50.12 8.44 -17.23
CA ILE A 140 51.58 8.50 -17.46
C ILE A 140 51.99 9.89 -17.94
N ASP A 141 51.22 10.46 -18.87
CA ASP A 141 51.47 11.82 -19.36
C ASP A 141 51.24 12.89 -18.29
N ALA A 142 50.24 12.73 -17.42
CA ALA A 142 49.98 13.66 -16.32
C ALA A 142 51.12 13.67 -15.29
N VAL A 143 51.57 12.49 -14.81
CA VAL A 143 52.64 12.40 -13.80
C VAL A 143 54.00 12.84 -14.36
N CYS A 144 54.35 12.50 -15.60
CA CYS A 144 55.61 12.92 -16.21
C CYS A 144 55.65 14.43 -16.58
N ALA A 145 54.48 15.08 -16.68
CA ALA A 145 54.36 16.52 -16.96
C ALA A 145 54.35 17.43 -15.71
N MET A 146 54.45 16.86 -14.50
CA MET A 146 54.57 17.61 -13.25
C MET A 146 55.76 18.58 -13.23
N LYS A 147 55.58 19.74 -12.59
CA LYS A 147 56.58 20.79 -12.38
C LYS A 147 57.42 20.50 -11.12
N TRP A 148 58.40 19.62 -11.28
CA TRP A 148 59.38 19.29 -10.22
C TRP A 148 60.80 19.20 -10.83
N PRO A 149 61.88 19.48 -10.08
CA PRO A 149 63.25 19.30 -10.57
C PRO A 149 63.49 17.86 -11.08
N ARG A 150 64.07 17.73 -12.28
CA ARG A 150 64.16 16.43 -13.00
C ARG A 150 65.14 15.44 -12.36
N ASP A 151 66.12 15.94 -11.63
CA ASP A 151 67.04 15.21 -10.76
C ASP A 151 66.36 14.68 -9.48
N ARG A 152 65.30 15.35 -9.02
CA ARG A 152 64.56 15.03 -7.77
C ARG A 152 63.23 14.32 -8.00
N LEU A 153 62.80 14.13 -9.25
CA LEU A 153 61.59 13.41 -9.63
C LEU A 153 61.90 12.02 -10.20
N GLU A 154 61.48 10.97 -9.51
CA GLU A 154 61.40 9.60 -10.04
C GLU A 154 59.94 9.25 -10.35
N VAL A 155 59.69 8.48 -11.42
CA VAL A 155 58.37 7.91 -11.72
C VAL A 155 58.50 6.40 -11.94
N GLN A 156 57.74 5.61 -11.18
CA GLN A 156 57.66 4.16 -11.28
C GLN A 156 56.28 3.76 -11.80
N LEU A 157 56.25 3.08 -12.94
CA LEU A 157 55.04 2.50 -13.52
C LEU A 157 55.05 1.01 -13.17
N LEU A 158 54.27 0.66 -12.15
CA LEU A 158 54.25 -0.66 -11.51
C LEU A 158 53.18 -1.51 -12.21
N ASP A 159 53.62 -2.28 -13.21
CA ASP A 159 52.73 -2.88 -14.20
C ASP A 159 52.62 -4.40 -14.02
N ASP A 160 51.43 -4.86 -13.62
CA ASP A 160 51.08 -6.27 -13.48
C ASP A 160 50.32 -6.80 -14.71
N SER A 161 50.06 -5.96 -15.75
CA SER A 161 49.12 -6.27 -16.84
C SER A 161 49.48 -7.53 -17.64
N ASP A 162 48.47 -8.27 -18.09
CA ASP A 162 48.61 -9.45 -18.95
C ASP A 162 48.12 -9.21 -20.41
N ASP A 163 47.69 -7.98 -20.72
CA ASP A 163 47.20 -7.58 -22.04
C ASP A 163 48.03 -6.45 -22.73
N GLU A 164 47.48 -5.91 -23.83
CA GLU A 164 48.06 -4.81 -24.63
C GLU A 164 48.52 -3.58 -23.81
N THR A 165 48.01 -3.40 -22.58
CA THR A 165 48.45 -2.35 -21.65
C THR A 165 49.96 -2.39 -21.42
N CYS A 166 50.59 -3.57 -21.35
CA CYS A 166 52.04 -3.69 -21.16
C CYS A 166 52.84 -3.01 -22.31
N PHE A 167 52.34 -3.10 -23.55
CA PHE A 167 52.94 -2.42 -24.71
C PHE A 167 52.68 -0.90 -24.69
N ILE A 168 51.50 -0.49 -24.22
CA ILE A 168 51.15 0.93 -24.07
C ILE A 168 52.06 1.59 -23.03
N VAL A 169 52.27 0.96 -21.86
CA VAL A 169 53.13 1.44 -20.78
C VAL A 169 54.59 1.55 -21.23
N SER A 170 55.14 0.50 -21.87
CA SER A 170 56.54 0.54 -22.35
C SER A 170 56.76 1.62 -23.41
N ARG A 171 55.81 1.78 -24.34
CA ARG A 171 55.82 2.84 -25.37
C ARG A 171 55.81 4.25 -24.77
N ARG A 172 54.95 4.54 -23.78
CA ARG A 172 54.94 5.85 -23.11
C ARG A 172 56.20 6.07 -22.26
N THR A 173 56.72 5.03 -21.62
CA THR A 173 58.00 5.08 -20.88
C THR A 173 59.14 5.51 -21.79
N ALA A 174 59.27 4.89 -22.96
CA ALA A 174 60.29 5.24 -23.96
C ALA A 174 60.10 6.64 -24.59
N HIS A 175 58.87 7.17 -24.58
CA HIS A 175 58.60 8.56 -24.97
C HIS A 175 59.11 9.56 -23.92
N TRP A 176 58.80 9.35 -22.64
CA TRP A 176 59.18 10.27 -21.57
C TRP A 176 60.65 10.17 -21.14
N ARG A 177 61.29 9.00 -21.24
CA ARG A 177 62.76 8.87 -21.12
C ARG A 177 63.49 9.76 -22.12
N ARG A 178 63.07 9.77 -23.40
CA ARG A 178 63.62 10.65 -24.44
C ARG A 178 63.35 12.15 -24.22
N LYS A 179 62.42 12.50 -23.31
CA LYS A 179 62.16 13.86 -22.84
C LYS A 179 62.87 14.20 -21.51
N GLY A 180 63.94 13.47 -21.16
CA GLY A 180 64.73 13.72 -19.95
C GLY A 180 63.96 13.52 -18.64
N THR A 181 62.94 12.65 -18.63
CA THR A 181 62.19 12.32 -17.41
C THR A 181 62.61 10.94 -16.89
N ARG A 182 62.99 10.85 -15.62
CA ARG A 182 63.36 9.59 -14.94
C ARG A 182 62.11 8.75 -14.66
N VAL A 183 61.58 8.13 -15.71
CA VAL A 183 60.47 7.16 -15.62
C VAL A 183 60.98 5.73 -15.84
N THR A 184 60.44 4.77 -15.08
CA THR A 184 60.79 3.36 -15.15
C THR A 184 59.53 2.50 -15.19
N HIS A 185 59.46 1.63 -16.21
CA HIS A 185 58.49 0.55 -16.30
C HIS A 185 59.02 -0.62 -15.46
N VAL A 186 58.27 -1.01 -14.45
CA VAL A 186 58.61 -2.08 -13.50
C VAL A 186 57.64 -3.23 -13.72
N ARG A 187 58.17 -4.44 -13.92
CA ARG A 187 57.43 -5.70 -14.07
C ARG A 187 57.95 -6.67 -13.02
N ARG A 188 57.10 -7.17 -12.13
CA ARG A 188 57.51 -8.03 -11.00
C ARG A 188 57.25 -9.54 -11.19
N GLY A 189 56.71 -9.95 -12.34
CA GLY A 189 56.55 -11.36 -12.74
C GLY A 189 55.34 -12.08 -12.13
N SER A 190 55.00 -11.85 -10.86
CA SER A 190 53.77 -12.34 -10.22
C SER A 190 52.74 -11.22 -10.01
N ARG A 191 51.47 -11.59 -9.80
CA ARG A 191 50.38 -10.69 -9.38
C ARG A 191 49.97 -10.91 -7.91
N GLU A 192 50.85 -11.55 -7.14
CA GLU A 192 50.70 -11.83 -5.71
C GLU A 192 50.48 -10.53 -4.92
N ASP A 193 49.61 -10.53 -3.90
CA ASP A 193 49.24 -9.35 -3.11
C ASP A 193 48.71 -8.13 -3.92
N PHE A 194 48.41 -8.30 -5.21
CA PHE A 194 47.82 -7.30 -6.11
C PHE A 194 48.47 -5.90 -5.97
N LYS A 195 47.68 -4.83 -5.81
CA LYS A 195 48.16 -3.45 -5.70
C LYS A 195 49.11 -3.25 -4.50
N ALA A 196 48.83 -3.87 -3.35
CA ALA A 196 49.69 -3.78 -2.17
C ALA A 196 51.08 -4.37 -2.45
N GLY A 197 51.14 -5.55 -3.07
CA GLY A 197 52.39 -6.21 -3.47
C GLY A 197 53.17 -5.42 -4.54
N ALA A 198 52.47 -4.78 -5.48
CA ALA A 198 53.10 -3.93 -6.49
C ALA A 198 53.75 -2.68 -5.87
N LEU A 199 53.05 -1.98 -4.96
CA LEU A 199 53.56 -0.81 -4.24
C LEU A 199 54.74 -1.17 -3.31
N ALA A 200 54.65 -2.29 -2.60
CA ALA A 200 55.74 -2.84 -1.79
C ALA A 200 56.99 -3.16 -2.62
N HIS A 201 56.83 -3.78 -3.79
CA HIS A 201 57.93 -4.05 -4.71
C HIS A 201 58.60 -2.76 -5.20
N GLY A 202 57.81 -1.73 -5.58
CA GLY A 202 58.35 -0.43 -5.99
C GLY A 202 59.11 0.32 -4.90
N LEU A 203 58.69 0.20 -3.64
CA LEU A 203 59.36 0.80 -2.48
C LEU A 203 60.79 0.28 -2.26
N ASN A 204 61.07 -0.95 -2.69
CA ASN A 204 62.41 -1.55 -2.64
C ASN A 204 63.33 -1.02 -3.76
N LEU A 205 62.79 -0.33 -4.77
CA LEU A 205 63.52 0.16 -5.94
C LEU A 205 63.85 1.66 -5.90
N THR A 206 63.41 2.39 -4.87
CA THR A 206 63.70 3.83 -4.70
C THR A 206 64.19 4.17 -3.29
N ALA A 207 64.94 5.27 -3.18
CA ALA A 207 65.38 5.89 -1.92
C ALA A 207 64.83 7.32 -1.76
N ALA A 208 63.64 7.59 -2.32
CA ALA A 208 62.92 8.84 -2.11
C ALA A 208 62.26 8.86 -0.71
N PRO A 209 62.40 9.96 0.08
CA PRO A 209 61.71 10.13 1.35
C PRO A 209 60.20 10.36 1.20
N PHE A 210 59.73 10.75 0.01
CA PHE A 210 58.30 10.95 -0.29
C PHE A 210 57.84 10.11 -1.48
N ILE A 211 56.71 9.43 -1.31
CA ILE A 211 56.10 8.55 -2.31
C ILE A 211 54.72 9.11 -2.68
N ALA A 212 54.57 9.65 -3.88
CA ALA A 212 53.28 10.04 -4.43
C ALA A 212 52.62 8.85 -5.13
N ILE A 213 51.30 8.67 -5.02
CA ILE A 213 50.60 7.49 -5.58
C ILE A 213 49.38 7.93 -6.40
N PHE A 214 49.25 7.38 -7.61
CA PHE A 214 48.11 7.62 -8.50
C PHE A 214 47.62 6.33 -9.16
N ASP A 215 46.34 6.02 -8.98
CA ASP A 215 45.66 4.98 -9.77
C ASP A 215 45.49 5.44 -11.23
N ALA A 216 45.40 4.46 -12.14
CA ALA A 216 45.67 4.68 -13.56
C ALA A 216 44.64 5.54 -14.33
N ASP A 217 43.51 5.86 -13.70
CA ASP A 217 42.45 6.71 -14.22
C ASP A 217 42.53 8.17 -13.78
N PHE A 218 43.37 8.49 -12.78
CA PHE A 218 43.52 9.84 -12.22
C PHE A 218 44.37 10.77 -13.10
N VAL A 219 44.10 12.08 -13.03
CA VAL A 219 44.77 13.11 -13.84
C VAL A 219 45.30 14.24 -12.94
N PRO A 220 46.46 14.08 -12.29
CA PRO A 220 47.03 15.13 -11.44
C PRO A 220 47.33 16.43 -12.19
N PRO A 221 47.09 17.60 -11.56
CA PRO A 221 47.46 18.89 -12.12
C PRO A 221 48.99 19.07 -12.03
N ARG A 222 49.55 19.89 -12.93
CA ARG A 222 51.01 19.99 -13.13
C ARG A 222 51.77 20.58 -11.94
N ASP A 223 51.08 21.26 -11.04
CA ASP A 223 51.55 21.89 -9.81
C ASP A 223 51.36 21.02 -8.55
N PHE A 224 50.78 19.82 -8.67
CA PHE A 224 50.42 18.93 -7.55
C PHE A 224 51.49 18.81 -6.46
N LEU A 225 52.74 18.51 -6.83
CA LEU A 225 53.81 18.30 -5.85
C LEU A 225 54.15 19.56 -5.05
N ARG A 226 54.14 20.74 -5.68
CA ARG A 226 54.41 22.02 -5.00
C ARG A 226 53.37 22.32 -3.95
N ARG A 227 52.09 22.16 -4.32
CA ARG A 227 50.93 22.48 -3.47
C ARG A 227 50.64 21.46 -2.37
N ILE A 228 51.15 20.23 -2.46
CA ILE A 228 50.94 19.20 -1.44
C ILE A 228 52.14 19.01 -0.49
N LEU A 229 53.37 19.28 -0.92
CA LEU A 229 54.55 18.90 -0.13
C LEU A 229 54.81 19.80 1.08
N GLY A 230 54.37 21.06 1.10
CA GLY A 230 54.52 21.94 2.26
C GLY A 230 53.80 21.47 3.54
N VAL A 231 52.86 20.52 3.46
CA VAL A 231 52.28 19.94 4.69
C VAL A 231 53.25 19.01 5.44
N PHE A 232 54.36 18.60 4.82
CA PHE A 232 55.38 17.75 5.43
C PHE A 232 56.46 18.53 6.20
N ASP A 233 56.35 19.87 6.24
CA ASP A 233 57.11 20.74 7.14
C ASP A 233 56.83 20.36 8.61
N ASP A 234 55.61 19.90 8.92
CA ASP A 234 55.34 19.16 10.15
C ASP A 234 55.91 17.73 10.02
N ALA A 235 57.02 17.50 10.72
CA ALA A 235 57.69 16.21 10.79
C ALA A 235 56.77 15.05 11.23
N GLN A 236 55.68 15.32 11.95
CA GLN A 236 54.71 14.31 12.39
C GLN A 236 53.68 13.93 11.31
N VAL A 237 53.61 14.65 10.18
CA VAL A 237 52.72 14.26 9.06
C VAL A 237 53.31 13.06 8.32
N GLY A 238 52.56 11.95 8.35
CA GLY A 238 52.93 10.69 7.69
C GLY A 238 52.37 10.58 6.26
N PHE A 239 51.20 11.16 6.00
CA PHE A 239 50.64 11.25 4.64
C PHE A 239 49.77 12.49 4.42
N ALA A 240 49.62 12.86 3.16
CA ALA A 240 48.85 13.99 2.67
C ALA A 240 47.91 13.54 1.53
N GLN A 241 46.63 13.87 1.64
CA GLN A 241 45.59 13.54 0.66
C GLN A 241 45.13 14.81 -0.07
N ALA A 242 45.10 14.79 -1.40
CA ALA A 242 44.40 15.80 -2.20
C ALA A 242 42.95 15.38 -2.46
N ARG A 243 42.09 16.36 -2.75
CA ARG A 243 40.68 16.13 -3.03
C ARG A 243 40.47 15.51 -4.41
N TRP A 244 39.56 14.54 -4.53
CA TRP A 244 39.14 14.02 -5.82
C TRP A 244 38.23 15.01 -6.57
N GLY A 245 38.34 15.02 -7.89
CA GLY A 245 37.38 15.64 -8.81
C GLY A 245 36.86 14.60 -9.80
N HIS A 246 35.91 14.97 -10.66
CA HIS A 246 35.20 14.01 -11.51
C HIS A 246 35.28 14.44 -12.99
N LEU A 247 35.90 13.62 -13.84
CA LEU A 247 35.99 13.90 -15.28
C LEU A 247 34.62 13.81 -15.98
N ASP A 248 33.75 12.92 -15.51
CA ASP A 248 32.53 12.50 -16.19
C ASP A 248 31.24 12.70 -15.36
N GLU A 249 31.24 13.61 -14.37
CA GLU A 249 30.01 14.06 -13.67
C GLU A 249 28.91 14.46 -14.67
N GLY A 250 29.31 15.08 -15.80
CA GLY A 250 28.41 15.50 -16.86
C GLY A 250 27.88 14.38 -17.77
N TYR A 251 28.41 13.15 -17.67
CA TYR A 251 28.05 12.04 -18.57
C TYR A 251 26.60 11.57 -18.36
N SER A 252 26.20 11.37 -17.11
CA SER A 252 24.90 10.80 -16.75
C SER A 252 24.42 11.26 -15.38
N TRP A 253 23.12 11.06 -15.10
CA TRP A 253 22.64 11.24 -13.72
C TRP A 253 23.26 10.23 -12.74
N PHE A 254 23.66 9.05 -13.20
CA PHE A 254 24.27 8.03 -12.35
C PHE A 254 25.69 8.40 -11.91
N THR A 255 26.54 8.85 -12.84
CA THR A 255 27.88 9.38 -12.53
C THR A 255 27.79 10.65 -11.68
N ARG A 256 26.79 11.51 -11.92
CA ARG A 256 26.52 12.67 -11.06
C ARG A 256 26.10 12.33 -9.62
N LEU A 257 25.36 11.24 -9.39
CA LEU A 257 25.03 10.80 -8.03
C LEU A 257 26.26 10.19 -7.32
N GLN A 258 27.14 9.51 -8.04
CA GLN A 258 28.43 9.04 -7.52
C GLN A 258 29.31 10.24 -7.10
N ALA A 259 29.44 11.25 -7.97
CA ALA A 259 30.16 12.49 -7.68
C ALA A 259 29.62 13.18 -6.41
N LEU A 260 28.30 13.32 -6.27
CA LEU A 260 27.67 13.89 -5.07
C LEU A 260 27.98 13.09 -3.79
N ALA A 261 28.07 11.76 -3.87
CA ALA A 261 28.41 10.91 -2.73
C ALA A 261 29.88 11.05 -2.32
N ILE A 262 30.80 11.08 -3.30
CA ILE A 262 32.24 11.21 -3.08
C ILE A 262 32.60 12.64 -2.62
N ASP A 263 31.94 13.65 -3.17
CA ASP A 263 32.09 15.05 -2.74
C ASP A 263 31.80 15.25 -1.25
N PHE A 264 30.86 14.48 -0.67
CA PHE A 264 30.60 14.52 0.78
C PHE A 264 31.74 13.91 1.60
N HIS A 265 32.29 12.77 1.19
CA HIS A 265 33.44 12.16 1.88
C HIS A 265 34.61 13.15 1.95
N PHE A 266 34.91 13.85 0.86
CA PHE A 266 36.02 14.80 0.81
C PHE A 266 35.71 16.18 1.42
N LEU A 267 34.58 16.81 1.09
CA LEU A 267 34.25 18.18 1.53
C LEU A 267 33.57 18.23 2.90
N VAL A 268 33.22 17.09 3.51
CA VAL A 268 32.69 17.05 4.89
C VAL A 268 33.54 16.13 5.76
N GLU A 269 33.64 14.84 5.44
CA GLU A 269 34.25 13.87 6.36
C GLU A 269 35.77 14.05 6.48
N GLN A 270 36.52 14.01 5.38
CA GLN A 270 37.98 14.18 5.38
C GLN A 270 38.40 15.54 5.92
N ALA A 271 37.72 16.61 5.48
CA ALA A 271 37.98 17.97 5.94
C ALA A 271 37.90 18.10 7.47
N VAL A 272 36.81 17.62 8.08
CA VAL A 272 36.63 17.67 9.54
C VAL A 272 37.58 16.72 10.26
N ARG A 273 37.84 15.54 9.68
CA ARG A 273 38.66 14.52 10.33
C ARG A 273 40.15 14.92 10.33
N SER A 274 40.65 15.59 9.29
CA SER A 274 41.97 16.22 9.29
C SER A 274 42.04 17.42 10.25
N ASP A 275 41.09 18.36 10.21
CA ASP A 275 41.07 19.57 11.05
C ASP A 275 40.96 19.28 12.56
N LYS A 276 40.21 18.23 12.95
CA LYS A 276 40.05 17.83 14.36
C LYS A 276 41.04 16.76 14.84
N GLY A 277 41.95 16.28 13.98
CA GLY A 277 42.89 15.21 14.33
C GLY A 277 42.21 13.87 14.61
N PHE A 278 41.13 13.55 13.88
CA PHE A 278 40.50 12.23 13.87
C PHE A 278 41.19 11.33 12.82
N PHE A 279 41.18 10.01 13.03
CA PHE A 279 41.90 9.04 12.19
C PHE A 279 41.41 9.03 10.73
N THR A 280 42.12 9.75 9.87
CA THR A 280 41.77 9.97 8.45
C THR A 280 42.33 8.84 7.58
N ASN A 281 41.77 8.62 6.41
CA ASN A 281 42.25 7.61 5.46
C ASN A 281 42.91 8.27 4.25
N PHE A 282 44.10 7.77 3.91
CA PHE A 282 44.57 7.77 2.54
C PHE A 282 43.59 6.96 1.68
N THR A 283 43.31 7.44 0.48
CA THR A 283 42.30 6.86 -0.43
C THR A 283 42.92 6.04 -1.57
N GLY A 284 44.18 5.61 -1.38
CA GLY A 284 44.91 4.74 -2.29
C GLY A 284 45.51 5.47 -3.52
N THR A 285 45.22 6.75 -3.69
CA THR A 285 45.54 7.56 -4.86
C THR A 285 45.45 9.06 -4.52
N ALA A 286 45.91 9.93 -5.43
CA ALA A 286 45.81 11.38 -5.33
C ALA A 286 46.45 11.99 -4.07
N GLY A 287 47.58 11.44 -3.62
CA GLY A 287 48.26 11.94 -2.42
C GLY A 287 49.70 11.45 -2.29
N VAL A 288 50.34 11.82 -1.18
CA VAL A 288 51.75 11.58 -0.88
C VAL A 288 51.91 10.94 0.49
N TRP A 289 52.85 10.01 0.62
CA TRP A 289 53.31 9.44 1.88
C TRP A 289 54.75 9.85 2.18
N ARG A 290 55.06 10.12 3.45
CA ARG A 290 56.43 10.10 3.97
C ARG A 290 56.83 8.64 4.11
N ARG A 291 57.91 8.21 3.44
CA ARG A 291 58.35 6.80 3.38
C ARG A 291 58.49 6.19 4.78
N GLN A 292 59.10 6.92 5.72
CA GLN A 292 59.27 6.50 7.10
C GLN A 292 57.94 6.12 7.78
N ALA A 293 56.82 6.80 7.46
CA ALA A 293 55.52 6.45 8.04
C ALA A 293 54.94 5.14 7.48
N ILE A 294 55.33 4.73 6.26
CA ILE A 294 55.04 3.41 5.70
C ILE A 294 55.91 2.35 6.40
N ASP A 295 57.22 2.60 6.45
CA ASP A 295 58.21 1.67 7.00
C ASP A 295 57.94 1.42 8.51
N ASP A 296 57.76 2.47 9.31
CA ASP A 296 57.42 2.38 10.75
C ASP A 296 56.10 1.65 11.00
N ALA A 297 55.09 1.85 10.16
CA ALA A 297 53.81 1.17 10.26
C ALA A 297 53.88 -0.32 9.92
N GLY A 298 54.97 -0.78 9.29
CA GLY A 298 55.20 -2.17 8.88
C GLY A 298 54.86 -2.48 7.42
N GLY A 299 54.98 -1.49 6.52
CA GLY A 299 54.81 -1.70 5.06
C GLY A 299 53.36 -1.83 4.59
N TRP A 300 53.18 -2.04 3.28
CA TRP A 300 51.87 -2.38 2.70
C TRP A 300 51.43 -3.79 3.11
N SER A 301 50.11 -4.03 3.16
CA SER A 301 49.54 -5.31 3.54
C SER A 301 48.36 -5.70 2.66
N ALA A 302 48.36 -6.92 2.13
CA ALA A 302 47.22 -7.50 1.41
C ALA A 302 46.21 -8.22 2.33
N ALA A 303 46.29 -8.01 3.66
CA ALA A 303 45.34 -8.59 4.61
C ALA A 303 43.88 -8.09 4.42
N THR A 304 43.68 -7.00 3.69
CA THR A 304 42.38 -6.44 3.31
C THR A 304 42.35 -6.03 1.82
N LEU A 305 41.17 -5.80 1.27
CA LEU A 305 40.97 -5.22 -0.08
C LEU A 305 41.01 -3.67 -0.13
N THR A 306 41.44 -3.03 0.96
CA THR A 306 41.69 -1.58 1.10
C THR A 306 42.99 -1.39 1.89
N GLU A 307 44.11 -1.70 1.24
CA GLU A 307 45.47 -1.61 1.79
C GLU A 307 45.83 -0.19 2.27
N ASP A 308 45.18 0.81 1.67
CA ASP A 308 45.27 2.23 1.93
C ASP A 308 44.66 2.66 3.26
N LEU A 309 43.40 2.28 3.52
CA LEU A 309 42.68 2.50 4.76
C LEU A 309 43.38 1.81 5.94
N GLU A 310 43.83 0.58 5.70
CA GLU A 310 44.49 -0.27 6.70
C GLU A 310 45.83 0.33 7.15
N LEU A 311 46.71 0.67 6.19
CA LEU A 311 47.99 1.34 6.44
C LEU A 311 47.80 2.72 7.10
N SER A 312 46.80 3.50 6.68
CA SER A 312 46.48 4.80 7.28
C SER A 312 46.20 4.69 8.79
N TYR A 313 45.43 3.68 9.19
CA TYR A 313 45.11 3.46 10.60
C TYR A 313 46.29 2.88 11.38
N ARG A 314 47.11 2.00 10.79
CA ARG A 314 48.38 1.55 11.42
C ARG A 314 49.33 2.71 11.69
N ALA A 315 49.54 3.62 10.72
CA ALA A 315 50.40 4.78 10.89
C ALA A 315 49.90 5.71 12.01
N GLN A 316 48.59 6.02 12.05
CA GLN A 316 48.01 6.88 13.08
C GLN A 316 47.96 6.21 14.47
N LEU A 317 47.87 4.87 14.56
CA LEU A 317 48.08 4.13 15.81
C LEU A 317 49.53 4.20 16.33
N ARG A 318 50.50 4.49 15.46
CA ARG A 318 51.90 4.80 15.83
C ARG A 318 52.16 6.29 16.09
N GLY A 319 51.14 7.15 15.99
CA GLY A 319 51.23 8.58 16.29
C GLY A 319 51.50 9.50 15.09
N TRP A 320 51.60 8.97 13.87
CA TRP A 320 51.68 9.78 12.66
C TRP A 320 50.37 10.55 12.42
N LYS A 321 50.45 11.79 11.92
CA LYS A 321 49.31 12.61 11.50
C LYS A 321 48.97 12.39 10.02
N ALA A 322 47.71 12.64 9.69
CA ALA A 322 47.23 12.82 8.33
C ALA A 322 47.04 14.32 8.04
N ALA A 323 47.27 14.72 6.78
CA ALA A 323 46.93 16.04 6.27
C ALA A 323 46.01 15.93 5.04
N TYR A 324 45.14 16.92 4.84
CA TYR A 324 44.21 16.98 3.71
C TYR A 324 44.23 18.37 3.07
N VAL A 325 44.39 18.43 1.74
CA VAL A 325 44.50 19.67 0.95
C VAL A 325 43.28 19.82 0.05
N GLU A 326 42.23 20.44 0.60
CA GLU A 326 40.88 20.51 0.00
C GLU A 326 40.82 21.24 -1.36
N ASP A 327 41.65 22.28 -1.52
CA ASP A 327 41.74 23.09 -2.75
C ASP A 327 42.61 22.46 -3.85
N LEU A 328 43.32 21.37 -3.55
CA LEU A 328 44.11 20.64 -4.54
C LEU A 328 43.24 19.51 -5.11
N VAL A 329 42.86 19.65 -6.38
CA VAL A 329 41.90 18.75 -7.04
C VAL A 329 42.60 17.83 -8.03
N VAL A 330 42.35 16.52 -7.91
CA VAL A 330 42.83 15.48 -8.83
C VAL A 330 41.62 14.78 -9.44
N PRO A 331 41.26 15.04 -10.72
CA PRO A 331 40.14 14.36 -11.36
C PRO A 331 40.33 12.85 -11.58
N GLU A 332 39.30 12.06 -11.25
CA GLU A 332 39.14 10.63 -11.56
C GLU A 332 38.09 10.38 -12.67
N GLU A 333 37.91 9.12 -13.07
CA GLU A 333 36.86 8.70 -14.01
C GLU A 333 35.87 7.73 -13.34
N LEU A 334 34.59 8.09 -13.26
CA LEU A 334 33.60 7.34 -12.51
C LEU A 334 33.08 6.11 -13.29
N PRO A 335 32.60 5.06 -12.58
CA PRO A 335 31.88 3.95 -13.20
C PRO A 335 30.61 4.39 -13.96
N VAL A 336 30.70 4.37 -15.29
CA VAL A 336 29.59 4.67 -16.22
C VAL A 336 28.53 3.57 -16.36
N SER A 337 28.70 2.43 -15.67
CA SER A 337 27.75 1.30 -15.66
C SER A 337 27.51 0.80 -14.24
N ILE A 338 26.28 0.34 -13.97
CA ILE A 338 25.90 -0.10 -12.61
C ILE A 338 26.66 -1.36 -12.18
N ASP A 339 26.96 -2.28 -13.11
CA ASP A 339 27.69 -3.50 -12.77
C ASP A 339 29.19 -3.21 -12.47
N ALA A 340 29.78 -2.17 -13.07
CA ALA A 340 31.12 -1.69 -12.69
C ALA A 340 31.12 -0.99 -11.32
N TYR A 341 30.12 -0.16 -11.04
CA TYR A 341 29.92 0.44 -9.71
C TYR A 341 29.69 -0.65 -8.64
N ARG A 342 28.87 -1.67 -8.92
CA ARG A 342 28.61 -2.79 -8.02
C ARG A 342 29.90 -3.55 -7.67
N ARG A 343 30.82 -3.73 -8.63
CA ARG A 343 32.18 -4.26 -8.39
C ARG A 343 33.01 -3.34 -7.49
N GLN A 344 33.12 -2.05 -7.81
CA GLN A 344 33.88 -1.07 -7.01
C GLN A 344 33.40 -1.02 -5.55
N GLN A 345 32.09 -0.82 -5.35
CA GLN A 345 31.48 -0.75 -4.02
C GLN A 345 31.57 -2.07 -3.25
N SER A 346 31.49 -3.22 -3.93
CA SER A 346 31.69 -4.52 -3.27
C SER A 346 33.13 -4.68 -2.74
N ARG A 347 34.13 -4.24 -3.52
CA ARG A 347 35.55 -4.26 -3.10
C ARG A 347 35.79 -3.32 -1.92
N TRP A 348 35.37 -2.06 -2.03
CA TRP A 348 35.53 -1.06 -0.97
C TRP A 348 34.84 -1.49 0.33
N ALA A 349 33.57 -1.89 0.28
CA ALA A 349 32.86 -2.38 1.47
C ALA A 349 33.56 -3.60 2.10
N THR A 350 34.00 -4.58 1.30
CA THR A 350 34.68 -5.78 1.81
C THR A 350 35.99 -5.40 2.53
N GLY A 351 36.81 -4.54 1.92
CA GLY A 351 38.05 -4.05 2.52
C GLY A 351 37.83 -3.21 3.77
N SER A 352 36.82 -2.33 3.80
CA SER A 352 36.46 -1.55 4.99
C SER A 352 36.01 -2.44 6.15
N PHE A 353 35.21 -3.49 5.91
CA PHE A 353 34.83 -4.44 6.97
C PHE A 353 36.03 -5.28 7.46
N GLN A 354 36.91 -5.74 6.56
CA GLN A 354 38.16 -6.41 6.94
C GLN A 354 39.05 -5.50 7.79
N SER A 355 39.21 -4.23 7.37
CA SER A 355 39.89 -3.18 8.13
C SER A 355 39.26 -2.98 9.51
N ALA A 356 37.92 -2.94 9.60
CA ALA A 356 37.20 -2.84 10.87
C ALA A 356 37.48 -4.02 11.79
N PHE A 357 37.40 -5.26 11.28
CA PHE A 357 37.65 -6.47 12.07
C PHE A 357 39.10 -6.58 12.58
N LEU A 358 40.07 -6.03 11.85
CA LEU A 358 41.48 -5.97 12.27
C LEU A 358 41.77 -4.82 13.24
N LEU A 359 41.24 -3.62 12.97
CA LEU A 359 41.70 -2.37 13.58
C LEU A 359 40.81 -1.82 14.70
N LEU A 360 39.54 -2.22 14.79
CA LEU A 360 38.62 -1.67 15.80
C LEU A 360 39.08 -1.97 17.24
N VAL A 361 39.56 -3.18 17.51
CA VAL A 361 40.08 -3.55 18.84
C VAL A 361 41.37 -2.79 19.19
N PRO A 362 42.40 -2.70 18.32
CA PRO A 362 43.54 -1.79 18.49
C PRO A 362 43.15 -0.33 18.74
N VAL A 363 42.22 0.24 17.95
CA VAL A 363 41.72 1.60 18.12
C VAL A 363 41.12 1.81 19.51
N MET A 364 40.21 0.92 19.94
CA MET A 364 39.55 1.02 21.24
C MET A 364 40.53 0.82 22.41
N ARG A 365 41.58 0.02 22.24
CA ARG A 365 42.64 -0.19 23.25
C ARG A 365 43.73 0.89 23.28
N SER A 366 43.86 1.72 22.25
CA SER A 366 44.88 2.78 22.18
C SER A 366 44.71 3.86 23.26
N SER A 367 45.74 4.69 23.50
CA SER A 367 45.70 5.85 24.41
C SER A 367 44.96 7.08 23.87
N ASN A 368 44.37 6.99 22.67
CA ASN A 368 43.70 8.11 22.00
C ASN A 368 42.46 8.63 22.75
N ARG A 369 42.15 9.92 22.55
CA ARG A 369 40.96 10.60 23.10
C ARG A 369 39.68 9.86 22.69
N MET A 370 38.67 9.81 23.56
CA MET A 370 37.42 9.08 23.30
C MET A 370 36.71 9.53 22.01
N ALA A 371 36.75 10.83 21.68
CA ALA A 371 36.22 11.35 20.42
C ALA A 371 36.95 10.77 19.19
N VAL A 372 38.28 10.61 19.25
CA VAL A 372 39.06 9.97 18.16
C VAL A 372 38.66 8.50 18.04
N LYS A 373 38.52 7.77 19.16
CA LYS A 373 38.07 6.37 19.16
C LYS A 373 36.68 6.21 18.52
N PHE A 374 35.72 7.06 18.90
CA PHE A 374 34.38 7.08 18.31
C PHE A 374 34.41 7.39 16.81
N GLN A 375 35.09 8.46 16.39
CA GLN A 375 35.19 8.83 14.96
C GLN A 375 35.98 7.82 14.12
N ALA A 376 36.92 7.10 14.72
CA ALA A 376 37.66 6.01 14.09
C ALA A 376 36.76 4.77 13.92
N ALA A 377 35.99 4.41 14.95
CA ALA A 377 35.05 3.29 14.94
C ALA A 377 33.90 3.50 13.95
N VAL A 378 33.20 4.63 14.04
CA VAL A 378 32.06 4.99 13.15
C VAL A 378 32.48 4.97 11.68
N HIS A 379 33.66 5.48 11.37
CA HIS A 379 34.21 5.46 10.00
C HIS A 379 34.54 4.04 9.52
N LEU A 380 35.19 3.21 10.35
CA LEU A 380 35.49 1.80 9.99
C LEU A 380 34.21 0.99 9.72
N VAL A 381 33.11 1.24 10.45
CA VAL A 381 31.84 0.51 10.28
C VAL A 381 30.83 1.23 9.38
N ALA A 382 31.19 2.31 8.68
CA ALA A 382 30.25 3.16 7.95
C ALA A 382 29.44 2.41 6.87
N TYR A 383 30.05 1.47 6.15
CA TYR A 383 29.35 0.60 5.20
C TYR A 383 28.27 -0.28 5.87
N GLY A 384 28.30 -0.48 7.19
CA GLY A 384 27.33 -1.27 7.95
C GLY A 384 25.91 -0.68 7.97
N VAL A 385 25.75 0.61 7.64
CA VAL A 385 24.46 1.31 7.63
C VAL A 385 23.43 0.61 6.72
N GLY A 386 23.80 0.29 5.48
CA GLY A 386 22.88 -0.39 4.54
C GLY A 386 22.40 -1.76 5.04
N PRO A 387 23.30 -2.66 5.47
CA PRO A 387 22.94 -3.92 6.12
C PRO A 387 22.11 -3.77 7.41
N VAL A 388 22.41 -2.78 8.27
CA VAL A 388 21.59 -2.50 9.47
C VAL A 388 20.17 -2.08 9.07
N MET A 389 20.02 -1.25 8.04
CA MET A 389 18.72 -0.85 7.51
C MET A 389 17.96 -2.02 6.85
N LEU A 390 18.65 -2.99 6.24
CA LEU A 390 18.02 -4.23 5.75
C LEU A 390 17.47 -5.10 6.87
N VAL A 391 18.14 -5.17 8.03
CA VAL A 391 17.61 -5.88 9.21
C VAL A 391 16.31 -5.23 9.68
N GLN A 392 16.20 -3.90 9.65
CA GLN A 392 14.95 -3.20 9.96
C GLN A 392 13.84 -3.53 8.95
N LEU A 393 14.16 -3.50 7.64
CA LEU A 393 13.22 -3.87 6.59
C LEU A 393 12.66 -5.28 6.77
N ALA A 394 13.52 -6.25 7.13
CA ALA A 394 13.13 -7.63 7.40
C ALA A 394 12.29 -7.82 8.67
N CYS A 395 12.40 -6.90 9.65
CA CYS A 395 11.58 -6.92 10.86
C CYS A 395 10.13 -6.44 10.63
N TYR A 396 9.88 -5.56 9.65
CA TYR A 396 8.56 -4.96 9.47
C TYR A 396 7.42 -5.93 9.10
N PRO A 397 7.59 -6.95 8.22
CA PRO A 397 6.54 -7.94 7.97
C PRO A 397 6.11 -8.68 9.25
N LEU A 398 7.09 -9.09 10.08
CA LEU A 398 6.83 -9.78 11.35
C LEU A 398 6.07 -8.86 12.32
N LEU A 399 6.50 -7.60 12.41
CA LEU A 399 5.88 -6.59 13.27
C LEU A 399 4.43 -6.30 12.86
N LEU A 400 4.14 -6.17 11.56
CA LEU A 400 2.78 -5.96 11.05
C LEU A 400 1.88 -7.18 11.33
N VAL A 401 2.38 -8.41 11.18
CA VAL A 401 1.61 -9.62 11.51
C VAL A 401 1.27 -9.68 13.01
N VAL A 402 2.21 -9.34 13.89
CA VAL A 402 1.97 -9.26 15.34
C VAL A 402 0.90 -8.20 15.67
N PHE A 403 1.01 -6.99 15.12
CA PHE A 403 0.02 -5.93 15.34
C PHE A 403 -1.37 -6.29 14.80
N ALA A 404 -1.45 -6.99 13.67
CA ALA A 404 -2.71 -7.45 13.10
C ALA A 404 -3.41 -8.48 13.99
N HIS A 405 -2.64 -9.38 14.62
CA HIS A 405 -3.17 -10.43 15.49
C HIS A 405 -3.60 -9.90 16.87
N GLN A 406 -2.76 -9.08 17.51
CA GLN A 406 -2.97 -8.65 18.91
C GLN A 406 -3.77 -7.33 19.06
N ARG A 407 -4.15 -6.66 17.96
CA ARG A 407 -4.82 -5.33 17.95
C ARG A 407 -4.12 -4.24 18.77
N LEU A 408 -2.80 -4.36 19.00
CA LEU A 408 -2.04 -3.41 19.80
C LEU A 408 -1.80 -2.10 19.02
N GLU A 409 -2.26 -0.98 19.57
CA GLU A 409 -1.81 0.34 19.09
C GLU A 409 -0.37 0.64 19.53
N LEU A 410 0.40 1.25 18.62
CA LEU A 410 1.72 1.79 18.93
C LEU A 410 1.62 2.95 19.94
N PRO A 411 2.24 2.84 21.14
CA PRO A 411 2.22 3.90 22.14
C PRO A 411 2.75 5.23 21.60
N TRP A 412 2.15 6.34 22.04
CA TRP A 412 2.41 7.69 21.54
C TRP A 412 3.91 8.06 21.51
N TYR A 413 4.67 7.70 22.56
CA TYR A 413 6.10 7.98 22.64
C TYR A 413 6.95 7.31 21.55
N ILE A 414 6.46 6.23 20.90
CA ILE A 414 7.14 5.60 19.76
C ILE A 414 6.89 6.41 18.47
N LYS A 415 5.73 7.07 18.36
CA LYS A 415 5.42 8.00 17.25
C LYS A 415 6.35 9.23 17.33
N ASP A 416 6.59 9.75 18.52
CA ASP A 416 7.52 10.87 18.76
C ASP A 416 9.00 10.48 18.53
N ALA A 417 9.41 9.29 19.01
CA ALA A 417 10.74 8.76 18.73
C ALA A 417 11.01 8.58 17.22
N ALA A 418 9.98 8.21 16.45
CA ALA A 418 10.07 8.11 15.00
C ALA A 418 10.21 9.49 14.32
N ALA A 419 9.65 10.57 14.87
CA ALA A 419 9.88 11.93 14.38
C ALA A 419 11.37 12.34 14.48
N VAL A 420 12.03 11.99 15.59
CA VAL A 420 13.48 12.19 15.76
C VAL A 420 14.28 11.35 14.76
N ALA A 421 13.87 10.11 14.53
CA ALA A 421 14.51 9.24 13.53
C ALA A 421 14.37 9.78 12.09
N ILE A 422 13.24 10.37 11.72
CA ILE A 422 13.05 11.04 10.42
C ILE A 422 14.01 12.23 10.26
N LEU A 423 14.08 13.12 11.26
CA LEU A 423 14.96 14.29 11.23
C LEU A 423 16.44 13.89 11.06
N VAL A 424 16.87 12.84 11.76
CA VAL A 424 18.23 12.31 11.66
C VAL A 424 18.46 11.52 10.37
N GLY A 425 17.42 10.88 9.80
CA GLY A 425 17.45 10.25 8.48
C GLY A 425 17.72 11.21 7.32
N ILE A 426 17.39 12.50 7.48
CA ILE A 426 17.68 13.55 6.48
C ILE A 426 19.15 14.01 6.52
N SER A 427 19.93 13.61 7.54
CA SER A 427 21.32 14.06 7.75
C SER A 427 22.27 13.93 6.54
N PRO A 428 22.24 12.87 5.70
CA PRO A 428 23.11 12.79 4.53
C PRO A 428 22.77 13.86 3.49
N TRP A 429 21.49 14.21 3.30
CA TRP A 429 21.08 15.23 2.32
C TRP A 429 21.57 16.62 2.71
N ILE A 430 21.56 16.94 4.01
CA ILE A 430 22.14 18.19 4.53
C ILE A 430 23.66 18.18 4.27
N GLY A 431 24.33 17.05 4.51
CA GLY A 431 25.73 16.82 4.16
C GLY A 431 26.03 17.07 2.67
N PHE A 432 25.30 16.43 1.77
CA PHE A 432 25.47 16.60 0.31
C PHE A 432 25.22 18.04 -0.15
N MET A 433 24.22 18.73 0.42
CA MET A 433 23.98 20.15 0.12
C MET A 433 25.11 21.06 0.63
N VAL A 434 25.64 20.81 1.83
CA VAL A 434 26.79 21.54 2.38
C VAL A 434 28.06 21.28 1.56
N ALA A 435 28.32 20.04 1.15
CA ALA A 435 29.43 19.69 0.26
C ALA A 435 29.39 20.51 -1.04
N GLN A 436 28.23 20.58 -1.71
CA GLN A 436 28.07 21.41 -2.91
C GLN A 436 28.26 22.91 -2.65
N VAL A 437 27.84 23.43 -1.48
CA VAL A 437 28.12 24.83 -1.09
C VAL A 437 29.61 25.08 -0.87
N ARG A 438 30.33 24.16 -0.19
CA ARG A 438 31.79 24.25 -0.03
C ARG A 438 32.54 24.16 -1.38
N GLN A 439 32.00 23.42 -2.35
CA GLN A 439 32.47 23.38 -3.73
C GLN A 439 32.16 24.65 -4.55
N GLY A 440 31.64 25.72 -3.93
CA GLY A 440 31.28 26.98 -4.60
C GLY A 440 29.99 26.92 -5.42
N ARG A 441 29.21 25.84 -5.32
CA ARG A 441 27.93 25.69 -6.02
C ARG A 441 26.77 26.19 -5.15
N ARG A 442 25.64 26.52 -5.78
CA ARG A 442 24.40 26.89 -5.08
C ARG A 442 23.83 25.67 -4.36
N TRP A 443 23.29 25.82 -3.15
CA TRP A 443 22.81 24.70 -2.32
C TRP A 443 21.84 23.74 -3.04
N TRP A 444 20.97 24.28 -3.91
CA TRP A 444 20.03 23.47 -4.68
C TRP A 444 20.66 22.61 -5.78
N ALA A 445 21.97 22.76 -6.05
CA ALA A 445 22.73 21.79 -6.84
C ALA A 445 22.86 20.43 -6.13
N GLY A 446 22.81 20.43 -4.79
CA GLY A 446 22.80 19.24 -3.95
C GLY A 446 21.43 18.60 -3.74
N VAL A 447 20.31 19.27 -4.08
CA VAL A 447 18.95 18.68 -3.92
C VAL A 447 18.78 17.31 -4.59
N PRO A 448 19.29 17.05 -5.82
CA PRO A 448 19.22 15.72 -6.44
C PRO A 448 19.89 14.58 -5.63
N SER A 449 20.73 14.89 -4.64
CA SER A 449 21.34 13.89 -3.75
C SER A 449 20.34 13.13 -2.89
N PHE A 450 19.06 13.53 -2.87
CA PHE A 450 18.00 12.72 -2.28
C PHE A 450 17.96 11.29 -2.88
N LEU A 451 18.29 11.19 -4.19
CA LEU A 451 18.41 9.92 -4.90
C LEU A 451 19.63 9.08 -4.46
N CYS A 452 20.64 9.67 -3.81
CA CYS A 452 21.76 8.91 -3.27
C CYS A 452 21.32 7.95 -2.13
N GLN A 453 20.28 8.29 -1.37
CA GLN A 453 19.69 7.35 -0.41
C GLN A 453 18.94 6.21 -1.11
N VAL A 454 18.22 6.49 -2.20
CA VAL A 454 17.52 5.46 -3.00
C VAL A 454 18.55 4.50 -3.62
N VAL A 455 19.63 5.02 -4.21
CA VAL A 455 20.74 4.21 -4.72
C VAL A 455 21.44 3.44 -3.60
N GLY A 456 21.72 4.07 -2.46
CA GLY A 456 22.32 3.42 -1.29
C GLY A 456 21.48 2.29 -0.70
N ALA A 457 20.16 2.48 -0.61
CA ALA A 457 19.21 1.45 -0.19
C ALA A 457 19.19 0.27 -1.18
N GLY A 458 19.19 0.53 -2.49
CA GLY A 458 19.31 -0.53 -3.50
C GLY A 458 20.66 -1.26 -3.48
N MET A 459 21.74 -0.58 -3.12
CA MET A 459 23.08 -1.16 -2.99
C MET A 459 23.29 -2.00 -1.71
N SER A 460 22.38 -1.92 -0.74
CA SER A 460 22.49 -2.58 0.57
C SER A 460 22.72 -4.09 0.50
N LEU A 461 22.10 -4.79 -0.45
CA LEU A 461 22.30 -6.24 -0.66
C LEU A 461 23.74 -6.57 -1.12
N ASN A 462 24.32 -5.74 -1.98
CA ASN A 462 25.72 -5.87 -2.38
C ASN A 462 26.67 -5.64 -1.20
N THR A 463 26.31 -4.72 -0.29
CA THR A 463 27.06 -4.45 0.94
C THR A 463 26.89 -5.56 2.00
N LEU A 464 25.72 -6.19 2.09
CA LEU A 464 25.49 -7.38 2.93
C LEU A 464 26.33 -8.58 2.44
N ILE A 465 26.40 -8.80 1.13
CA ILE A 465 27.31 -9.78 0.51
C ILE A 465 28.78 -9.42 0.78
N ALA A 466 29.14 -8.15 0.85
CA ALA A 466 30.48 -7.69 1.21
C ALA A 466 30.85 -7.99 2.68
N ILE A 467 29.91 -7.84 3.64
CA ILE A 467 30.12 -8.31 5.04
C ILE A 467 30.43 -9.81 5.06
N ALA A 468 29.62 -10.62 4.36
CA ALA A 468 29.81 -12.06 4.34
C ALA A 468 31.19 -12.46 3.78
N ARG A 469 31.68 -11.76 2.75
CA ARG A 469 33.03 -11.93 2.18
C ARG A 469 34.13 -11.49 3.14
N ALA A 470 33.94 -10.38 3.86
CA ALA A 470 34.91 -9.80 4.78
C ALA A 470 35.23 -10.68 6.01
N THR A 471 34.44 -11.73 6.26
CA THR A 471 34.78 -12.77 7.25
C THR A 471 36.07 -13.52 6.94
N ARG A 472 36.51 -13.53 5.66
CA ARG A 472 37.80 -14.05 5.22
C ARG A 472 38.80 -12.89 5.11
N ARG A 473 40.07 -13.12 5.46
CA ARG A 473 41.18 -12.17 5.25
C ARG A 473 41.60 -12.16 3.78
N GLY A 474 42.07 -11.00 3.30
CA GLY A 474 42.47 -10.82 1.90
C GLY A 474 41.32 -11.07 0.90
N GLY A 475 41.68 -11.42 -0.33
CA GLY A 475 40.72 -11.75 -1.40
C GLY A 475 41.24 -11.36 -2.77
N GLU A 476 40.51 -11.70 -3.83
CA GLU A 476 40.90 -11.33 -5.19
C GLU A 476 40.61 -9.85 -5.46
N PHE A 477 41.63 -9.09 -5.89
CA PHE A 477 41.44 -7.73 -6.40
C PHE A 477 40.83 -7.76 -7.81
N VAL A 478 39.49 -7.83 -7.86
CA VAL A 478 38.72 -7.63 -9.09
C VAL A 478 38.70 -6.13 -9.42
N ARG A 479 39.34 -5.75 -10.55
CA ARG A 479 39.45 -4.35 -10.97
C ARG A 479 38.09 -3.77 -11.42
N THR A 480 38.00 -2.45 -11.39
CA THR A 480 36.84 -1.70 -11.90
C THR A 480 37.18 -1.21 -13.32
N PRO A 481 36.46 -1.64 -14.38
CA PRO A 481 36.81 -1.24 -15.75
C PRO A 481 36.57 0.25 -15.97
N LYS A 482 37.51 0.88 -16.69
CA LYS A 482 37.52 2.31 -17.07
C LYS A 482 37.53 2.42 -18.61
N HIS A 483 36.96 3.50 -19.15
CA HIS A 483 36.54 3.59 -20.56
C HIS A 483 36.98 4.88 -21.27
N ARG A 484 37.84 5.68 -20.62
CA ARG A 484 38.32 7.00 -21.06
C ARG A 484 37.21 8.04 -21.24
N ILE A 485 36.17 7.96 -20.41
CA ILE A 485 35.01 8.85 -20.51
C ILE A 485 35.33 10.23 -19.91
N VAL A 486 35.00 11.27 -20.68
CA VAL A 486 35.16 12.69 -20.32
C VAL A 486 33.99 13.53 -20.86
N GLU A 487 33.39 13.13 -21.99
CA GLU A 487 32.33 13.90 -22.64
C GLU A 487 31.00 13.15 -22.70
N ARG A 488 29.91 13.88 -22.55
CA ARG A 488 28.56 13.34 -22.55
C ARG A 488 28.18 12.77 -23.93
N GLY A 489 27.93 11.46 -23.97
CA GLY A 489 27.52 10.75 -25.18
C GLY A 489 28.62 9.90 -25.82
N GLN A 490 29.83 9.92 -25.28
CA GLN A 490 30.87 8.93 -25.62
C GLN A 490 30.36 7.51 -25.35
N GLU A 491 30.63 6.58 -26.26
CA GLU A 491 30.18 5.19 -26.13
C GLU A 491 31.25 4.31 -25.48
N TRP A 492 30.79 3.41 -24.61
CA TRP A 492 31.63 2.43 -23.93
C TRP A 492 31.19 0.99 -24.17
N ARG A 493 29.97 0.74 -24.65
CA ARG A 493 29.31 -0.59 -24.62
C ARG A 493 29.91 -1.62 -25.59
N ASP A 494 30.65 -1.17 -26.59
CA ASP A 494 31.44 -1.96 -27.52
C ASP A 494 32.91 -2.17 -27.07
N GLN A 495 33.39 -1.39 -26.09
CA GLN A 495 34.76 -1.49 -25.58
C GLN A 495 35.05 -2.84 -24.86
N ALA A 496 36.34 -3.12 -24.72
CA ALA A 496 36.85 -4.26 -23.96
C ALA A 496 36.46 -4.18 -22.47
N TYR A 497 36.49 -5.33 -21.80
CA TYR A 497 36.17 -5.52 -20.36
C TYR A 497 34.76 -5.12 -19.89
N VAL A 498 33.89 -4.64 -20.78
CA VAL A 498 32.47 -4.45 -20.49
C VAL A 498 31.81 -5.78 -20.17
N GLN A 499 31.41 -5.91 -18.90
CA GLN A 499 30.61 -6.99 -18.34
C GLN A 499 29.30 -6.43 -17.81
N VAL A 500 28.19 -6.98 -18.28
CA VAL A 500 26.81 -6.60 -17.92
C VAL A 500 25.94 -7.84 -17.75
N GLY A 501 24.86 -7.73 -16.97
CA GLY A 501 23.92 -8.81 -16.72
C GLY A 501 24.24 -9.62 -15.46
N ASP A 502 24.74 -8.95 -14.43
CA ASP A 502 24.97 -9.52 -13.10
C ASP A 502 23.67 -10.18 -12.57
N PRO A 503 23.65 -11.50 -12.29
CA PRO A 503 22.44 -12.21 -11.88
C PRO A 503 21.85 -11.71 -10.55
N ARG A 504 22.64 -10.95 -9.76
CA ARG A 504 22.15 -10.27 -8.55
C ARG A 504 21.04 -9.27 -8.86
N ALA A 505 20.94 -8.74 -10.08
CA ALA A 505 19.83 -7.87 -10.49
C ALA A 505 18.45 -8.55 -10.36
N LEU A 506 18.36 -9.88 -10.51
CA LEU A 506 17.11 -10.61 -10.29
C LEU A 506 16.77 -10.71 -8.79
N ALA A 507 17.75 -10.97 -7.93
CA ALA A 507 17.57 -10.98 -6.49
C ALA A 507 17.22 -9.58 -5.95
N GLU A 508 17.89 -8.54 -6.45
CA GLU A 508 17.54 -7.13 -6.21
C GLU A 508 16.08 -6.87 -6.60
N ALA A 509 15.64 -7.27 -7.81
CA ALA A 509 14.25 -7.09 -8.24
C ALA A 509 13.23 -7.81 -7.33
N VAL A 510 13.49 -9.07 -6.93
CA VAL A 510 12.59 -9.85 -6.05
C VAL A 510 12.50 -9.22 -4.65
N VAL A 511 13.63 -8.81 -4.05
CA VAL A 511 13.63 -8.13 -2.75
C VAL A 511 12.96 -6.75 -2.86
N GLY A 512 13.12 -6.05 -3.99
CA GLY A 512 12.43 -4.78 -4.26
C GLY A 512 10.91 -4.92 -4.35
N LEU A 513 10.40 -5.96 -5.02
CA LEU A 513 8.97 -6.28 -5.07
C LEU A 513 8.45 -6.69 -3.68
N GLY A 514 9.19 -7.51 -2.93
CA GLY A 514 8.85 -7.87 -1.55
C GLY A 514 8.78 -6.66 -0.62
N ALA A 515 9.69 -5.68 -0.78
CA ALA A 515 9.64 -4.42 -0.06
C ALA A 515 8.40 -3.58 -0.43
N LEU A 516 8.05 -3.48 -1.71
CA LEU A 516 6.82 -2.78 -2.11
C LEU A 516 5.54 -3.48 -1.62
N ALA A 517 5.52 -4.80 -1.45
CA ALA A 517 4.38 -5.53 -0.90
C ALA A 517 4.08 -5.19 0.58
N ILE A 518 5.07 -4.70 1.33
CA ILE A 518 4.86 -4.20 2.71
C ILE A 518 4.02 -2.91 2.71
N VAL A 519 4.15 -2.07 1.69
CA VAL A 519 3.56 -0.72 1.62
C VAL A 519 2.03 -0.71 1.81
N PRO A 520 1.20 -1.48 1.05
CA PRO A 520 -0.25 -1.47 1.24
C PRO A 520 -0.67 -2.02 2.61
N ALA A 521 0.00 -3.05 3.13
CA ALA A 521 -0.27 -3.60 4.46
C ALA A 521 0.03 -2.56 5.56
N ALA A 522 1.18 -1.89 5.47
CA ALA A 522 1.55 -0.82 6.39
C ALA A 522 0.54 0.35 6.34
N LEU A 523 0.11 0.79 5.15
CA LEU A 523 -0.87 1.87 5.01
C LEU A 523 -2.25 1.48 5.57
N GLY A 524 -2.74 0.27 5.29
CA GLY A 524 -4.00 -0.25 5.84
C GLY A 524 -4.02 -0.36 7.37
N MET A 525 -2.85 -0.38 8.00
CA MET A 525 -2.67 -0.42 9.47
C MET A 525 -2.21 0.93 10.06
N GLY A 526 -2.29 2.03 9.30
CA GLY A 526 -1.89 3.38 9.73
C GLY A 526 -0.37 3.59 9.87
N GLN A 527 0.45 2.63 9.48
CA GLN A 527 1.91 2.61 9.66
C GLN A 527 2.65 3.36 8.53
N GLY A 528 2.30 4.63 8.33
CA GLY A 528 2.82 5.46 7.24
C GLY A 528 4.35 5.53 7.16
N LEU A 529 5.06 5.44 8.29
CA LEU A 529 6.53 5.47 8.31
C LEU A 529 7.16 4.15 7.85
N VAL A 530 6.54 3.01 8.16
CA VAL A 530 6.92 1.70 7.61
C VAL A 530 6.68 1.69 6.10
N ALA A 531 5.56 2.25 5.65
CA ALA A 531 5.25 2.41 4.23
C ALA A 531 6.30 3.27 3.49
N VAL A 532 6.73 4.40 4.06
CA VAL A 532 7.80 5.26 3.48
C VAL A 532 9.15 4.51 3.42
N TYR A 533 9.54 3.84 4.50
CA TYR A 533 10.81 3.11 4.58
C TYR A 533 10.86 1.95 3.59
N ALA A 534 9.79 1.15 3.53
CA ALA A 534 9.65 0.05 2.58
C ALA A 534 9.60 0.55 1.13
N SER A 535 8.95 1.69 0.87
CA SER A 535 8.97 2.35 -0.45
C SER A 535 10.37 2.77 -0.88
N MET A 536 11.18 3.36 0.01
CA MET A 536 12.57 3.74 -0.28
C MET A 536 13.41 2.51 -0.70
N PHE A 537 13.28 1.39 0.01
CA PHE A 537 13.98 0.15 -0.32
C PHE A 537 13.47 -0.49 -1.61
N GLY A 538 12.15 -0.57 -1.81
CA GLY A 538 11.55 -1.09 -3.02
C GLY A 538 11.97 -0.32 -4.27
N LEU A 539 11.85 1.01 -4.23
CA LEU A 539 12.33 1.90 -5.29
C LEU A 539 13.84 1.80 -5.49
N GLY A 540 14.62 1.69 -4.41
CA GLY A 540 16.08 1.54 -4.47
C GLY A 540 16.48 0.28 -5.23
N PHE A 541 16.03 -0.88 -4.76
CA PHE A 541 16.34 -2.17 -5.39
C PHE A 541 15.86 -2.26 -6.83
N LEU A 542 14.63 -1.84 -7.11
CA LEU A 542 14.10 -1.84 -8.48
C LEU A 542 14.86 -0.87 -9.40
N THR A 543 15.42 0.23 -8.86
CA THR A 543 16.29 1.13 -9.63
C THR A 543 17.61 0.47 -10.02
N ILE A 544 18.31 -0.20 -9.09
CA ILE A 544 19.57 -0.91 -9.40
C ILE A 544 19.33 -2.05 -10.39
N ALA A 545 18.28 -2.84 -10.18
CA ALA A 545 17.89 -3.93 -11.08
C ALA A 545 17.53 -3.41 -12.49
N ALA A 546 16.73 -2.34 -12.58
CA ALA A 546 16.34 -1.73 -13.86
C ALA A 546 17.53 -1.10 -14.60
N LEU A 547 18.50 -0.50 -13.88
CA LEU A 547 19.73 0.00 -14.49
C LEU A 547 20.57 -1.15 -15.07
N SER A 548 20.69 -2.28 -14.37
CA SER A 548 21.48 -3.44 -14.82
C SER A 548 20.85 -4.11 -16.03
N ALA A 549 19.51 -4.26 -16.02
CA ALA A 549 18.74 -4.69 -17.18
C ALA A 549 18.86 -3.71 -18.37
N ALA A 550 18.82 -2.40 -18.12
CA ALA A 550 18.95 -1.38 -19.17
C ALA A 550 20.36 -1.33 -19.79
N ASP A 551 21.43 -1.57 -19.01
CA ASP A 551 22.78 -1.71 -19.56
C ASP A 551 22.95 -3.02 -20.33
N LEU A 552 22.43 -4.15 -19.81
CA LEU A 552 22.41 -5.43 -20.53
C LEU A 552 21.72 -5.32 -21.89
N VAL A 553 20.50 -4.78 -21.94
CA VAL A 553 19.73 -4.62 -23.18
C VAL A 553 20.41 -3.66 -24.15
N GLN A 554 21.02 -2.56 -23.67
CA GLN A 554 21.77 -1.64 -24.53
C GLN A 554 23.04 -2.26 -25.11
N VAL A 555 23.83 -2.99 -24.31
CA VAL A 555 25.05 -3.69 -24.78
C VAL A 555 24.68 -4.77 -25.79
N VAL A 556 23.66 -5.59 -25.52
CA VAL A 556 23.20 -6.63 -26.45
C VAL A 556 22.65 -6.02 -27.73
N ALA A 557 21.86 -4.94 -27.64
CA ALA A 557 21.35 -4.24 -28.83
C ALA A 557 22.48 -3.63 -29.67
N LEU A 558 23.51 -3.03 -29.06
CA LEU A 558 24.66 -2.51 -29.81
C LEU A 558 25.45 -3.64 -30.47
N ARG A 559 25.86 -4.65 -29.70
CA ARG A 559 26.76 -5.72 -30.15
C ARG A 559 26.12 -6.70 -31.14
N ARG A 560 24.79 -6.91 -31.09
CA ARG A 560 24.08 -7.83 -32.01
C ARG A 560 23.28 -7.14 -33.11
N LEU A 561 22.79 -5.91 -32.89
CA LEU A 561 21.83 -5.22 -33.78
C LEU A 561 22.29 -3.81 -34.22
N GLY A 562 23.46 -3.36 -33.76
CA GLY A 562 24.10 -2.11 -34.17
C GLY A 562 23.47 -0.82 -33.62
N ALA A 563 24.11 0.31 -33.92
CA ALA A 563 23.79 1.62 -33.36
C ALA A 563 22.32 2.07 -33.62
N ARG A 564 21.70 1.65 -34.73
CA ARG A 564 20.29 1.95 -35.03
C ARG A 564 19.32 1.29 -34.04
N ALA A 565 19.63 0.08 -33.56
CA ALA A 565 18.85 -0.60 -32.54
C ALA A 565 19.07 0.05 -31.16
N LEU A 566 20.33 0.35 -30.80
CA LEU A 566 20.67 1.07 -29.57
C LEU A 566 19.95 2.43 -29.48
N ALA A 567 19.88 3.20 -30.57
CA ALA A 567 19.17 4.46 -30.61
C ALA A 567 17.65 4.30 -30.34
N ARG A 568 17.02 3.26 -30.90
CA ARG A 568 15.61 2.92 -30.62
C ARG A 568 15.40 2.52 -29.15
N VAL A 569 16.27 1.67 -28.60
CA VAL A 569 16.24 1.27 -27.17
C VAL A 569 16.37 2.50 -26.26
N ARG A 570 17.35 3.37 -26.51
CA ARG A 570 17.56 4.62 -25.74
C ARG A 570 16.37 5.59 -25.81
N ALA A 571 15.65 5.62 -26.92
CA ALA A 571 14.43 6.42 -27.07
C ALA A 571 13.22 5.81 -26.33
N LEU A 572 13.13 4.47 -26.26
CA LEU A 572 12.00 3.74 -25.67
C LEU A 572 12.13 3.54 -24.14
N THR A 573 13.34 3.26 -23.63
CA THR A 573 13.55 2.92 -22.20
C THR A 573 12.95 3.96 -21.22
N PRO A 574 13.11 5.28 -21.42
CA PRO A 574 12.50 6.29 -20.55
C PRO A 574 10.97 6.37 -20.65
N ALA A 575 10.38 5.93 -21.77
CA ALA A 575 8.93 5.86 -21.94
C ALA A 575 8.37 4.60 -21.27
N LEU A 576 9.01 3.45 -21.44
CA LEU A 576 8.65 2.19 -20.78
C LEU A 576 8.70 2.31 -19.25
N GLY A 577 9.75 2.92 -18.70
CA GLY A 577 9.83 3.19 -17.26
C GLY A 577 8.73 4.13 -16.74
N LEU A 578 8.38 5.16 -17.52
CA LEU A 578 7.27 6.05 -17.20
C LEU A 578 5.91 5.33 -17.24
N PHE A 579 5.65 4.52 -18.27
CA PHE A 579 4.42 3.72 -18.36
C PHE A 579 4.33 2.67 -17.25
N GLY A 580 5.45 2.06 -16.83
CA GLY A 580 5.47 1.17 -15.66
C GLY A 580 5.05 1.88 -14.38
N LEU A 581 5.63 3.06 -14.10
CA LEU A 581 5.24 3.87 -12.95
C LEU A 581 3.77 4.31 -12.99
N CYS A 582 3.29 4.76 -14.16
CA CYS A 582 1.88 5.12 -14.34
C CYS A 582 0.95 3.91 -14.16
N GLY A 583 1.33 2.73 -14.67
CA GLY A 583 0.57 1.49 -14.48
C GLY A 583 0.43 1.11 -13.01
N ILE A 584 1.51 1.24 -12.22
CA ILE A 584 1.48 1.03 -10.76
C ILE A 584 0.52 2.02 -10.09
N LEU A 585 0.58 3.31 -10.44
CA LEU A 585 -0.32 4.33 -9.89
C LEU A 585 -1.80 4.05 -10.22
N LEU A 586 -2.10 3.66 -11.46
CA LEU A 586 -3.45 3.33 -11.92
C LEU A 586 -3.99 2.06 -11.24
N LEU A 587 -3.14 1.05 -11.04
CA LEU A 587 -3.50 -0.16 -10.29
C LEU A 587 -3.71 0.11 -8.80
N LEU A 588 -2.93 1.00 -8.18
CA LEU A 588 -3.15 1.45 -6.80
C LEU A 588 -4.48 2.19 -6.66
N ALA A 589 -4.85 3.04 -7.63
CA ALA A 589 -6.17 3.68 -7.67
C ALA A 589 -7.30 2.65 -7.78
N ALA A 590 -7.12 1.58 -8.57
CA ALA A 590 -8.09 0.48 -8.70
C ALA A 590 -8.29 -0.36 -7.41
N GLN A 591 -7.37 -0.30 -6.44
CA GLN A 591 -7.53 -0.94 -5.11
C GLN A 591 -8.37 -0.11 -4.13
N MET A 592 -8.62 1.18 -4.38
CA MET A 592 -9.53 1.98 -3.57
C MET A 592 -10.97 1.42 -3.67
N PRO A 593 -11.88 1.64 -2.70
CA PRO A 593 -13.29 1.31 -2.85
C PRO A 593 -13.89 1.89 -4.14
N GLU A 594 -14.88 1.21 -4.73
CA GLU A 594 -15.62 1.75 -5.89
C GLU A 594 -16.64 2.79 -5.38
N PRO A 595 -16.50 4.08 -5.73
CA PRO A 595 -17.34 5.16 -5.18
C PRO A 595 -18.65 5.38 -5.95
N PHE A 596 -18.76 4.90 -7.19
CA PHE A 596 -19.88 5.23 -8.06
C PHE A 596 -20.86 4.06 -8.19
N GLU A 597 -22.13 4.32 -7.95
CA GLU A 597 -23.21 3.38 -8.21
C GLU A 597 -23.23 2.93 -9.69
N ASP A 598 -22.86 3.82 -10.63
CA ASP A 598 -22.57 3.49 -12.03
C ASP A 598 -21.67 2.25 -12.17
N GLY A 599 -20.62 2.12 -11.35
CA GLY A 599 -19.65 1.02 -11.46
C GLY A 599 -20.26 -0.34 -11.12
N TYR A 600 -21.21 -0.36 -10.18
CA TYR A 600 -22.00 -1.54 -9.86
C TYR A 600 -23.11 -1.77 -10.91
N GLY A 601 -23.70 -0.72 -11.49
CA GLY A 601 -24.67 -0.85 -12.59
C GLY A 601 -24.05 -1.44 -13.86
N HIS A 602 -22.88 -0.92 -14.25
CA HIS A 602 -22.06 -1.47 -15.34
C HIS A 602 -21.64 -2.91 -15.09
N TRP A 603 -21.29 -3.25 -13.84
CA TRP A 603 -21.04 -4.62 -13.43
C TRP A 603 -22.28 -5.49 -13.66
N LEU A 604 -23.47 -5.09 -13.18
CA LEU A 604 -24.67 -5.92 -13.25
C LEU A 604 -25.10 -6.21 -14.70
N ILE A 605 -25.08 -5.19 -15.57
CA ILE A 605 -25.41 -5.34 -17.01
C ILE A 605 -24.38 -6.26 -17.69
N ALA A 606 -23.09 -6.09 -17.40
CA ALA A 606 -22.03 -6.93 -17.96
C ALA A 606 -22.06 -8.36 -17.41
N ALA A 607 -22.44 -8.55 -16.14
CA ALA A 607 -22.57 -9.84 -15.48
C ALA A 607 -23.80 -10.61 -15.97
N ASN A 608 -24.93 -9.92 -16.18
CA ASN A 608 -26.11 -10.52 -16.81
C ASN A 608 -25.76 -10.98 -18.25
N LEU A 609 -25.16 -10.12 -19.08
CA LEU A 609 -24.71 -10.51 -20.43
C LEU A 609 -23.72 -11.69 -20.41
N ALA A 610 -22.82 -11.75 -19.43
CA ALA A 610 -21.87 -12.86 -19.28
C ALA A 610 -22.53 -14.18 -18.78
N GLN A 611 -23.67 -14.11 -18.09
CA GLN A 611 -24.41 -15.25 -17.56
C GLN A 611 -25.49 -15.76 -18.53
N THR A 612 -26.23 -14.86 -19.16
CA THR A 612 -27.45 -15.15 -19.94
C THR A 612 -27.23 -15.12 -21.45
N GLY A 613 -26.19 -14.40 -21.92
CA GLY A 613 -26.00 -14.08 -23.34
C GLY A 613 -26.88 -12.93 -23.85
N HIS A 614 -27.74 -12.36 -23.00
CA HIS A 614 -28.63 -11.25 -23.34
C HIS A 614 -28.16 -9.93 -22.70
N LEU A 615 -28.18 -8.83 -23.46
CA LEU A 615 -27.90 -7.50 -22.94
C LEU A 615 -29.20 -6.86 -22.42
N HIS A 616 -29.31 -6.73 -21.10
CA HIS A 616 -30.46 -6.15 -20.40
C HIS A 616 -29.98 -5.49 -19.10
N ASP A 617 -30.63 -4.42 -18.66
CA ASP A 617 -30.49 -3.86 -17.30
C ASP A 617 -31.64 -4.36 -16.41
N PRO A 618 -31.40 -5.32 -15.49
CA PRO A 618 -32.46 -5.90 -14.66
C PRO A 618 -33.12 -4.90 -13.71
N LEU A 619 -32.47 -3.77 -13.39
CA LEU A 619 -33.00 -2.76 -12.46
C LEU A 619 -33.91 -1.78 -13.20
N PHE A 620 -33.44 -1.29 -14.34
CA PHE A 620 -34.02 -0.11 -14.96
C PHE A 620 -34.53 -0.30 -16.40
N GLY A 621 -34.18 -1.37 -17.12
CA GLY A 621 -34.47 -1.46 -18.56
C GLY A 621 -33.86 -0.30 -19.34
N MET A 622 -32.56 -0.09 -19.17
CA MET A 622 -31.79 1.08 -19.65
C MET A 622 -30.84 0.76 -20.81
N GLU A 623 -30.96 -0.42 -21.41
CA GLU A 623 -30.28 -0.83 -22.65
C GLU A 623 -30.29 0.26 -23.75
N ASP A 624 -31.39 1.00 -23.92
CA ASP A 624 -31.50 2.13 -24.87
C ASP A 624 -30.67 3.37 -24.49
N THR A 625 -30.24 3.49 -23.23
CA THR A 625 -29.42 4.61 -22.72
C THR A 625 -27.96 4.21 -22.48
N TRP A 626 -27.71 2.98 -22.06
CA TRP A 626 -26.39 2.42 -21.78
C TRP A 626 -25.85 1.66 -23.00
N LEU A 627 -25.17 2.39 -23.90
CA LEU A 627 -24.64 1.82 -25.14
C LEU A 627 -23.76 0.57 -24.92
N PRO A 628 -23.84 -0.45 -25.82
CA PRO A 628 -23.38 -1.81 -25.54
C PRO A 628 -21.85 -1.97 -25.44
N GLY A 629 -21.07 -1.05 -26.00
CA GLY A 629 -19.63 -1.23 -26.24
C GLY A 629 -18.78 -1.47 -25.00
N TYR A 630 -19.15 -0.89 -23.85
CA TYR A 630 -18.49 -1.21 -22.58
C TYR A 630 -18.96 -2.56 -22.02
N HIS A 631 -20.28 -2.81 -22.03
CA HIS A 631 -20.88 -4.01 -21.43
C HIS A 631 -20.43 -5.30 -22.12
N VAL A 632 -20.25 -5.28 -23.45
CA VAL A 632 -19.66 -6.42 -24.20
C VAL A 632 -18.21 -6.69 -23.78
N LEU A 633 -17.39 -5.65 -23.57
CA LEU A 633 -16.00 -5.81 -23.12
C LEU A 633 -15.93 -6.25 -21.64
N GLY A 634 -16.80 -5.69 -20.79
CA GLY A 634 -16.94 -6.07 -19.39
C GLY A 634 -17.39 -7.53 -19.25
N ALA A 635 -18.39 -7.95 -20.03
CA ALA A 635 -18.86 -9.33 -20.05
C ALA A 635 -17.74 -10.29 -20.43
N ALA A 636 -16.95 -9.99 -21.48
CA ALA A 636 -15.82 -10.81 -21.88
C ALA A 636 -14.73 -10.94 -20.78
N VAL A 637 -14.53 -9.91 -19.95
CA VAL A 637 -13.63 -9.97 -18.78
C VAL A 637 -14.26 -10.80 -17.65
N LEU A 638 -15.54 -10.58 -17.35
CA LEU A 638 -16.28 -11.30 -16.31
C LEU A 638 -16.45 -12.80 -16.63
N SER A 639 -16.58 -13.19 -17.90
CA SER A 639 -16.59 -14.60 -18.33
C SER A 639 -15.24 -15.30 -18.12
N VAL A 640 -14.13 -14.57 -17.99
CA VAL A 640 -12.78 -15.13 -17.75
C VAL A 640 -12.43 -15.17 -16.27
N PHE A 641 -12.77 -14.13 -15.50
CA PHE A 641 -12.39 -14.03 -14.09
C PHE A 641 -13.50 -14.43 -13.10
N GLY A 642 -14.74 -14.58 -13.56
CA GLY A 642 -15.93 -14.84 -12.75
C GLY A 642 -16.85 -13.63 -12.69
N TRP A 643 -18.16 -13.85 -12.83
CA TRP A 643 -19.16 -12.79 -13.00
C TRP A 643 -19.31 -11.86 -11.79
N HIS A 644 -18.82 -12.22 -10.61
CA HIS A 644 -18.83 -11.36 -9.41
C HIS A 644 -17.53 -10.53 -9.22
N GLN A 645 -16.57 -10.56 -10.16
CA GLN A 645 -15.27 -9.90 -10.00
C GLN A 645 -15.26 -8.42 -10.43
N LEU A 646 -15.87 -7.53 -9.64
CA LEU A 646 -15.80 -6.07 -9.86
C LEU A 646 -14.34 -5.55 -9.95
N ALA A 647 -13.41 -6.15 -9.20
CA ALA A 647 -11.99 -5.82 -9.26
C ALA A 647 -11.36 -6.02 -10.66
N ALA A 648 -11.86 -6.98 -11.45
CA ALA A 648 -11.37 -7.21 -12.81
C ALA A 648 -11.80 -6.08 -13.78
N LEU A 649 -13.00 -5.53 -13.61
CA LEU A 649 -13.47 -4.36 -14.39
C LEU A 649 -12.67 -3.09 -14.05
N LYS A 650 -12.28 -2.92 -12.79
CA LYS A 650 -11.42 -1.80 -12.34
C LYS A 650 -9.98 -1.95 -12.83
N ALA A 651 -9.46 -3.17 -12.87
CA ALA A 651 -8.16 -3.47 -13.51
C ALA A 651 -8.21 -3.21 -15.03
N LEU A 652 -9.31 -3.54 -15.71
CA LEU A 652 -9.56 -3.16 -17.11
C LEU A 652 -9.54 -1.62 -17.27
N GLY A 653 -10.21 -0.88 -16.38
CA GLY A 653 -10.15 0.59 -16.33
C GLY A 653 -8.71 1.12 -16.28
N ALA A 654 -7.88 0.56 -15.39
CA ALA A 654 -6.47 0.95 -15.25
C ALA A 654 -5.64 0.66 -16.53
N VAL A 655 -5.90 -0.46 -17.20
CA VAL A 655 -5.27 -0.80 -18.50
C VAL A 655 -5.68 0.16 -19.61
N LEU A 656 -6.97 0.54 -19.67
CA LEU A 656 -7.49 1.52 -20.65
C LEU A 656 -6.95 2.94 -20.38
N GLY A 657 -6.79 3.31 -19.11
CA GLY A 657 -6.06 4.51 -18.68
C GLY A 657 -4.61 4.49 -19.17
N LEU A 658 -3.87 3.40 -18.95
CA LEU A 658 -2.49 3.27 -19.41
C LEU A 658 -2.36 3.32 -20.94
N ALA A 659 -3.30 2.71 -21.67
CA ALA A 659 -3.38 2.80 -23.12
C ALA A 659 -3.71 4.23 -23.60
N THR A 660 -4.50 5.01 -22.84
CA THR A 660 -4.73 6.43 -23.10
C THR A 660 -3.44 7.25 -22.93
N LEU A 661 -2.66 6.99 -21.87
CA LEU A 661 -1.34 7.61 -21.67
C LEU A 661 -0.38 7.29 -22.82
N ALA A 662 -0.38 6.04 -23.30
CA ALA A 662 0.40 5.64 -24.47
C ALA A 662 -0.03 6.39 -25.75
N CYS A 663 -1.34 6.57 -25.97
CA CYS A 663 -1.84 7.37 -27.10
C CYS A 663 -1.35 8.83 -27.00
N VAL A 664 -1.49 9.47 -25.83
CA VAL A 664 -1.03 10.84 -25.57
C VAL A 664 0.48 10.99 -25.84
N TYR A 665 1.30 10.03 -25.41
CA TYR A 665 2.74 10.02 -25.68
C TYR A 665 3.08 10.00 -27.17
N TRP A 666 2.34 9.21 -27.97
CA TRP A 666 2.57 9.05 -29.41
C TRP A 666 1.87 10.09 -30.30
N ILE A 667 0.92 10.85 -29.74
CA ILE A 667 0.34 12.07 -30.34
C ILE A 667 1.28 13.27 -30.17
N ALA A 668 1.98 13.34 -29.04
CA ALA A 668 2.84 14.48 -28.72
C ALA A 668 3.94 14.69 -29.78
N PRO A 669 4.19 15.93 -30.26
CA PRO A 669 5.16 16.21 -31.33
C PRO A 669 6.58 15.72 -31.06
N ASN A 670 7.02 15.72 -29.80
CA ASN A 670 8.32 15.22 -29.41
C ASN A 670 8.29 14.46 -28.06
N ALA A 671 9.28 13.60 -27.85
CA ALA A 671 9.37 12.74 -26.67
C ALA A 671 9.50 13.49 -25.33
N ARG A 672 9.89 14.78 -25.31
CA ARG A 672 9.84 15.59 -24.08
C ARG A 672 8.40 15.99 -23.78
N GLN A 673 7.69 16.58 -24.74
CA GLN A 673 6.27 16.92 -24.58
C GLN A 673 5.43 15.67 -24.26
N GLY A 674 5.73 14.52 -24.89
CA GLY A 674 5.09 13.24 -24.59
C GLY A 674 5.26 12.81 -23.12
N ARG A 675 6.49 12.87 -22.57
CA ARG A 675 6.71 12.59 -21.14
C ARG A 675 5.99 13.59 -20.23
N LEU A 676 6.01 14.88 -20.57
CA LEU A 676 5.34 15.92 -19.78
C LEU A 676 3.82 15.72 -19.75
N ALA A 677 3.20 15.44 -20.91
CA ALA A 677 1.77 15.20 -21.01
C ALA A 677 1.35 13.95 -20.22
N VAL A 678 2.10 12.84 -20.34
CA VAL A 678 1.84 11.62 -19.56
C VAL A 678 1.97 11.85 -18.07
N VAL A 679 3.00 12.56 -17.59
CA VAL A 679 3.17 12.87 -16.16
C VAL A 679 2.04 13.75 -15.64
N LEU A 680 1.67 14.82 -16.35
CA LEU A 680 0.60 15.73 -15.92
C LEU A 680 -0.80 15.09 -15.98
N LEU A 681 -1.00 14.11 -16.87
CA LEU A 681 -2.26 13.37 -17.00
C LEU A 681 -2.37 12.26 -15.95
N ALA A 682 -1.31 11.47 -15.73
CA ALA A 682 -1.28 10.43 -14.70
C ALA A 682 -1.31 10.98 -13.26
N LEU A 683 -0.81 12.21 -13.06
CA LEU A 683 -0.91 12.95 -11.79
C LEU A 683 -2.13 13.89 -11.75
N ASN A 684 -3.14 13.68 -12.60
CA ASN A 684 -4.42 14.38 -12.48
C ASN A 684 -5.41 13.53 -11.66
N PRO A 685 -6.00 14.06 -10.57
CA PRO A 685 -7.01 13.37 -9.77
C PRO A 685 -8.14 12.74 -10.59
N VAL A 686 -8.77 13.48 -11.50
CA VAL A 686 -9.91 12.98 -12.30
C VAL A 686 -9.48 11.81 -13.18
N PHE A 687 -8.35 11.92 -13.86
CA PHE A 687 -7.83 10.85 -14.72
C PHE A 687 -7.43 9.60 -13.93
N LEU A 688 -6.63 9.77 -12.88
CA LEU A 688 -6.10 8.67 -12.07
C LEU A 688 -7.23 7.89 -11.40
N LEU A 689 -8.17 8.60 -10.77
CA LEU A 689 -9.23 8.01 -9.96
C LEU A 689 -10.32 7.37 -10.84
N THR A 690 -10.75 8.05 -11.91
CA THR A 690 -11.74 7.49 -12.86
C THR A 690 -11.17 6.29 -13.64
N SER A 691 -9.84 6.22 -13.86
CA SER A 691 -9.20 5.01 -14.39
C SER A 691 -9.26 3.83 -13.40
N GLY A 692 -9.33 4.11 -12.10
CA GLY A 692 -9.48 3.09 -11.05
C GLY A 692 -10.93 2.63 -10.83
N SER A 693 -11.91 3.21 -11.53
CA SER A 693 -13.34 2.93 -11.38
C SER A 693 -13.87 2.01 -12.49
N ALA A 694 -14.92 1.24 -12.22
CA ALA A 694 -15.59 0.34 -13.18
C ALA A 694 -16.54 1.07 -14.16
N VAL A 695 -16.07 2.13 -14.83
CA VAL A 695 -16.92 3.05 -15.63
C VAL A 695 -16.51 3.14 -17.11
N VAL A 696 -17.37 3.70 -17.96
CA VAL A 696 -17.17 3.79 -19.42
C VAL A 696 -16.12 4.80 -19.88
N GLU A 697 -15.83 5.83 -19.08
CA GLU A 697 -14.96 6.95 -19.48
C GLU A 697 -13.56 6.56 -19.99
N PRO A 698 -12.81 5.63 -19.34
CA PRO A 698 -11.54 5.13 -19.84
C PRO A 698 -11.63 4.47 -21.23
N LEU A 699 -12.66 3.65 -21.48
CA LEU A 699 -12.85 2.96 -22.77
C LEU A 699 -13.16 3.97 -23.89
N MET A 700 -14.15 4.84 -23.67
CA MET A 700 -14.48 5.90 -24.63
C MET A 700 -13.26 6.75 -24.97
N THR A 701 -12.46 7.10 -23.97
CA THR A 701 -11.36 8.06 -24.13
C THR A 701 -10.12 7.44 -24.79
N VAL A 702 -9.79 6.17 -24.52
CA VAL A 702 -8.73 5.48 -25.28
C VAL A 702 -9.15 5.30 -26.75
N LEU A 703 -10.43 5.06 -27.02
CA LEU A 703 -10.95 4.95 -28.39
C LEU A 703 -10.88 6.29 -29.13
N LEU A 704 -11.28 7.41 -28.50
CA LEU A 704 -11.14 8.76 -29.06
C LEU A 704 -9.67 9.16 -29.28
N ALA A 705 -8.79 8.94 -28.29
CA ALA A 705 -7.37 9.24 -28.40
C ALA A 705 -6.67 8.35 -29.45
N GLY A 706 -7.06 7.07 -29.52
CA GLY A 706 -6.60 6.12 -30.53
C GLY A 706 -7.06 6.50 -31.94
N ALA A 707 -8.30 6.97 -32.10
CA ALA A 707 -8.82 7.48 -33.37
C ALA A 707 -8.04 8.71 -33.85
N ALA A 708 -7.77 9.67 -32.96
CA ALA A 708 -6.94 10.83 -33.24
C ALA A 708 -5.50 10.44 -33.62
N LEU A 709 -4.86 9.52 -32.88
CA LEU A 709 -3.54 9.00 -33.21
C LEU A 709 -3.52 8.29 -34.57
N ALA A 710 -4.53 7.48 -34.87
CA ALA A 710 -4.66 6.82 -36.17
C ALA A 710 -4.82 7.84 -37.32
N ALA A 711 -5.60 8.91 -37.12
CA ALA A 711 -5.75 10.00 -38.09
C ALA A 711 -4.44 10.77 -38.33
N ILE A 712 -3.68 11.11 -37.26
CA ILE A 712 -2.34 11.73 -37.37
C ILE A 712 -1.39 10.85 -38.18
N ARG A 713 -1.44 9.53 -37.98
CA ARG A 713 -0.62 8.55 -38.73
C ARG A 713 -1.24 8.13 -40.07
N HIS A 714 -2.22 8.90 -40.58
CA HIS A 714 -2.94 8.68 -41.85
C HIS A 714 -3.64 7.31 -42.02
N ARG A 715 -3.89 6.59 -40.92
CA ARG A 715 -4.58 5.28 -40.90
C ARG A 715 -6.10 5.47 -40.82
N MET A 716 -6.68 6.11 -41.84
CA MET A 716 -8.06 6.61 -41.81
C MET A 716 -9.12 5.52 -41.52
N ARG A 717 -8.95 4.29 -42.03
CA ARG A 717 -9.85 3.17 -41.72
C ARG A 717 -9.86 2.78 -40.24
N LEU A 718 -8.69 2.80 -39.59
CA LEU A 718 -8.55 2.51 -38.16
C LEU A 718 -9.12 3.66 -37.32
N ALA A 719 -8.89 4.91 -37.73
CA ALA A 719 -9.51 6.07 -37.09
C ALA A 719 -11.05 5.98 -37.12
N ALA A 720 -11.61 5.52 -38.25
CA ALA A 720 -13.06 5.36 -38.40
C ALA A 720 -13.63 4.27 -37.48
N LEU A 721 -12.98 3.11 -37.43
CA LEU A 721 -13.37 2.00 -36.56
C LEU A 721 -13.34 2.41 -35.08
N LEU A 722 -12.24 3.04 -34.63
CA LEU A 722 -12.10 3.48 -33.24
C LEU A 722 -13.12 4.57 -32.87
N ALA A 723 -13.48 5.46 -33.80
CA ALA A 723 -14.51 6.47 -33.60
C ALA A 723 -15.93 5.87 -33.53
N ALA A 724 -16.23 4.89 -34.38
CA ALA A 724 -17.49 4.15 -34.34
C ALA A 724 -17.62 3.35 -33.03
N LEU A 725 -16.54 2.70 -32.58
CA LEU A 725 -16.48 2.01 -31.28
C LEU A 725 -16.69 2.98 -30.10
N ALA A 726 -16.09 4.17 -30.12
CA ALA A 726 -16.35 5.20 -29.11
C ALA A 726 -17.84 5.62 -29.12
N ALA A 727 -18.42 5.78 -30.31
CA ALA A 727 -19.82 6.15 -30.50
C ALA A 727 -20.82 5.06 -30.07
N VAL A 728 -20.42 3.79 -29.91
CA VAL A 728 -21.24 2.75 -29.26
C VAL A 728 -20.79 2.41 -27.84
N THR A 729 -19.85 3.17 -27.27
CA THR A 729 -19.40 3.02 -25.87
C THR A 729 -20.13 3.98 -24.94
N ALA A 730 -20.32 5.25 -25.33
CA ALA A 730 -21.05 6.23 -24.53
C ALA A 730 -21.59 7.38 -25.38
N THR A 731 -22.81 7.85 -25.08
CA THR A 731 -23.48 8.99 -25.76
C THR A 731 -22.64 10.27 -25.74
N LYS A 732 -21.84 10.46 -24.68
CA LYS A 732 -20.87 11.56 -24.50
C LYS A 732 -19.85 11.67 -25.65
N ALA A 733 -19.50 10.54 -26.30
CA ALA A 733 -18.59 10.51 -27.43
C ALA A 733 -19.14 11.28 -28.64
N TRP A 734 -20.46 11.30 -28.83
CA TRP A 734 -21.13 11.95 -29.95
C TRP A 734 -20.90 13.46 -29.96
N ILE A 735 -20.94 14.11 -28.79
CA ILE A 735 -20.67 15.54 -28.64
C ILE A 735 -19.24 15.87 -29.11
N TRP A 736 -18.28 15.03 -28.74
CA TRP A 736 -16.87 15.19 -29.14
C TRP A 736 -16.66 14.95 -30.64
N ILE A 737 -17.22 13.86 -31.18
CA ILE A 737 -17.11 13.49 -32.60
C ILE A 737 -17.82 14.52 -33.49
N ALA A 738 -19.01 15.00 -33.11
CA ALA A 738 -19.73 16.05 -33.83
C ALA A 738 -18.93 17.37 -33.85
N ALA A 739 -18.31 17.75 -32.72
CA ALA A 739 -17.42 18.90 -32.66
C ALA A 739 -16.17 18.72 -33.55
N ALA A 740 -15.62 17.50 -33.66
CA ALA A 740 -14.52 17.19 -34.58
C ALA A 740 -14.92 17.30 -36.05
N VAL A 741 -16.09 16.78 -36.42
CA VAL A 741 -16.66 16.93 -37.78
C VAL A 741 -16.90 18.40 -38.11
N ALA A 742 -17.57 19.14 -37.23
CA ALA A 742 -17.87 20.55 -37.43
C ALA A 742 -16.58 21.38 -37.59
N PHE A 743 -15.56 21.15 -36.76
CA PHE A 743 -14.26 21.81 -36.88
C PHE A 743 -13.60 21.54 -38.25
N VAL A 744 -13.57 20.28 -38.70
CA VAL A 744 -12.95 19.92 -39.99
C VAL A 744 -13.76 20.46 -41.18
N VAL A 745 -15.10 20.54 -41.09
CA VAL A 745 -15.95 21.17 -42.10
C VAL A 745 -15.69 22.68 -42.18
N ILE A 746 -15.58 23.37 -41.05
CA ILE A 746 -15.25 24.81 -40.99
C ILE A 746 -13.87 25.08 -41.60
N GLU A 747 -12.84 24.31 -41.22
CA GLU A 747 -11.49 24.41 -41.80
C GLU A 747 -11.48 24.08 -43.31
N ALA A 748 -12.29 23.13 -43.78
CA ALA A 748 -12.41 22.81 -45.20
C ALA A 748 -13.10 23.94 -46.01
N ILE A 749 -14.13 24.59 -45.45
CA ILE A 749 -14.77 25.77 -46.03
C ILE A 749 -13.77 26.94 -46.06
N HIS A 750 -13.05 27.19 -44.95
CA HIS A 750 -12.06 28.25 -44.86
C HIS A 750 -10.88 28.03 -45.82
N ALA A 751 -10.41 26.79 -46.00
CA ALA A 751 -9.38 26.43 -46.98
C ALA A 751 -9.83 26.69 -48.43
N ARG A 752 -11.09 26.37 -48.77
CA ARG A 752 -11.69 26.70 -50.08
C ARG A 752 -11.77 28.21 -50.32
N LEU A 753 -12.30 28.96 -49.35
CA LEU A 753 -12.42 30.42 -49.43
C LEU A 753 -11.05 31.12 -49.55
N THR A 754 -10.02 30.61 -48.87
CA THR A 754 -8.65 31.17 -48.90
C THR A 754 -7.77 30.62 -50.02
N ARG A 755 -8.32 29.81 -50.94
CA ARG A 755 -7.59 29.14 -52.04
C ARG A 755 -6.35 28.33 -51.58
N ARG A 756 -6.34 27.83 -50.35
CA ARG A 756 -5.25 27.01 -49.79
C ARG A 756 -5.44 25.53 -50.14
N ALA A 757 -4.34 24.82 -50.39
CA ALA A 757 -4.36 23.41 -50.76
C ALA A 757 -5.12 22.56 -49.72
N ALA A 758 -6.22 21.92 -50.15
CA ALA A 758 -7.26 21.39 -49.27
C ALA A 758 -6.92 20.04 -48.60
N ARG A 759 -5.81 20.00 -47.84
CA ARG A 759 -5.43 18.85 -47.00
C ARG A 759 -6.48 18.40 -45.95
N PRO A 760 -7.35 19.24 -45.34
CA PRO A 760 -8.24 18.75 -44.28
C PRO A 760 -9.40 17.85 -44.77
N LEU A 761 -9.77 17.88 -46.05
CA LEU A 761 -10.91 17.07 -46.55
C LEU A 761 -10.67 15.56 -46.43
N ALA A 762 -9.46 15.08 -46.71
CA ALA A 762 -9.10 13.67 -46.50
C ALA A 762 -9.11 13.29 -45.00
N ALA A 763 -8.87 14.25 -44.11
CA ALA A 763 -8.90 14.08 -42.67
C ALA A 763 -10.32 14.11 -42.06
N ALA A 764 -11.39 14.31 -42.86
CA ALA A 764 -12.77 14.21 -42.39
C ALA A 764 -13.36 12.78 -42.50
N ALA A 765 -12.90 12.00 -43.48
CA ALA A 765 -13.58 10.80 -43.96
C ALA A 765 -13.73 9.67 -42.91
N TRP A 766 -12.94 9.69 -41.84
CA TRP A 766 -13.03 8.69 -40.76
C TRP A 766 -14.24 8.90 -39.83
N ALA A 767 -14.72 10.14 -39.69
CA ALA A 767 -15.85 10.42 -38.81
C ALA A 767 -17.21 10.15 -39.48
N VAL A 768 -17.25 10.05 -40.82
CA VAL A 768 -18.50 9.79 -41.57
C VAL A 768 -19.16 8.46 -41.18
N PRO A 769 -18.45 7.31 -41.08
CA PRO A 769 -19.04 6.09 -40.53
C PRO A 769 -19.55 6.21 -39.09
N ALA A 770 -18.87 6.99 -38.23
CA ALA A 770 -19.32 7.21 -36.85
C ALA A 770 -20.60 8.06 -36.78
N VAL A 771 -20.74 9.06 -37.67
CA VAL A 771 -21.98 9.85 -37.81
C VAL A 771 -23.11 9.04 -38.45
N ALA A 772 -22.81 8.19 -39.44
CA ALA A 772 -23.80 7.30 -40.04
C ALA A 772 -24.31 6.26 -39.03
N LEU A 773 -23.42 5.69 -38.22
CA LEU A 773 -23.77 4.77 -37.13
C LEU A 773 -24.57 5.49 -36.03
N LEU A 774 -24.21 6.73 -35.69
CA LEU A 774 -24.99 7.58 -34.78
C LEU A 774 -26.42 7.78 -35.30
N VAL A 775 -26.59 8.16 -36.58
CA VAL A 775 -27.92 8.33 -37.19
C VAL A 775 -28.70 7.01 -37.18
N PHE A 776 -28.06 5.89 -37.49
CA PHE A 776 -28.69 4.57 -37.44
C PHE A 776 -29.15 4.18 -36.02
N VAL A 777 -28.28 4.34 -35.01
CA VAL A 777 -28.62 4.05 -33.60
C VAL A 777 -29.74 4.97 -33.11
N GLN A 778 -29.69 6.27 -33.43
CA GLN A 778 -30.74 7.24 -33.07
C GLN A 778 -32.10 6.97 -33.73
N LEU A 779 -32.14 6.25 -34.85
CA LEU A 779 -33.37 5.85 -35.54
C LEU A 779 -33.83 4.43 -35.19
N GLY A 780 -33.01 3.61 -34.52
CA GLY A 780 -33.27 2.18 -34.29
C GLY A 780 -33.29 1.72 -32.82
N TYR A 781 -32.66 2.44 -31.89
CA TYR A 781 -32.48 2.05 -30.47
C TYR A 781 -32.81 3.20 -29.49
N GLY A 782 -33.81 4.00 -29.84
CA GLY A 782 -34.21 5.18 -29.06
C GLY A 782 -33.29 6.39 -29.21
N PRO A 783 -33.78 7.64 -29.04
CA PRO A 783 -32.95 8.81 -29.28
C PRO A 783 -32.16 9.24 -28.03
N ALA A 784 -31.16 10.11 -28.23
CA ALA A 784 -30.35 10.74 -27.18
C ALA A 784 -31.21 11.50 -26.15
N SER A 785 -32.46 11.83 -26.51
CA SER A 785 -33.48 12.38 -25.63
C SER A 785 -33.75 11.50 -24.40
N HIS A 786 -33.65 10.16 -24.45
CA HIS A 786 -33.84 9.34 -23.24
C HIS A 786 -32.73 9.58 -22.21
N SER A 787 -31.47 9.59 -22.66
CA SER A 787 -30.31 9.91 -21.81
C SER A 787 -30.40 11.32 -21.21
N ILE A 788 -30.83 12.31 -22.01
CA ILE A 788 -31.00 13.71 -21.56
C ILE A 788 -32.21 13.87 -20.63
N ALA A 789 -33.35 13.22 -20.93
CA ALA A 789 -34.57 13.30 -20.12
C ALA A 789 -34.37 12.62 -18.76
N ARG A 790 -33.75 11.43 -18.72
CA ARG A 790 -33.45 10.76 -17.45
C ARG A 790 -32.40 11.53 -16.64
N GLY A 791 -31.34 12.04 -17.28
CA GLY A 791 -30.38 12.93 -16.61
C GLY A 791 -31.05 14.17 -16.00
N SER A 792 -32.07 14.71 -16.67
CA SER A 792 -32.89 15.81 -16.14
C SER A 792 -33.74 15.36 -14.92
N VAL A 793 -34.35 14.18 -14.95
CA VAL A 793 -35.09 13.60 -13.80
C VAL A 793 -34.16 13.31 -12.62
N GLU A 794 -32.97 12.76 -12.87
CA GLU A 794 -31.93 12.51 -11.86
C GLU A 794 -31.48 13.82 -11.20
N VAL A 795 -31.23 14.86 -12.00
CA VAL A 795 -30.89 16.21 -11.50
C VAL A 795 -32.03 16.83 -10.70
N LEU A 796 -33.27 16.76 -11.19
CA LEU A 796 -34.44 17.26 -10.47
C LEU A 796 -34.61 16.54 -9.11
N SER A 797 -34.46 15.22 -9.09
CA SER A 797 -34.56 14.40 -7.88
C SER A 797 -33.41 14.66 -6.90
N ALA A 798 -32.18 14.81 -7.39
CA ALA A 798 -31.03 15.17 -6.57
C ALA A 798 -31.13 16.61 -6.01
N SER A 799 -31.66 17.56 -6.78
CA SER A 799 -31.93 18.91 -6.28
C SER A 799 -33.10 18.97 -5.30
N ALA A 800 -34.13 18.14 -5.45
CA ALA A 800 -35.22 18.02 -4.48
C ALA A 800 -34.73 17.49 -3.12
N ARG A 801 -33.72 16.61 -3.11
CA ARG A 801 -33.03 16.15 -1.89
C ARG A 801 -31.94 17.10 -1.36
N GLY A 802 -31.68 18.22 -2.06
CA GLY A 802 -30.58 19.14 -1.72
C GLY A 802 -29.17 18.60 -2.06
N SER A 803 -29.04 17.41 -2.65
CA SER A 803 -27.77 16.79 -3.07
C SER A 803 -27.11 17.48 -4.26
N LEU A 804 -27.85 18.31 -5.01
CA LEU A 804 -27.33 19.21 -6.04
C LEU A 804 -28.02 20.58 -5.93
N PRO A 805 -27.32 21.72 -6.08
CA PRO A 805 -27.93 23.05 -6.08
C PRO A 805 -29.05 23.17 -7.12
N GLY A 806 -30.17 23.81 -6.77
CA GLY A 806 -31.30 23.98 -7.70
C GLY A 806 -31.04 24.97 -8.86
N GLY A 807 -30.19 25.97 -8.64
CA GLY A 807 -29.93 27.05 -9.61
C GLY A 807 -28.75 26.77 -10.55
N ALA A 808 -28.91 27.10 -11.84
CA ALA A 808 -27.91 26.90 -12.89
C ALA A 808 -26.50 27.45 -12.52
N VAL A 809 -26.44 28.68 -11.98
CA VAL A 809 -25.17 29.31 -11.56
C VAL A 809 -24.53 28.57 -10.39
N ALA A 810 -25.33 28.05 -9.45
CA ALA A 810 -24.81 27.30 -8.30
C ALA A 810 -24.26 25.92 -8.72
N ARG A 811 -24.94 25.22 -9.64
CA ARG A 811 -24.41 23.99 -10.27
C ARG A 811 -23.10 24.25 -11.01
N LEU A 812 -23.01 25.35 -11.76
CA LEU A 812 -21.78 25.77 -12.43
C LEU A 812 -20.65 26.12 -11.45
N LEU A 813 -20.95 26.73 -10.30
CA LEU A 813 -19.97 27.07 -9.26
C LEU A 813 -19.49 25.84 -8.50
N GLU A 814 -20.35 24.85 -8.26
CA GLU A 814 -19.97 23.56 -7.67
C GLU A 814 -19.08 22.75 -8.62
N LEU A 815 -19.49 22.63 -9.89
CA LEU A 815 -18.70 22.11 -11.00
C LEU A 815 -17.33 22.82 -11.08
N ALA A 816 -17.30 24.15 -11.01
CA ALA A 816 -16.05 24.91 -11.01
C ALA A 816 -15.21 24.73 -9.73
N ARG A 817 -15.83 24.56 -8.55
CA ARG A 817 -15.12 24.36 -7.27
C ARG A 817 -14.48 22.97 -7.22
N THR A 818 -15.25 21.93 -7.41
CA THR A 818 -14.78 20.55 -7.29
C THR A 818 -13.79 20.22 -8.42
N TYR A 819 -13.98 20.77 -9.63
CA TYR A 819 -13.19 20.36 -10.79
C TYR A 819 -12.18 21.40 -11.29
N GLY A 820 -12.44 22.68 -11.08
CA GLY A 820 -11.42 23.72 -11.29
C GLY A 820 -10.21 23.48 -10.39
N LEU A 821 -10.42 22.96 -9.17
CA LEU A 821 -9.35 22.46 -8.31
C LEU A 821 -8.76 21.14 -8.82
N ALA A 822 -9.58 20.09 -9.04
CA ALA A 822 -9.09 18.77 -9.46
C ALA A 822 -8.31 18.77 -10.79
N ALA A 823 -8.59 19.72 -11.69
CA ALA A 823 -7.91 19.87 -12.98
C ALA A 823 -7.00 21.11 -13.06
N LEU A 824 -6.76 21.83 -11.95
CA LEU A 824 -6.11 23.15 -11.96
C LEU A 824 -4.78 23.21 -12.75
N PRO A 825 -3.83 22.27 -12.59
CA PRO A 825 -2.57 22.32 -13.32
C PRO A 825 -2.76 22.16 -14.83
N LEU A 826 -3.67 21.26 -15.24
CA LEU A 826 -3.99 21.01 -16.65
C LEU A 826 -4.76 22.17 -17.28
N PHE A 827 -5.69 22.78 -16.54
CA PHE A 827 -6.49 23.90 -17.05
C PHE A 827 -5.66 25.18 -17.18
N ALA A 828 -4.93 25.57 -16.13
CA ALA A 828 -4.12 26.79 -16.12
C ALA A 828 -2.99 26.73 -17.16
N LEU A 829 -2.24 25.63 -17.22
CA LEU A 829 -1.18 25.44 -18.22
C LEU A 829 -1.76 25.18 -19.62
N GLY A 830 -2.92 24.54 -19.72
CA GLY A 830 -3.63 24.31 -20.97
C GLY A 830 -4.05 25.60 -21.66
N LEU A 831 -4.56 26.58 -20.90
CA LEU A 831 -4.87 27.92 -21.40
C LEU A 831 -3.61 28.65 -21.90
N VAL A 832 -2.51 28.61 -21.15
CA VAL A 832 -1.22 29.18 -21.59
C VAL A 832 -0.71 28.49 -22.87
N GLY A 833 -0.83 27.16 -22.94
CA GLY A 833 -0.53 26.35 -24.12
C GLY A 833 -1.35 26.78 -25.34
N LEU A 834 -2.66 26.90 -25.18
CA LEU A 834 -3.61 27.31 -26.22
C LEU A 834 -3.27 28.70 -26.77
N VAL A 835 -3.06 29.69 -25.89
CA VAL A 835 -2.65 31.05 -26.30
C VAL A 835 -1.29 31.04 -27.01
N SER A 836 -0.34 30.22 -26.56
CA SER A 836 0.96 30.08 -27.22
C SER A 836 0.87 29.45 -28.62
N SER A 837 -0.07 28.51 -28.82
CA SER A 837 -0.34 27.87 -30.11
C SER A 837 -1.23 28.70 -31.05
N ALA A 838 -2.03 29.62 -30.51
CA ALA A 838 -2.74 30.62 -31.29
C ALA A 838 -1.76 31.65 -31.88
N ARG A 839 -0.83 32.15 -31.05
CA ARG A 839 0.22 33.12 -31.43
C ARG A 839 1.32 32.56 -32.35
N ARG A 840 1.33 31.24 -32.63
CA ARG A 840 2.30 30.56 -33.51
C ARG A 840 1.61 29.57 -34.46
N PRO A 841 0.97 30.05 -35.54
CA PRO A 841 0.13 29.23 -36.41
C PRO A 841 0.88 28.16 -37.24
N THR A 842 2.22 28.17 -37.26
CA THR A 842 3.08 27.30 -38.09
C THR A 842 3.83 26.21 -37.31
N GLY A 843 3.50 25.98 -36.03
CA GLY A 843 4.13 24.93 -35.21
C GLY A 843 3.38 23.59 -35.22
N GLU A 844 4.06 22.51 -34.86
CA GLU A 844 3.48 21.14 -34.79
C GLU A 844 2.27 21.05 -33.84
N ILE A 845 2.28 21.82 -32.73
CA ILE A 845 1.15 21.92 -31.80
C ILE A 845 -0.05 22.62 -32.46
N ALA A 846 0.18 23.58 -33.37
CA ALA A 846 -0.89 24.21 -34.14
C ALA A 846 -1.49 23.26 -35.18
N ALA A 847 -0.77 22.21 -35.59
CA ALA A 847 -1.35 21.12 -36.38
C ALA A 847 -2.30 20.23 -35.55
N LEU A 848 -2.18 20.18 -34.21
CA LEU A 848 -3.08 19.44 -33.32
C LEU A 848 -4.40 20.18 -32.98
N ARG A 849 -4.73 21.28 -33.68
CA ARG A 849 -5.99 22.01 -33.48
C ARG A 849 -7.25 21.14 -33.62
N PHE A 850 -7.24 20.16 -34.52
CA PHE A 850 -8.35 19.19 -34.70
C PHE A 850 -8.57 18.25 -33.49
N LEU A 851 -7.62 18.18 -32.55
CA LEU A 851 -7.73 17.40 -31.32
C LEU A 851 -8.14 18.28 -30.13
N HIS A 852 -7.63 19.52 -30.09
CA HIS A 852 -7.85 20.45 -28.99
C HIS A 852 -9.16 21.25 -29.11
N ALA A 853 -9.54 21.68 -30.32
CA ALA A 853 -10.78 22.44 -30.51
C ALA A 853 -12.04 21.59 -30.20
N PRO A 854 -12.15 20.31 -30.62
CA PRO A 854 -13.31 19.49 -30.27
C PRO A 854 -13.40 19.20 -28.78
N ALA A 855 -12.26 19.01 -28.10
CA ALA A 855 -12.23 18.86 -26.65
C ALA A 855 -12.72 20.11 -25.90
N LEU A 856 -12.41 21.32 -26.40
CA LEU A 856 -12.90 22.57 -25.82
C LEU A 856 -14.39 22.82 -26.09
N VAL A 857 -14.88 22.50 -27.29
CA VAL A 857 -16.31 22.58 -27.63
C VAL A 857 -17.12 21.56 -26.83
N TYR A 858 -16.60 20.33 -26.67
CA TYR A 858 -17.16 19.29 -25.81
C TYR A 858 -17.29 19.76 -24.35
N LEU A 859 -16.23 20.38 -23.79
CA LEU A 859 -16.29 20.96 -22.45
C LEU A 859 -17.35 22.07 -22.34
N ALA A 860 -17.43 22.98 -23.31
CA ALA A 860 -18.43 24.04 -23.31
C ALA A 860 -19.87 23.48 -23.38
N ALA A 861 -20.11 22.45 -24.20
CA ALA A 861 -21.39 21.76 -24.28
C ALA A 861 -21.76 21.04 -22.98
N VAL A 862 -20.81 20.34 -22.34
CA VAL A 862 -21.01 19.71 -21.02
C VAL A 862 -21.38 20.76 -19.96
N PHE A 863 -20.66 21.87 -19.88
CA PHE A 863 -20.98 22.95 -18.93
C PHE A 863 -22.39 23.54 -19.19
N GLY A 864 -22.77 23.70 -20.46
CA GLY A 864 -24.13 24.11 -20.86
C GLY A 864 -25.21 23.13 -20.41
N LEU A 865 -24.99 21.82 -20.58
CA LEU A 865 -25.93 20.77 -20.15
C LEU A 865 -26.07 20.70 -18.62
N VAL A 866 -24.99 20.94 -17.87
CA VAL A 866 -25.05 21.02 -16.39
C VAL A 866 -25.78 22.28 -15.94
N ALA A 867 -25.53 23.43 -16.58
CA ALA A 867 -26.26 24.67 -16.31
C ALA A 867 -27.77 24.53 -16.58
N ALA A 868 -28.13 23.89 -17.70
CA ALA A 868 -29.52 23.58 -18.06
C ALA A 868 -30.18 22.53 -17.16
N GLY A 869 -29.42 21.84 -16.30
CA GLY A 869 -29.92 20.78 -15.43
C GLY A 869 -30.17 19.44 -16.13
N ALA A 870 -29.64 19.24 -17.35
CA ALA A 870 -29.72 17.97 -18.05
C ALA A 870 -28.70 16.93 -17.55
N TYR A 871 -27.60 17.38 -16.94
CA TYR A 871 -26.53 16.53 -16.40
C TYR A 871 -26.21 16.89 -14.93
N THR A 872 -25.89 15.87 -14.13
CA THR A 872 -25.59 15.94 -12.69
C THR A 872 -24.28 16.64 -12.33
N GLY A 873 -23.55 17.18 -13.31
CA GLY A 873 -22.30 17.90 -13.07
C GLY A 873 -21.18 17.06 -12.49
N SER A 874 -20.97 15.80 -12.94
CA SER A 874 -19.87 14.94 -12.48
C SER A 874 -18.50 15.29 -13.09
N HIS A 875 -17.42 15.09 -12.32
CA HIS A 875 -16.03 15.22 -12.82
C HIS A 875 -15.74 14.29 -14.00
N ARG A 876 -16.37 13.10 -14.04
CA ARG A 876 -16.14 12.11 -15.10
C ARG A 876 -16.38 12.68 -16.50
N TYR A 877 -17.27 13.65 -16.65
CA TYR A 877 -17.50 14.33 -17.93
C TYR A 877 -16.26 15.07 -18.47
N LEU A 878 -15.28 15.43 -17.64
CA LEU A 878 -14.05 16.11 -18.08
C LEU A 878 -13.03 15.16 -18.68
N TYR A 879 -13.08 13.87 -18.29
CA TYR A 879 -12.09 12.85 -18.61
C TYR A 879 -11.71 12.79 -20.11
N PRO A 880 -12.64 12.89 -21.09
CA PRO A 880 -12.31 12.84 -22.53
C PRO A 880 -11.51 14.05 -23.03
N ALA A 881 -11.54 15.18 -22.31
CA ALA A 881 -10.80 16.38 -22.65
C ALA A 881 -9.41 16.45 -22.00
N LEU A 882 -9.17 15.69 -20.92
CA LEU A 882 -7.88 15.68 -20.20
C LEU A 882 -6.66 15.33 -21.10
N PRO A 883 -6.74 14.38 -22.07
CA PRO A 883 -5.68 14.16 -23.05
C PRO A 883 -5.28 15.43 -23.84
N SER A 884 -6.25 16.24 -24.26
CA SER A 884 -6.01 17.51 -24.95
C SER A 884 -5.41 18.57 -24.04
N LEU A 885 -5.92 18.70 -22.80
CA LEU A 885 -5.38 19.65 -21.83
C LEU A 885 -3.95 19.29 -21.42
N ALA A 886 -3.63 18.00 -21.28
CA ALA A 886 -2.27 17.53 -20.97
C ALA A 886 -1.26 17.83 -22.07
N LEU A 887 -1.65 17.70 -23.35
CA LEU A 887 -0.81 18.08 -24.48
C LEU A 887 -0.58 19.60 -24.55
N LEU A 888 -1.62 20.42 -24.31
CA LEU A 888 -1.49 21.87 -24.23
C LEU A 888 -0.63 22.33 -23.04
N ALA A 889 -0.80 21.69 -21.88
CA ALA A 889 0.01 21.96 -20.69
C ALA A 889 1.49 21.58 -20.92
N ALA A 890 1.75 20.43 -21.55
CA ALA A 890 3.08 20.02 -21.95
C ALA A 890 3.74 21.00 -22.94
N ALA A 891 2.98 21.54 -23.89
CA ALA A 891 3.44 22.59 -24.80
C ALA A 891 3.86 23.87 -24.06
N ALA A 892 3.11 24.29 -23.04
CA ALA A 892 3.49 25.42 -22.19
C ALA A 892 4.81 25.17 -21.42
N LEU A 893 5.03 23.94 -20.95
CA LEU A 893 6.22 23.56 -20.18
C LEU A 893 7.46 23.19 -21.01
N ASP A 894 7.35 23.09 -22.34
CA ASP A 894 8.45 22.60 -23.20
C ASP A 894 9.68 23.53 -23.24
N ARG A 895 9.53 24.81 -22.85
CA ARG A 895 10.67 25.75 -22.69
C ARG A 895 10.99 26.10 -21.23
N VAL A 896 10.25 25.54 -20.28
CA VAL A 896 10.48 25.74 -18.85
C VAL A 896 11.68 24.92 -18.37
N ARG A 897 12.43 25.42 -17.39
CA ARG A 897 13.59 24.72 -16.80
C ARG A 897 13.13 23.57 -15.90
N TRP A 898 13.89 22.46 -15.91
CA TRP A 898 13.51 21.21 -15.23
C TRP A 898 13.10 21.35 -13.74
N PRO A 899 13.75 22.19 -12.89
CA PRO A 899 13.31 22.35 -11.50
C PRO A 899 11.87 22.87 -11.35
N ALA A 900 11.43 23.79 -12.21
CA ALA A 900 10.07 24.31 -12.19
C ALA A 900 9.06 23.28 -12.73
N VAL A 901 9.46 22.46 -13.72
CA VAL A 901 8.66 21.31 -14.17
C VAL A 901 8.47 20.31 -13.02
N MET A 902 9.53 19.99 -12.27
CA MET A 902 9.45 19.11 -11.09
C MET A 902 8.54 19.68 -10.00
N GLY A 903 8.59 21.00 -9.76
CA GLY A 903 7.69 21.67 -8.81
C GLY A 903 6.21 21.54 -9.20
N ILE A 904 5.89 21.67 -10.49
CA ILE A 904 4.52 21.50 -11.02
C ILE A 904 4.07 20.03 -10.93
N ALA A 905 4.94 19.08 -11.23
CA ALA A 905 4.64 17.66 -11.06
C ALA A 905 4.40 17.30 -9.59
N ALA A 906 5.23 17.82 -8.67
CA ALA A 906 5.06 17.64 -7.23
C ALA A 906 3.74 18.28 -6.73
N ALA A 907 3.40 19.49 -7.18
CA ALA A 907 2.11 20.12 -6.85
C ALA A 907 0.91 19.31 -7.38
N SER A 908 1.04 18.68 -8.55
CA SER A 908 0.00 17.79 -9.10
C SER A 908 -0.13 16.50 -8.28
N ALA A 909 0.97 15.92 -7.82
CA ALA A 909 0.95 14.77 -6.92
C ALA A 909 0.37 15.11 -5.53
N LEU A 910 0.69 16.27 -4.97
CA LEU A 910 0.09 16.77 -3.72
C LEU A 910 -1.42 17.01 -3.87
N LEU A 911 -1.87 17.50 -5.03
CA LEU A 911 -3.29 17.63 -5.36
C LEU A 911 -4.00 16.28 -5.41
N VAL A 912 -3.38 15.23 -5.99
CA VAL A 912 -3.90 13.85 -5.92
C VAL A 912 -4.06 13.40 -4.47
N LEU A 913 -3.02 13.55 -3.64
CA LEU A 913 -3.08 13.16 -2.22
C LEU A 913 -4.19 13.92 -1.46
N GLY A 914 -4.38 15.20 -1.74
CA GLY A 914 -5.46 16.02 -1.16
C GLY A 914 -6.88 15.63 -1.63
N PHE A 915 -7.00 14.95 -2.78
CA PHE A 915 -8.27 14.45 -3.30
C PHE A 915 -8.61 13.01 -2.87
N LEU A 916 -7.64 12.24 -2.34
CA LEU A 916 -7.90 10.87 -1.85
C LEU A 916 -8.99 10.79 -0.76
N PRO A 917 -9.07 11.69 0.25
CA PRO A 917 -10.14 11.64 1.25
C PRO A 917 -11.53 11.91 0.64
N LEU A 918 -11.64 12.82 -0.32
CA LEU A 918 -12.90 13.14 -1.02
C LEU A 918 -13.35 11.99 -1.93
N TYR A 919 -12.41 11.28 -2.56
CA TYR A 919 -12.74 10.07 -3.32
C TYR A 919 -13.16 8.91 -2.40
N ALA A 920 -12.52 8.79 -1.24
CA ALA A 920 -12.87 7.78 -0.24
C ALA A 920 -14.24 8.04 0.41
N SER A 921 -14.65 9.30 0.62
CA SER A 921 -15.97 9.61 1.19
C SER A 921 -17.11 9.16 0.28
N PHE A 922 -17.01 9.34 -1.04
CA PHE A 922 -18.00 8.80 -1.99
C PHE A 922 -18.15 7.26 -1.87
N GLY A 923 -17.08 6.53 -1.54
CA GLY A 923 -17.15 5.10 -1.23
C GLY A 923 -17.81 4.79 0.12
N ALA A 924 -17.70 5.69 1.10
CA ALA A 924 -18.32 5.57 2.42
C ALA A 924 -19.82 5.95 2.42
N ASP A 925 -20.24 6.88 1.57
CA ASP A 925 -21.64 7.29 1.40
C ASP A 925 -22.55 6.11 1.00
N ASN A 926 -21.97 5.12 0.30
CA ASN A 926 -22.62 3.87 -0.10
C ASN A 926 -22.79 2.85 1.06
N ALA A 927 -22.21 3.06 2.25
CA ALA A 927 -22.12 2.02 3.29
C ALA A 927 -23.47 1.46 3.75
N GLY A 928 -24.54 2.27 3.73
CA GLY A 928 -25.91 1.84 4.03
C GLY A 928 -26.45 0.84 3.00
N LEU A 929 -26.25 1.12 1.71
CA LEU A 929 -26.57 0.21 0.61
C LEU A 929 -25.74 -1.09 0.68
N VAL A 930 -24.46 -1.00 1.06
CA VAL A 930 -23.59 -2.17 1.29
C VAL A 930 -24.13 -3.05 2.43
N ALA A 931 -24.60 -2.44 3.52
CA ALA A 931 -25.16 -3.16 4.66
C ALA A 931 -26.52 -3.81 4.32
N ALA A 932 -27.40 -3.10 3.62
CA ALA A 932 -28.70 -3.62 3.17
C ALA A 932 -28.53 -4.75 2.13
N GLY A 933 -27.57 -4.63 1.21
CA GLY A 933 -27.16 -5.70 0.30
C GLY A 933 -26.77 -6.96 1.06
N ARG A 934 -25.84 -6.87 2.01
CA ARG A 934 -25.41 -8.02 2.82
C ARG A 934 -26.53 -8.63 3.67
N ALA A 935 -27.47 -7.82 4.17
CA ALA A 935 -28.64 -8.31 4.89
C ALA A 935 -29.62 -9.08 3.99
N SER A 936 -29.71 -8.69 2.72
CA SER A 936 -30.48 -9.39 1.67
C SER A 936 -29.71 -10.51 0.97
N ALA A 937 -28.66 -11.06 1.59
CA ALA A 937 -28.00 -12.27 1.09
C ALA A 937 -28.86 -13.53 1.31
N GLY A 938 -28.86 -14.45 0.34
CA GLY A 938 -29.57 -15.73 0.39
C GLY A 938 -30.36 -16.06 -0.89
N PRO A 939 -30.91 -17.28 -1.01
CA PRO A 939 -31.68 -17.72 -2.18
C PRO A 939 -33.08 -17.07 -2.25
N GLY A 940 -33.62 -16.95 -3.46
CA GLY A 940 -34.89 -16.30 -3.82
C GLY A 940 -34.67 -15.06 -4.69
N ILE A 941 -35.73 -14.45 -5.23
CA ILE A 941 -35.58 -13.20 -6.00
C ILE A 941 -35.47 -11.99 -5.04
N LEU A 942 -34.59 -11.04 -5.38
CA LEU A 942 -34.43 -9.73 -4.73
C LEU A 942 -35.04 -8.64 -5.61
N ILE A 943 -35.94 -7.84 -5.05
CA ILE A 943 -36.38 -6.58 -5.66
C ILE A 943 -35.57 -5.42 -5.07
N THR A 944 -34.80 -4.71 -5.89
CA THR A 944 -34.14 -3.47 -5.49
C THR A 944 -33.83 -2.60 -6.70
N ASP A 945 -33.91 -1.28 -6.54
CA ASP A 945 -33.48 -0.34 -7.58
C ASP A 945 -31.99 0.05 -7.45
N SER A 946 -31.28 -0.44 -6.41
CA SER A 946 -29.87 -0.12 -6.18
C SER A 946 -28.91 -1.17 -6.77
N PRO A 947 -27.96 -0.77 -7.63
CA PRO A 947 -26.92 -1.68 -8.11
C PRO A 947 -25.89 -2.05 -7.02
N VAL A 948 -25.76 -1.22 -5.96
CA VAL A 948 -24.87 -1.52 -4.83
C VAL A 948 -25.47 -2.64 -3.97
N VAL A 949 -26.77 -2.57 -3.68
CA VAL A 949 -27.50 -3.65 -2.97
C VAL A 949 -27.46 -4.92 -3.80
N ALA A 950 -27.74 -4.84 -5.11
CA ALA A 950 -27.64 -5.96 -6.04
C ALA A 950 -26.29 -6.68 -5.94
N TYR A 951 -25.16 -5.96 -6.03
CA TYR A 951 -23.83 -6.54 -5.88
C TYR A 951 -23.62 -7.16 -4.48
N TYR A 952 -23.86 -6.41 -3.41
CA TYR A 952 -23.56 -6.89 -2.05
C TYR A 952 -24.53 -7.94 -1.49
N SER A 953 -25.62 -8.25 -2.21
CA SER A 953 -26.48 -9.41 -1.95
C SER A 953 -25.83 -10.76 -2.26
N GLY A 954 -24.81 -10.79 -3.13
CA GLY A 954 -24.18 -12.03 -3.59
C GLY A 954 -25.05 -12.93 -4.46
N ARG A 955 -26.27 -12.51 -4.82
CA ARG A 955 -27.18 -13.27 -5.71
C ARG A 955 -26.70 -13.25 -7.16
N ALA A 956 -27.19 -14.17 -7.99
CA ALA A 956 -26.89 -14.14 -9.41
C ALA A 956 -27.64 -12.98 -10.11
N PRO A 957 -27.09 -12.39 -11.19
CA PRO A 957 -27.80 -11.40 -12.03
C PRO A 957 -29.14 -11.84 -12.62
N SER A 958 -29.50 -13.13 -12.54
CA SER A 958 -30.83 -13.69 -12.84
C SER A 958 -31.85 -13.53 -11.72
N ASP A 959 -31.40 -13.38 -10.47
CA ASP A 959 -32.22 -13.46 -9.25
C ASP A 959 -32.44 -12.06 -8.65
N ILE A 960 -32.14 -11.02 -9.42
CA ILE A 960 -32.14 -9.61 -9.06
C ILE A 960 -32.99 -8.87 -10.10
N SER A 961 -33.98 -8.10 -9.64
CA SER A 961 -34.83 -7.27 -10.51
C SER A 961 -35.14 -5.93 -9.85
N GLY A 962 -35.32 -4.88 -10.66
CA GLY A 962 -35.76 -3.57 -10.19
C GLY A 962 -37.27 -3.52 -9.98
N SER A 963 -37.75 -2.44 -9.36
CA SER A 963 -39.18 -2.32 -9.02
C SER A 963 -40.09 -2.06 -10.23
N ARG A 964 -39.51 -1.84 -11.42
CA ARG A 964 -40.23 -1.64 -12.69
C ARG A 964 -41.05 -2.85 -13.16
N VAL A 965 -40.76 -4.06 -12.69
CA VAL A 965 -41.54 -5.26 -13.02
C VAL A 965 -42.83 -5.39 -12.21
N LEU A 966 -42.98 -4.60 -11.15
CA LEU A 966 -44.14 -4.66 -10.27
C LEU A 966 -45.38 -4.03 -10.93
N PRO A 967 -46.55 -4.69 -10.87
CA PRO A 967 -47.84 -4.08 -11.18
C PRO A 967 -48.06 -2.74 -10.48
N ALA A 968 -48.80 -1.84 -11.13
CA ALA A 968 -49.08 -0.49 -10.64
C ALA A 968 -50.08 -0.42 -9.45
N ASP A 969 -50.66 -1.55 -9.05
CA ASP A 969 -51.47 -1.70 -7.84
C ASP A 969 -50.72 -2.49 -6.77
N ARG A 970 -50.85 -2.09 -5.51
CA ARG A 970 -50.16 -2.70 -4.36
C ARG A 970 -50.55 -4.16 -4.12
N ILE A 971 -51.82 -4.51 -4.27
CA ILE A 971 -52.30 -5.89 -4.01
C ILE A 971 -51.81 -6.80 -5.14
N GLN A 972 -51.90 -6.34 -6.38
CA GLN A 972 -51.33 -7.04 -7.55
C GLN A 972 -49.81 -7.16 -7.45
N ALA A 973 -49.09 -6.14 -6.97
CA ALA A 973 -47.65 -6.20 -6.75
C ALA A 973 -47.27 -7.26 -5.71
N ILE A 974 -47.96 -7.32 -4.57
CA ILE A 974 -47.74 -8.36 -3.56
C ILE A 974 -48.03 -9.75 -4.13
N ALA A 975 -49.15 -9.93 -4.84
CA ALA A 975 -49.50 -11.22 -5.48
C ALA A 975 -48.48 -11.63 -6.56
N TRP A 976 -47.96 -10.67 -7.33
CA TRP A 976 -46.87 -10.90 -8.30
C TRP A 976 -45.59 -11.34 -7.59
N MET A 977 -45.17 -10.62 -6.53
CA MET A 977 -43.98 -10.93 -5.74
C MET A 977 -44.06 -12.34 -5.14
N THR A 978 -45.19 -12.72 -4.54
CA THR A 978 -45.41 -14.07 -3.98
C THR A 978 -45.36 -15.15 -5.06
N SER A 979 -46.01 -14.93 -6.20
CA SER A 979 -46.03 -15.92 -7.31
C SER A 979 -44.68 -16.08 -8.02
N HIS A 980 -43.83 -15.05 -7.99
CA HIS A 980 -42.49 -15.05 -8.61
C HIS A 980 -41.36 -15.36 -7.60
N GLN A 981 -41.68 -15.86 -6.39
CA GLN A 981 -40.70 -16.23 -5.36
C GLN A 981 -39.75 -15.07 -4.96
N VAL A 982 -40.26 -13.84 -4.98
CA VAL A 982 -39.57 -12.69 -4.39
C VAL A 982 -39.51 -12.87 -2.88
N ARG A 983 -38.29 -12.87 -2.33
CA ARG A 983 -38.06 -13.09 -0.91
C ARG A 983 -37.82 -11.78 -0.15
N ASP A 984 -37.08 -10.87 -0.75
CA ASP A 984 -36.63 -9.64 -0.11
C ASP A 984 -36.81 -8.45 -1.04
N ILE A 985 -37.16 -7.30 -0.48
CA ILE A 985 -37.26 -6.01 -1.16
C ILE A 985 -36.43 -4.97 -0.42
N VAL A 986 -35.57 -4.26 -1.15
CA VAL A 986 -34.73 -3.18 -0.60
C VAL A 986 -35.02 -1.89 -1.35
N LEU A 987 -35.70 -0.98 -0.65
CA LEU A 987 -36.16 0.30 -1.17
C LEU A 987 -35.12 1.40 -0.89
N GLU A 988 -34.94 2.28 -1.86
CA GLU A 988 -34.28 3.56 -1.67
C GLU A 988 -35.33 4.67 -1.54
N GLY A 989 -35.05 5.68 -0.71
CA GLY A 989 -35.90 6.86 -0.51
C GLY A 989 -35.89 7.84 -1.69
N ILE A 990 -36.21 7.36 -2.90
CA ILE A 990 -36.12 8.10 -4.16
C ILE A 990 -37.49 8.09 -4.87
N SER A 991 -38.14 9.25 -4.88
CA SER A 991 -39.56 9.44 -5.28
C SER A 991 -39.95 9.12 -6.72
N TYR A 992 -39.02 8.67 -7.57
CA TYR A 992 -39.31 8.23 -8.95
C TYR A 992 -39.10 6.72 -9.17
N TYR A 993 -38.71 5.96 -8.14
CA TYR A 993 -38.68 4.49 -8.19
C TYR A 993 -40.09 3.92 -7.91
N PRO A 994 -40.60 2.99 -8.73
CA PRO A 994 -41.93 2.40 -8.54
C PRO A 994 -42.20 1.83 -7.14
N ALA A 995 -41.25 1.09 -6.54
CA ALA A 995 -41.42 0.55 -5.19
C ALA A 995 -41.67 1.64 -4.14
N THR A 996 -40.98 2.79 -4.24
CA THR A 996 -41.14 3.93 -3.34
C THR A 996 -42.53 4.57 -3.43
N GLY A 997 -43.19 4.46 -4.59
CA GLY A 997 -44.59 4.90 -4.79
C GLY A 997 -45.64 3.85 -4.42
N LEU A 998 -45.36 2.56 -4.65
CA LEU A 998 -46.25 1.43 -4.32
C LEU A 998 -46.31 1.14 -2.82
N PHE A 999 -45.18 1.35 -2.12
CA PHE A 999 -45.00 1.05 -0.71
C PHE A 999 -44.45 2.27 0.06
N PRO A 1000 -45.24 3.36 0.16
CA PRO A 1000 -44.80 4.61 0.82
C PRO A 1000 -44.56 4.44 2.33
N ASP A 1001 -45.21 3.45 2.94
CA ASP A 1001 -44.97 2.96 4.29
C ASP A 1001 -43.57 2.32 4.43
N LEU A 1002 -43.23 1.33 3.60
CA LEU A 1002 -41.90 0.73 3.58
C LEU A 1002 -40.82 1.77 3.25
N ALA A 1003 -41.10 2.69 2.33
CA ALA A 1003 -40.20 3.80 1.98
C ALA A 1003 -40.02 4.84 3.09
N SER A 1004 -40.83 4.79 4.15
CA SER A 1004 -40.73 5.63 5.35
C SER A 1004 -40.11 4.92 6.56
N GLY A 1005 -39.66 3.67 6.39
CA GLY A 1005 -39.09 2.84 7.45
C GLY A 1005 -40.09 1.95 8.19
N HIS A 1006 -41.39 2.04 7.90
CA HIS A 1006 -42.44 1.30 8.60
C HIS A 1006 -42.76 -0.02 7.89
N ALA A 1007 -42.42 -1.16 8.49
CA ALA A 1007 -42.86 -2.46 8.01
C ALA A 1007 -44.38 -2.61 8.14
N THR A 1008 -45.03 -3.17 7.12
CA THR A 1008 -46.47 -3.47 7.12
C THR A 1008 -46.73 -4.84 6.48
N PRO A 1009 -47.72 -5.61 6.96
CA PRO A 1009 -47.98 -6.96 6.42
C PRO A 1009 -48.21 -6.96 4.89
N PRO A 1010 -47.68 -7.96 4.16
CA PRO A 1010 -46.94 -9.15 4.62
C PRO A 1010 -45.42 -8.93 4.81
N PHE A 1011 -44.92 -7.70 4.79
CA PHE A 1011 -43.49 -7.41 4.91
C PHE A 1011 -43.03 -7.31 6.38
N ARG A 1012 -41.83 -7.83 6.67
CA ARG A 1012 -41.13 -7.65 7.97
C ARG A 1012 -39.79 -6.96 7.75
N SER A 1013 -39.36 -6.12 8.70
CA SER A 1013 -38.05 -5.46 8.66
C SER A 1013 -36.93 -6.49 8.59
N LEU A 1014 -36.13 -6.44 7.52
CA LEU A 1014 -34.95 -7.27 7.36
C LEU A 1014 -33.81 -6.62 8.14
N GLY A 1015 -33.72 -6.93 9.44
CA GLY A 1015 -32.76 -6.34 10.35
C GLY A 1015 -33.10 -4.92 10.82
N ASP A 1016 -32.21 -4.35 11.62
CA ASP A 1016 -32.35 -2.99 12.17
C ASP A 1016 -32.11 -1.93 11.09
N GLN A 1017 -33.18 -1.22 10.75
CA GLN A 1017 -33.21 -0.22 9.70
C GLN A 1017 -32.29 0.98 9.99
N ALA A 1018 -31.94 1.26 11.26
CA ALA A 1018 -31.01 2.34 11.60
C ALA A 1018 -29.59 2.07 11.05
N GLN A 1019 -29.20 0.80 10.90
CA GLN A 1019 -27.88 0.40 10.40
C GLN A 1019 -27.74 0.52 8.87
N TYR A 1020 -28.84 0.80 8.15
CA TYR A 1020 -28.82 1.12 6.72
C TYR A 1020 -28.79 2.62 6.45
N GLN A 1021 -28.91 3.47 7.48
CA GLN A 1021 -28.83 4.92 7.34
C GLN A 1021 -27.39 5.40 7.46
N VAL A 1022 -26.97 6.30 6.56
CA VAL A 1022 -25.67 7.00 6.61
C VAL A 1022 -25.93 8.50 6.60
N ALA A 1023 -25.23 9.25 7.44
CA ALA A 1023 -25.39 10.70 7.52
C ALA A 1023 -24.96 11.37 6.20
N GLY A 1024 -25.94 11.91 5.45
CA GLY A 1024 -25.74 12.48 4.11
C GLY A 1024 -25.87 11.47 2.96
N GLY A 1025 -25.97 10.18 3.25
CA GLY A 1025 -26.31 9.13 2.28
C GLY A 1025 -27.79 9.13 1.89
N LYS A 1026 -28.15 8.23 0.98
CA LYS A 1026 -29.56 7.97 0.65
C LYS A 1026 -30.26 7.27 1.85
N PRO A 1027 -31.56 7.52 2.10
CA PRO A 1027 -32.36 6.64 2.96
C PRO A 1027 -32.51 5.27 2.28
N VAL A 1028 -32.27 4.20 3.04
CA VAL A 1028 -32.33 2.82 2.55
C VAL A 1028 -33.11 1.97 3.54
N PHE A 1029 -34.07 1.17 3.07
CA PHE A 1029 -34.87 0.29 3.92
C PHE A 1029 -34.95 -1.11 3.31
N ALA A 1030 -34.80 -2.14 4.14
CA ALA A 1030 -34.72 -3.52 3.71
C ALA A 1030 -35.80 -4.35 4.40
N TYR A 1031 -36.55 -5.14 3.63
CA TYR A 1031 -37.67 -5.94 4.11
C TYR A 1031 -37.68 -7.34 3.51
N ARG A 1032 -38.21 -8.30 4.26
CA ARG A 1032 -38.53 -9.66 3.83
C ARG A 1032 -40.02 -9.79 3.55
N LEU A 1033 -40.39 -10.40 2.43
CA LEU A 1033 -41.75 -10.85 2.18
C LEU A 1033 -41.98 -12.11 3.03
N GLY A 1034 -42.92 -12.04 3.98
CA GLY A 1034 -43.24 -13.15 4.86
C GLY A 1034 -44.33 -14.08 4.31
N ALA A 1035 -44.35 -15.31 4.81
CA ALA A 1035 -45.60 -16.06 4.92
C ALA A 1035 -46.58 -15.29 5.84
N PRO A 1036 -47.91 -15.52 5.72
CA PRO A 1036 -48.88 -14.92 6.64
C PRO A 1036 -48.50 -15.24 8.09
N LEU A 1037 -48.41 -14.20 8.93
CA LEU A 1037 -48.11 -14.33 10.35
C LEU A 1037 -49.19 -15.18 11.03
N LEU A 1038 -48.77 -16.33 11.55
CA LEU A 1038 -49.54 -17.09 12.54
C LEU A 1038 -49.39 -16.38 13.90
N THR A 1039 -50.12 -15.27 14.03
CA THR A 1039 -50.27 -14.46 15.23
C THR A 1039 -51.72 -14.52 15.70
N GLN A 1040 -51.95 -14.78 16.98
CA GLN A 1040 -53.29 -14.90 17.58
C GLN A 1040 -53.37 -14.12 18.89
N SER A 1041 -54.35 -13.22 19.01
CA SER A 1041 -54.59 -12.49 20.26
C SER A 1041 -55.08 -13.44 21.37
N ILE A 1042 -54.46 -13.30 22.54
CA ILE A 1042 -54.85 -13.96 23.80
C ILE A 1042 -55.76 -13.02 24.58
N THR A 1043 -55.31 -11.77 24.75
CA THR A 1043 -56.05 -10.66 25.39
C THR A 1043 -55.85 -9.38 24.58
N PRO A 1044 -56.62 -8.30 24.83
CA PRO A 1044 -56.29 -6.99 24.29
C PRO A 1044 -54.82 -6.62 24.61
N GLY A 1045 -54.05 -6.23 23.60
CA GLY A 1045 -52.64 -5.87 23.71
C GLY A 1045 -51.62 -7.02 23.76
N ILE A 1046 -52.05 -8.28 23.93
CA ILE A 1046 -51.18 -9.46 24.06
C ILE A 1046 -51.57 -10.54 23.03
N ALA A 1047 -50.61 -10.98 22.23
CA ALA A 1047 -50.77 -12.08 21.28
C ALA A 1047 -49.70 -13.16 21.44
N ALA A 1048 -49.99 -14.34 20.90
CA ALA A 1048 -49.03 -15.40 20.65
C ALA A 1048 -48.57 -15.33 19.18
N CYS A 1049 -47.29 -15.58 18.91
CA CYS A 1049 -46.71 -15.66 17.57
C CYS A 1049 -45.74 -16.84 17.48
N ILE A 1050 -45.73 -17.60 16.38
CA ILE A 1050 -44.88 -18.81 16.21
C ILE A 1050 -43.67 -18.60 15.29
N GLU A 1051 -43.39 -17.36 14.87
CA GLU A 1051 -42.21 -16.99 14.08
C GLU A 1051 -41.40 -15.83 14.71
N GLY A 1052 -41.54 -15.62 16.02
CA GLY A 1052 -40.63 -14.75 16.76
C GLY A 1052 -39.23 -15.36 16.80
N ASN A 1053 -38.22 -14.62 16.34
CA ASN A 1053 -36.86 -15.14 16.30
C ASN A 1053 -35.81 -14.04 16.39
N ALA A 1054 -34.84 -14.25 17.27
CA ALA A 1054 -33.83 -13.29 17.63
C ALA A 1054 -32.89 -13.01 16.45
N GLY A 1055 -33.02 -11.86 15.79
CA GLY A 1055 -32.15 -11.49 14.66
C GLY A 1055 -30.65 -11.35 15.02
N ARG A 1056 -30.32 -11.33 16.32
CA ARG A 1056 -28.98 -11.40 16.92
C ARG A 1056 -29.07 -12.07 18.30
N GLY A 1057 -28.02 -12.79 18.68
CA GLY A 1057 -27.93 -13.55 19.93
C GLY A 1057 -27.12 -14.83 19.70
N LYS A 1058 -26.94 -15.65 20.74
CA LYS A 1058 -26.38 -17.00 20.62
C LYS A 1058 -27.43 -18.03 20.20
N THR A 1059 -28.66 -17.88 20.68
CA THR A 1059 -29.79 -18.76 20.34
C THR A 1059 -30.45 -18.41 19.00
N ALA A 1060 -29.96 -17.37 18.31
CA ALA A 1060 -30.47 -16.80 17.06
C ALA A 1060 -30.46 -17.76 15.85
N GLN A 1061 -29.78 -18.90 15.95
CA GLN A 1061 -29.74 -19.94 14.91
C GLN A 1061 -30.55 -21.20 15.26
N LEU A 1062 -31.21 -21.22 16.42
CA LEU A 1062 -32.05 -22.32 16.88
C LEU A 1062 -33.51 -22.11 16.49
N ALA A 1063 -34.28 -23.21 16.47
CA ALA A 1063 -35.72 -23.18 16.34
C ALA A 1063 -36.36 -22.61 17.61
N LYS A 1064 -37.43 -21.82 17.44
CA LYS A 1064 -38.19 -21.19 18.53
C LYS A 1064 -39.58 -21.80 18.63
N GLY A 1065 -40.17 -21.71 19.81
CA GLY A 1065 -41.57 -22.07 20.06
C GLY A 1065 -42.52 -20.91 19.78
N VAL A 1066 -43.70 -20.97 20.40
CA VAL A 1066 -44.59 -19.80 20.46
C VAL A 1066 -44.01 -18.77 21.42
N VAL A 1067 -43.83 -17.54 20.95
CA VAL A 1067 -43.43 -16.38 21.77
C VAL A 1067 -44.62 -15.47 22.04
N LEU A 1068 -44.48 -14.60 23.04
CA LEU A 1068 -45.39 -13.49 23.27
C LEU A 1068 -45.07 -12.28 22.38
N GLU A 1069 -46.13 -11.64 21.90
CA GLU A 1069 -46.11 -10.37 21.17
C GLU A 1069 -46.93 -9.34 21.95
N VAL A 1070 -46.30 -8.26 22.40
CA VAL A 1070 -46.91 -7.21 23.24
C VAL A 1070 -46.97 -5.92 22.43
N ALA A 1071 -48.17 -5.36 22.29
CA ALA A 1071 -48.43 -4.13 21.52
C ALA A 1071 -47.83 -4.11 20.09
N GLY A 1072 -47.70 -5.28 19.44
CA GLY A 1072 -47.12 -5.41 18.10
C GLY A 1072 -45.60 -5.61 18.08
N SER A 1073 -44.99 -6.05 19.19
CA SER A 1073 -43.55 -6.34 19.29
C SER A 1073 -43.28 -7.66 19.99
N ASP A 1074 -42.41 -8.48 19.40
CA ASP A 1074 -41.83 -9.71 19.98
C ASP A 1074 -41.07 -9.39 21.29
N VAL A 1075 -41.33 -10.16 22.36
CA VAL A 1075 -40.70 -9.96 23.68
C VAL A 1075 -39.81 -11.14 24.14
N SER A 1076 -39.42 -12.04 23.22
CA SER A 1076 -38.63 -13.24 23.55
C SER A 1076 -37.15 -13.00 23.87
N GLY A 1077 -36.55 -11.93 23.33
CA GLY A 1077 -35.14 -11.61 23.56
C GLY A 1077 -34.20 -12.67 22.96
N GLU A 1078 -33.45 -13.39 23.80
CA GLU A 1078 -32.74 -14.62 23.41
C GLU A 1078 -33.43 -15.90 23.92
N GLY A 1079 -34.54 -15.80 24.65
CA GLY A 1079 -35.33 -16.95 25.12
C GLY A 1079 -35.83 -17.84 23.97
N MET A 1080 -36.03 -19.12 24.25
CA MET A 1080 -36.44 -20.12 23.25
C MET A 1080 -37.93 -20.07 22.86
N GLY A 1081 -38.77 -19.32 23.56
CA GLY A 1081 -40.22 -19.37 23.46
C GLY A 1081 -40.81 -20.52 24.28
N PHE A 1082 -42.12 -20.72 24.17
CA PHE A 1082 -42.86 -21.74 24.90
C PHE A 1082 -42.82 -23.12 24.24
N GLY A 1083 -42.78 -24.16 25.08
CA GLY A 1083 -42.94 -25.55 24.66
C GLY A 1083 -41.78 -26.17 23.87
N VAL A 1084 -40.60 -25.55 23.84
CA VAL A 1084 -39.49 -26.04 23.01
C VAL A 1084 -38.81 -27.26 23.65
N PRO A 1085 -38.75 -28.41 22.95
CA PRO A 1085 -38.14 -29.61 23.49
C PRO A 1085 -36.62 -29.64 23.24
N ILE A 1086 -35.86 -29.97 24.28
CA ILE A 1086 -34.43 -30.28 24.21
C ILE A 1086 -34.13 -31.61 24.93
N VAL A 1087 -33.07 -32.31 24.54
CA VAL A 1087 -32.78 -33.66 25.03
C VAL A 1087 -31.32 -33.79 25.47
N HIS A 1088 -31.09 -34.36 26.65
CA HIS A 1088 -29.75 -34.56 27.19
C HIS A 1088 -29.26 -35.99 26.94
N TYR A 1089 -28.18 -36.12 26.19
CA TYR A 1089 -27.42 -37.35 25.98
C TYR A 1089 -26.14 -37.34 26.84
N PRO A 1090 -25.39 -38.46 26.98
CA PRO A 1090 -24.18 -38.51 27.80
C PRO A 1090 -23.07 -37.54 27.36
N ASP A 1091 -23.13 -37.10 26.11
CA ASP A 1091 -22.30 -36.09 25.46
C ASP A 1091 -22.96 -34.71 25.37
N GLY A 1092 -24.08 -34.44 26.07
CA GLY A 1092 -24.63 -33.11 26.32
C GLY A 1092 -26.03 -32.84 25.77
N TRP A 1093 -26.42 -31.55 25.72
CA TRP A 1093 -27.74 -31.13 25.28
C TRP A 1093 -27.83 -30.99 23.75
N VAL A 1094 -28.84 -31.63 23.17
CA VAL A 1094 -29.25 -31.50 21.77
C VAL A 1094 -30.50 -30.63 21.70
N PHE A 1095 -30.42 -29.63 20.82
CA PHE A 1095 -31.44 -28.63 20.51
C PHE A 1095 -31.97 -28.89 19.10
N SER A 1096 -33.04 -28.17 18.74
CA SER A 1096 -33.54 -28.13 17.37
C SER A 1096 -33.13 -26.82 16.70
N ARG A 1097 -32.69 -26.90 15.45
CA ARG A 1097 -32.50 -25.77 14.54
C ARG A 1097 -33.49 -25.84 13.38
N THR A 1098 -33.80 -27.04 12.89
CA THR A 1098 -34.86 -27.25 11.92
C THR A 1098 -36.20 -27.48 12.64
N VAL A 1099 -37.20 -26.66 12.31
CA VAL A 1099 -38.59 -26.85 12.71
C VAL A 1099 -39.51 -26.68 11.51
N THR A 1100 -40.55 -27.51 11.42
CA THR A 1100 -41.60 -27.39 10.40
C THR A 1100 -42.93 -27.10 11.09
N THR A 1101 -43.45 -25.88 10.94
CA THR A 1101 -44.74 -25.47 11.52
C THR A 1101 -45.86 -25.56 10.49
N THR A 1102 -46.96 -26.19 10.88
CA THR A 1102 -48.19 -26.33 10.10
C THR A 1102 -49.35 -25.67 10.86
N ASP A 1103 -50.11 -24.81 10.19
CA ASP A 1103 -51.39 -24.32 10.72
C ASP A 1103 -52.46 -25.39 10.53
N VAL A 1104 -53.10 -25.79 11.63
CA VAL A 1104 -54.21 -26.76 11.67
C VAL A 1104 -55.42 -26.18 12.40
N SER A 1105 -55.50 -24.84 12.46
CA SER A 1105 -56.58 -24.10 13.10
C SER A 1105 -57.96 -24.42 12.52
N THR A 1106 -58.96 -24.38 13.39
CA THR A 1106 -60.37 -24.50 13.04
C THR A 1106 -61.04 -23.13 13.11
N PRO A 1107 -62.27 -22.94 12.58
CA PRO A 1107 -63.02 -21.68 12.72
C PRO A 1107 -63.35 -21.28 14.18
N THR A 1108 -63.06 -22.14 15.16
CA THR A 1108 -63.36 -21.94 16.58
C THR A 1108 -62.14 -21.99 17.50
N GLU A 1109 -61.03 -22.59 17.06
CA GLU A 1109 -59.81 -22.77 17.87
C GLU A 1109 -58.56 -22.60 16.99
N THR A 1110 -57.63 -21.74 17.39
CA THR A 1110 -56.34 -21.57 16.72
C THR A 1110 -55.37 -22.64 17.20
N ILE A 1111 -54.88 -23.46 16.27
CA ILE A 1111 -54.05 -24.64 16.56
C ILE A 1111 -52.87 -24.68 15.58
N TRP A 1112 -51.65 -24.67 16.13
CA TRP A 1112 -50.42 -24.76 15.35
C TRP A 1112 -49.62 -26.01 15.76
N GLN A 1113 -49.12 -26.77 14.79
CA GLN A 1113 -48.32 -27.97 15.03
C GLN A 1113 -46.89 -27.75 14.51
N SER A 1114 -45.90 -27.84 15.40
CA SER A 1114 -44.48 -27.68 15.09
C SER A 1114 -43.73 -29.00 15.28
N ASP A 1115 -43.17 -29.49 14.18
CA ASP A 1115 -42.32 -30.67 14.11
C ASP A 1115 -40.85 -30.24 14.31
N PHE A 1116 -40.31 -30.44 15.51
CA PHE A 1116 -38.94 -30.07 15.92
C PHE A 1116 -37.97 -31.23 15.66
N GLU A 1117 -36.98 -31.03 14.78
CA GLU A 1117 -35.90 -31.99 14.50
C GLU A 1117 -34.67 -31.66 15.35
N LEU A 1118 -34.17 -32.63 16.12
CA LEU A 1118 -33.07 -32.46 17.09
C LEU A 1118 -31.70 -32.50 16.40
N ASP A 1119 -31.42 -31.49 15.58
CA ASP A 1119 -30.31 -31.40 14.63
C ASP A 1119 -29.17 -30.44 14.99
N GLU A 1120 -29.13 -29.87 16.21
CA GLU A 1120 -28.03 -28.98 16.64
C GLU A 1120 -27.58 -29.23 18.09
N ALA A 1121 -26.31 -29.58 18.30
CA ALA A 1121 -25.74 -29.83 19.63
C ALA A 1121 -25.20 -28.54 20.27
N GLY A 1122 -25.37 -28.38 21.59
CA GLY A 1122 -25.07 -27.13 22.29
C GLY A 1122 -24.49 -27.26 23.70
N GLY A 1123 -23.81 -26.18 24.13
CA GLY A 1123 -23.30 -26.05 25.50
C GLY A 1123 -22.17 -27.03 25.83
N ASN A 1124 -22.32 -27.81 26.91
CA ASN A 1124 -21.28 -28.72 27.41
C ASN A 1124 -20.87 -29.83 26.41
N ALA A 1125 -21.64 -30.04 25.34
CA ALA A 1125 -21.33 -31.00 24.29
C ALA A 1125 -20.06 -30.69 23.48
N ILE A 1126 -19.59 -29.44 23.52
CA ILE A 1126 -18.43 -28.98 22.77
C ILE A 1126 -17.24 -28.83 23.73
N PRO A 1127 -16.15 -29.61 23.55
CA PRO A 1127 -14.94 -29.50 24.38
C PRO A 1127 -14.33 -28.10 24.30
N GLY A 1128 -14.56 -27.28 25.32
CA GLY A 1128 -14.14 -25.88 25.37
C GLY A 1128 -14.84 -25.01 26.42
N GLY A 1129 -16.02 -25.43 26.91
CA GLY A 1129 -16.69 -24.75 28.04
C GLY A 1129 -17.32 -23.40 27.68
N GLY A 1130 -18.03 -23.33 26.55
CA GLY A 1130 -18.74 -22.14 26.11
C GLY A 1130 -20.06 -22.48 25.42
N PHE A 1131 -20.97 -21.52 25.39
CA PHE A 1131 -22.25 -21.60 24.66
C PHE A 1131 -22.01 -21.39 23.16
N ASP A 1132 -21.46 -22.42 22.53
CA ASP A 1132 -21.32 -22.62 21.10
C ASP A 1132 -22.37 -23.66 20.65
N PHE A 1133 -22.82 -23.60 19.40
CA PHE A 1133 -23.91 -24.44 18.86
C PHE A 1133 -23.54 -24.94 17.46
N LYS A 1134 -23.65 -26.26 17.21
CA LYS A 1134 -23.14 -26.90 15.99
C LYS A 1134 -24.12 -27.93 15.40
N PRO A 1135 -24.44 -27.86 14.09
CA PRO A 1135 -25.26 -28.86 13.43
C PRO A 1135 -24.70 -30.29 13.59
N VAL A 1136 -25.60 -31.22 13.87
CA VAL A 1136 -25.35 -32.67 13.98
C VAL A 1136 -26.36 -33.44 13.12
N ALA A 1137 -26.33 -34.77 13.15
CA ALA A 1137 -27.42 -35.56 12.58
C ALA A 1137 -28.64 -35.49 13.52
N SER A 1138 -29.87 -35.49 12.97
CA SER A 1138 -31.08 -35.45 13.80
C SER A 1138 -31.18 -36.68 14.70
N HIS A 1139 -31.07 -36.44 16.02
CA HIS A 1139 -31.23 -37.45 17.06
C HIS A 1139 -32.70 -37.83 17.34
N GLY A 1140 -33.64 -37.22 16.62
CA GLY A 1140 -35.06 -37.48 16.78
C GLY A 1140 -35.95 -36.32 16.35
N ARG A 1141 -37.26 -36.60 16.31
CA ARG A 1141 -38.29 -35.59 16.12
C ARG A 1141 -39.30 -35.62 17.26
N ILE A 1142 -39.62 -34.44 17.77
CA ILE A 1142 -40.68 -34.20 18.75
C ILE A 1142 -41.70 -33.26 18.10
N GLU A 1143 -42.96 -33.66 18.14
CA GLU A 1143 -44.11 -32.89 17.67
C GLU A 1143 -44.63 -32.06 18.85
N VAL A 1144 -44.87 -30.76 18.65
CA VAL A 1144 -45.48 -29.89 19.64
C VAL A 1144 -46.70 -29.22 19.04
N THR A 1145 -47.87 -29.44 19.65
CA THR A 1145 -49.11 -28.75 19.30
C THR A 1145 -49.38 -27.62 20.29
N TYR A 1146 -49.57 -26.42 19.76
CA TYR A 1146 -49.96 -25.22 20.47
C TYR A 1146 -51.43 -24.92 20.18
N THR A 1147 -52.24 -24.72 21.22
CA THR A 1147 -53.64 -24.27 21.08
C THR A 1147 -53.81 -22.95 21.81
N ILE A 1148 -54.12 -21.89 21.06
CA ILE A 1148 -54.20 -20.52 21.59
C ILE A 1148 -55.65 -20.17 21.92
N SER A 1149 -55.88 -19.63 23.12
CA SER A 1149 -57.20 -19.28 23.62
C SER A 1149 -57.16 -18.03 24.50
N THR A 1150 -58.33 -17.47 24.84
CA THR A 1150 -58.44 -16.39 25.83
C THR A 1150 -58.09 -16.82 27.27
N ALA A 1151 -57.85 -18.11 27.50
CA ALA A 1151 -57.34 -18.68 28.75
C ALA A 1151 -55.83 -19.01 28.68
N GLY A 1152 -55.11 -18.41 27.73
CA GLY A 1152 -53.69 -18.67 27.48
C GLY A 1152 -53.44 -19.79 26.48
N ILE A 1153 -52.23 -20.36 26.56
CA ILE A 1153 -51.65 -21.27 25.57
C ILE A 1153 -51.65 -22.69 26.15
N ALA A 1154 -52.34 -23.63 25.52
CA ALA A 1154 -52.14 -25.05 25.80
C ALA A 1154 -50.98 -25.58 24.95
N VAL A 1155 -50.07 -26.34 25.57
CA VAL A 1155 -48.92 -26.97 24.94
C VAL A 1155 -49.06 -28.48 25.09
N ASN A 1156 -48.97 -29.21 23.98
CA ASN A 1156 -49.00 -30.67 23.96
C ASN A 1156 -47.76 -31.19 23.21
N VAL A 1157 -46.84 -31.84 23.92
CA VAL A 1157 -45.58 -32.38 23.40
C VAL A 1157 -45.72 -33.89 23.21
N LYS A 1158 -45.37 -34.40 22.04
CA LYS A 1158 -45.47 -35.81 21.67
C LYS A 1158 -44.18 -36.28 20.99
N VAL A 1159 -43.59 -37.36 21.49
CA VAL A 1159 -42.39 -37.94 20.86
C VAL A 1159 -42.79 -38.70 19.59
N ILE A 1160 -42.19 -38.35 18.45
CA ILE A 1160 -42.37 -39.06 17.17
C ILE A 1160 -41.25 -40.08 16.96
N ARG A 1161 -40.00 -39.66 17.20
CA ARG A 1161 -38.81 -40.53 17.23
C ARG A 1161 -37.79 -39.92 18.19
N LEU A 1162 -37.20 -40.73 19.06
CA LEU A 1162 -35.97 -40.37 19.78
C LEU A 1162 -34.98 -41.53 19.66
N GLU A 1163 -33.69 -41.20 19.60
CA GLU A 1163 -32.63 -42.21 19.65
C GLU A 1163 -32.40 -42.69 21.09
N PRO A 1164 -32.06 -43.98 21.29
CA PRO A 1164 -31.86 -44.54 22.61
C PRO A 1164 -30.56 -44.02 23.24
N GLY A 1165 -30.60 -43.68 24.53
CA GLY A 1165 -29.41 -43.28 25.30
C GLY A 1165 -29.50 -41.92 25.98
N TYR A 1166 -30.57 -41.14 25.74
CA TYR A 1166 -30.81 -39.91 26.50
C TYR A 1166 -31.04 -40.19 27.98
N THR A 1167 -30.66 -39.25 28.85
CA THR A 1167 -30.87 -39.31 30.30
C THR A 1167 -32.07 -38.47 30.73
N GLU A 1168 -32.28 -37.33 30.09
CA GLU A 1168 -33.32 -36.35 30.44
C GLU A 1168 -33.92 -35.71 29.19
N VAL A 1169 -35.19 -35.33 29.26
CA VAL A 1169 -35.84 -34.43 28.29
C VAL A 1169 -36.28 -33.19 29.04
N ALA A 1170 -35.98 -32.00 28.51
CA ALA A 1170 -36.47 -30.76 29.06
C ALA A 1170 -37.37 -30.02 28.06
N ILE A 1171 -38.46 -29.43 28.57
CA ILE A 1171 -39.38 -28.59 27.79
C ILE A 1171 -39.21 -27.16 28.32
N LEU A 1172 -38.59 -26.33 27.49
CA LEU A 1172 -38.28 -24.94 27.81
C LEU A 1172 -39.53 -24.07 27.65
N ASN A 1173 -39.67 -23.07 28.53
CA ASN A 1173 -40.65 -22.01 28.41
C ASN A 1173 -39.94 -20.70 28.73
N GLU A 1174 -39.29 -20.10 27.74
CA GLU A 1174 -38.35 -18.99 27.93
C GLU A 1174 -38.74 -17.75 27.12
N GLU A 1175 -38.95 -16.63 27.79
CA GLU A 1175 -39.12 -15.30 27.19
C GLU A 1175 -37.89 -14.43 27.53
N SER A 1176 -37.89 -13.12 27.22
CA SER A 1176 -36.73 -12.26 27.55
C SER A 1176 -36.51 -12.08 29.06
N ALA A 1177 -35.31 -11.66 29.46
CA ALA A 1177 -35.03 -11.29 30.85
C ALA A 1177 -35.78 -10.03 31.30
N ALA A 1178 -36.61 -9.40 30.46
CA ALA A 1178 -37.57 -8.40 30.89
C ALA A 1178 -38.61 -8.99 31.88
N PHE A 1179 -38.89 -10.29 31.81
CA PHE A 1179 -39.58 -11.03 32.88
C PHE A 1179 -38.61 -11.18 34.06
N ASN A 1180 -38.86 -10.41 35.12
CA ASN A 1180 -37.87 -10.14 36.18
C ASN A 1180 -38.44 -10.25 37.60
N ASP A 1181 -39.64 -10.82 37.75
CA ASP A 1181 -40.27 -11.20 39.01
C ASP A 1181 -40.81 -12.64 38.90
N LEU A 1182 -40.27 -13.54 39.72
CA LEU A 1182 -40.59 -14.97 39.79
C LEU A 1182 -41.25 -15.26 41.14
N ALA A 1183 -42.42 -15.90 41.15
CA ALA A 1183 -43.07 -16.36 42.38
C ALA A 1183 -43.58 -17.80 42.29
N ASP A 1184 -43.41 -18.54 43.39
CA ASP A 1184 -44.08 -19.82 43.68
C ASP A 1184 -44.75 -19.77 45.08
N HIS A 1185 -45.29 -20.90 45.55
CA HIS A 1185 -45.91 -21.00 46.89
C HIS A 1185 -44.98 -20.68 48.08
N SER A 1186 -43.67 -20.66 47.89
CA SER A 1186 -42.64 -20.60 48.94
C SER A 1186 -41.83 -19.30 48.94
N LYS A 1187 -41.65 -18.66 47.78
CA LYS A 1187 -40.73 -17.54 47.60
C LYS A 1187 -41.13 -16.62 46.44
N THR A 1188 -40.70 -15.36 46.54
CA THR A 1188 -40.66 -14.42 45.41
C THR A 1188 -39.20 -14.00 45.20
N LEU A 1189 -38.72 -14.04 43.97
CA LEU A 1189 -37.37 -13.66 43.56
C LEU A 1189 -37.47 -12.56 42.49
N VAL A 1190 -36.66 -11.50 42.59
CA VAL A 1190 -36.72 -10.34 41.70
C VAL A 1190 -35.33 -10.00 41.14
N GLY A 1191 -35.26 -9.66 39.85
CA GLY A 1191 -34.07 -9.15 39.18
C GLY A 1191 -32.88 -10.11 39.18
N SER A 1192 -31.86 -9.83 39.99
CA SER A 1192 -30.66 -10.64 40.13
C SER A 1192 -30.79 -11.80 41.13
N ALA A 1193 -31.87 -11.84 41.93
CA ALA A 1193 -32.08 -12.88 42.93
C ALA A 1193 -32.56 -14.23 42.35
N PHE A 1194 -32.84 -14.29 41.04
CA PHE A 1194 -33.35 -15.49 40.35
C PHE A 1194 -32.38 -16.68 40.35
N GLY A 1195 -31.11 -16.43 40.06
CA GLY A 1195 -30.17 -17.49 39.68
C GLY A 1195 -30.47 -18.11 38.30
N ARG A 1196 -29.76 -19.20 37.98
CA ARG A 1196 -29.99 -20.03 36.79
C ARG A 1196 -30.54 -21.38 37.27
N TRP A 1197 -31.63 -21.86 36.67
CA TRP A 1197 -32.20 -23.19 36.93
C TRP A 1197 -32.37 -23.49 38.43
N VAL A 1198 -33.09 -22.62 39.13
CA VAL A 1198 -33.47 -22.80 40.54
C VAL A 1198 -34.76 -23.60 40.62
N PRO A 1199 -34.83 -24.71 41.38
CA PRO A 1199 -36.04 -25.53 41.45
C PRO A 1199 -37.20 -24.77 42.07
N VAL A 1200 -38.38 -24.89 41.47
CA VAL A 1200 -39.68 -24.46 42.00
C VAL A 1200 -40.15 -25.46 43.06
N ALA A 1201 -40.70 -24.96 44.16
CA ALA A 1201 -41.14 -25.77 45.29
C ALA A 1201 -42.68 -25.82 45.48
N GLY A 1202 -43.44 -25.10 44.67
CA GLY A 1202 -44.90 -25.07 44.69
C GLY A 1202 -45.55 -25.79 43.51
N ASP A 1203 -46.85 -26.03 43.62
CA ASP A 1203 -47.68 -26.67 42.58
C ASP A 1203 -47.90 -25.77 41.32
N TRP A 1204 -47.32 -24.57 41.29
CA TRP A 1204 -47.25 -23.65 40.15
C TRP A 1204 -46.09 -22.65 40.35
N ALA A 1205 -45.69 -21.97 39.27
CA ALA A 1205 -44.87 -20.75 39.31
C ALA A 1205 -45.36 -19.74 38.26
N ARG A 1206 -45.06 -18.44 38.48
CA ARG A 1206 -45.30 -17.35 37.51
C ARG A 1206 -44.02 -16.57 37.21
N LEU A 1207 -43.98 -15.96 36.03
CA LEU A 1207 -43.06 -14.89 35.66
C LEU A 1207 -43.84 -13.63 35.28
N ARG A 1208 -43.45 -12.48 35.85
CA ARG A 1208 -44.05 -11.16 35.62
C ARG A 1208 -43.01 -10.17 35.09
N SER A 1209 -43.42 -9.33 34.13
CA SER A 1209 -42.65 -8.19 33.64
C SER A 1209 -43.43 -6.89 33.85
N GLY A 1210 -43.03 -6.10 34.84
CA GLY A 1210 -43.63 -4.77 35.09
C GLY A 1210 -43.34 -3.75 33.99
N SER A 1211 -42.33 -3.97 33.14
CA SER A 1211 -42.00 -3.12 32.00
C SER A 1211 -42.79 -3.45 30.73
N LEU A 1212 -43.25 -4.69 30.57
CA LEU A 1212 -44.06 -5.13 29.44
C LEU A 1212 -45.58 -5.14 29.76
N GLY A 1213 -45.95 -5.08 31.05
CA GLY A 1213 -47.35 -5.16 31.47
C GLY A 1213 -47.95 -6.57 31.37
N VAL A 1214 -47.11 -7.61 31.34
CA VAL A 1214 -47.53 -9.01 31.15
C VAL A 1214 -47.00 -9.91 32.27
N GLU A 1215 -47.82 -10.85 32.71
CA GLU A 1215 -47.39 -12.01 33.48
C GLU A 1215 -47.94 -13.31 32.89
N TRP A 1216 -47.22 -14.40 33.11
CA TRP A 1216 -47.64 -15.73 32.71
C TRP A 1216 -47.25 -16.78 33.75
N SER A 1217 -48.00 -17.88 33.84
CA SER A 1217 -47.81 -18.92 34.86
C SER A 1217 -48.06 -20.33 34.35
N VAL A 1218 -47.38 -21.29 34.97
CA VAL A 1218 -47.44 -22.72 34.60
C VAL A 1218 -47.61 -23.59 35.86
N PRO A 1219 -48.36 -24.70 35.80
CA PRO A 1219 -48.53 -25.63 36.92
C PRO A 1219 -47.33 -26.59 37.06
N ALA A 1220 -47.16 -27.22 38.21
CA ALA A 1220 -46.27 -28.37 38.35
C ALA A 1220 -46.85 -29.59 37.59
N ILE A 1221 -46.00 -30.31 36.84
CA ILE A 1221 -46.40 -31.52 36.09
C ILE A 1221 -45.90 -32.76 36.83
N LYS A 1222 -46.80 -33.72 37.06
CA LYS A 1222 -46.45 -34.99 37.70
C LYS A 1222 -45.44 -35.77 36.85
N GLY A 1223 -44.22 -35.94 37.37
CA GLY A 1223 -43.12 -36.61 36.68
C GLY A 1223 -42.07 -35.67 36.08
N ALA A 1224 -42.25 -34.36 36.19
CA ALA A 1224 -41.21 -33.36 35.94
C ALA A 1224 -40.77 -32.66 37.23
N GLN A 1225 -39.52 -32.21 37.27
CA GLN A 1225 -39.13 -31.11 38.14
C GLN A 1225 -39.26 -29.80 37.36
N LEU A 1226 -39.93 -28.81 37.95
CA LEU A 1226 -40.04 -27.46 37.39
C LEU A 1226 -38.91 -26.58 37.92
N TYR A 1227 -38.25 -25.82 37.05
CA TYR A 1227 -37.18 -24.88 37.36
C TYR A 1227 -37.56 -23.47 36.91
N GLY A 1228 -37.10 -22.46 37.64
CA GLY A 1228 -37.13 -21.06 37.21
C GLY A 1228 -35.71 -20.54 36.95
N GLY A 1229 -35.51 -19.77 35.90
CA GLY A 1229 -34.20 -19.21 35.54
C GLY A 1229 -34.28 -17.82 34.92
N ARG A 1230 -33.18 -17.06 35.01
CA ARG A 1230 -33.00 -15.80 34.30
C ARG A 1230 -31.53 -15.47 34.10
N GLU A 1231 -31.15 -15.05 32.90
CA GLU A 1231 -29.81 -14.53 32.60
C GLU A 1231 -29.88 -13.27 31.76
N TRP A 1232 -29.18 -12.23 32.19
CA TRP A 1232 -29.01 -10.99 31.43
C TRP A 1232 -27.53 -10.62 31.36
N ALA A 1233 -26.94 -10.78 30.19
CA ALA A 1233 -25.54 -10.51 29.89
C ALA A 1233 -25.41 -9.88 28.48
N ALA A 1234 -26.09 -8.74 28.29
CA ALA A 1234 -26.17 -8.05 27.01
C ALA A 1234 -24.77 -7.77 26.39
N PRO A 1235 -24.59 -7.95 25.07
CA PRO A 1235 -25.58 -8.33 24.05
C PRO A 1235 -25.57 -9.85 23.74
N ASN A 1236 -25.24 -10.72 24.71
CA ASN A 1236 -24.91 -12.14 24.45
C ASN A 1236 -25.70 -13.17 25.30
N PHE A 1237 -26.68 -12.72 26.08
CA PHE A 1237 -27.76 -13.53 26.68
C PHE A 1237 -28.83 -12.60 27.26
N ASP A 1238 -30.09 -12.91 27.02
CA ASP A 1238 -31.27 -12.17 27.50
C ASP A 1238 -32.48 -13.11 27.56
N TRP A 1239 -32.65 -13.87 28.65
CA TRP A 1239 -33.78 -14.79 28.83
C TRP A 1239 -34.25 -14.91 30.29
N ALA A 1240 -35.50 -15.30 30.48
CA ALA A 1240 -36.09 -15.81 31.72
C ALA A 1240 -37.16 -16.86 31.42
N GLY A 1241 -37.19 -17.97 32.19
CA GLY A 1241 -38.05 -19.11 31.87
C GLY A 1241 -38.52 -19.96 33.05
N LEU A 1242 -39.48 -20.85 32.75
CA LEU A 1242 -40.11 -21.83 33.66
C LEU A 1242 -40.10 -23.23 33.02
N ASP A 1243 -39.01 -23.95 33.23
CA ASP A 1243 -38.61 -25.09 32.40
C ASP A 1243 -38.88 -26.42 33.11
N TYR A 1244 -39.47 -27.37 32.40
CA TYR A 1244 -39.77 -28.71 32.93
C TYR A 1244 -38.66 -29.69 32.56
N VAL A 1245 -38.14 -30.46 33.52
CA VAL A 1245 -37.15 -31.52 33.28
C VAL A 1245 -37.74 -32.87 33.69
N PHE A 1246 -37.68 -33.84 32.77
CA PHE A 1246 -38.15 -35.21 32.93
C PHE A 1246 -36.96 -36.18 32.94
N SER A 1247 -36.62 -36.72 34.12
CA SER A 1247 -35.54 -37.70 34.27
C SER A 1247 -36.11 -39.14 34.15
N GLY A 1248 -36.08 -39.70 32.95
CA GLY A 1248 -36.62 -41.04 32.64
C GLY A 1248 -37.18 -41.17 31.23
N PRO A 1249 -37.79 -42.32 30.86
CA PRO A 1249 -38.37 -42.52 29.54
C PRO A 1249 -39.56 -41.59 29.30
N PHE A 1250 -39.38 -40.64 28.39
CA PHE A 1250 -40.35 -39.62 28.04
C PHE A 1250 -41.11 -40.00 26.76
N TYR A 1251 -42.44 -39.95 26.82
CA TYR A 1251 -43.34 -40.25 25.69
C TYR A 1251 -44.09 -38.99 25.19
N GLY A 1252 -44.16 -37.96 26.03
CA GLY A 1252 -44.92 -36.73 25.81
C GLY A 1252 -45.40 -36.10 27.12
N THR A 1253 -45.92 -34.89 27.04
CA THR A 1253 -46.56 -34.17 28.16
C THR A 1253 -47.58 -33.16 27.64
N SER A 1254 -48.54 -32.75 28.46
CA SER A 1254 -49.49 -31.68 28.11
C SER A 1254 -49.72 -30.75 29.29
N TYR A 1255 -49.69 -29.45 29.06
CA TYR A 1255 -49.89 -28.42 30.09
C TYR A 1255 -50.51 -27.14 29.50
N ARG A 1256 -50.83 -26.17 30.36
CA ARG A 1256 -51.32 -24.85 29.96
C ARG A 1256 -50.49 -23.76 30.63
N ILE A 1257 -50.10 -22.79 29.82
CA ILE A 1257 -49.49 -21.53 30.22
C ILE A 1257 -50.63 -20.51 30.28
N ASN A 1258 -50.98 -20.06 31.49
CA ASN A 1258 -51.90 -18.93 31.65
C ASN A 1258 -51.14 -17.63 31.34
N VAL A 1259 -51.70 -16.72 30.55
CA VAL A 1259 -51.08 -15.45 30.16
C VAL A 1259 -52.08 -14.33 30.41
N GLN A 1260 -51.68 -13.28 31.13
CA GLN A 1260 -52.56 -12.17 31.53
C GLN A 1260 -51.79 -10.85 31.70
N GLU A 1261 -52.55 -9.76 31.78
CA GLU A 1261 -52.02 -8.43 32.12
C GLU A 1261 -51.43 -8.44 33.55
N ALA A 1262 -50.22 -7.89 33.70
CA ALA A 1262 -49.50 -7.84 34.97
C ALA A 1262 -50.20 -6.91 35.98
N ARG A 1263 -50.59 -7.47 37.13
CA ARG A 1263 -51.11 -6.75 38.30
C ARG A 1263 -50.06 -6.73 39.42
#